data_AF-O18023-F1
#
_entry.id   AF-O18023-F1
#
_cell.length_a   1.000
_cell.length_b   1.000
_cell.length_c   1.000
_cell.angle_alpha   90.00
_cell.angle_beta   90.00
_cell.angle_gamma   90.00
#
_symmetry.space_group_name_H-M   'P 1'
#
loop_
_entity.id
_entity.type
_entity.pdbx_description
1 polymer ?
#
loop_
_entity_poly.entity_id
_entity_poly.type
_entity_poly.pdbx_seq_one_letter_code
_entity_poly.pdbx_strand_id
1 'polypeptide(L)'
;MMRWRLAVLFLTLLASTTGDDTTTKASVSTTTKKGTDGPHLTTDDEGFLTVIQGFATQLQCVLNTCSKDVIWYKDGSQISKGSQFLNTTSEKAYKIQHSIEVDYEKGCSGECDDSKPCGDGFSCVDNQCCSCRREEFTLVLRNLTFDESGRYRCQLGNKSELLEFQVEVLESGLKGGFHENISYDHSECCQEKGISPLCRGMCKPSEMDQHHFDPTSCKTDDYKHFLSCATEDGTRSHVHCCKTQLVPSFCYDFCSGDFQMLRRSHRLCLYYLPEIFSCLDRAYLPYPDPPTAIEVNAVEHDKLSVCWKEPEKHESNKMFPILDYAVYFKEIPNFPLLGGDMGLPLLTGDYSDIGDIQEDDYQQEEDDAEEVVKDSTIAPRGKRDVDFESDGVKVQIREKRSTMVIVTRDDVTNSTTIREFAFQNVNTTERCVTLSDLRSSTRYIVYVTARNEYGTSVPSVRNIASTNVHMVKNNASLPDSMKCCTDANVTSFCSSKMCNVAEDPSSFSTITIATTCRAEWPKVSPCIADGRNHTDCCLKKGVQHDCLEICSGSTKELGVHSVLCLNLDLQAIYQCIRQGYETHPSAPGNVTISELTAHSVTVQWTEPNSNAHLVENYTLFIRKNEHGEAVRTVKNVISPHVELGLDPDSEYVLTLQSHSANGTSLPSTAKLFSTLPTTRPPLCTIGEPIYMNDGRVMICDAVNPCPNGFRCTGAGSDLSYCCPHDGTHSSEEFTSCCKEQKMPESCMSSCQYNMTLPESCKENLNTWVQCASEGHDHLRCCLQEEVSKPCQTACMHPFTVPADECFSEVSKYRTCFSAAHQALPAAVRNVEVSSISKDSATISWEDLEANIIVFRVQLFEKGGNLIKTENSSADIFRFIDLEPNKDYSVRVTAINFLGEGPPSWNATFTTKPAQIYEGDRPVAPEKLRISWNSGPRVNVTWDPVSVRRNAEVVTKPIEYTIYYLDTEQSSTWTTLRTNQTWVVMRDLRKDALYYVYVTAKEDNRTSRSSSIITILAQKDSPGLPEPTIVIEPDHKDGVFSPGEKISINCSLPNIKKHLNIDLTVGSHVVQNDHGALWVILETEADEAMDTATCAVSDTDGRQHVAMKHLVLERKASVTMKKDKIRVLDDQSVEIECIYRGGGLDPKISFEKDGKKASRGFLNLKKTEAGYVAKWHIRKVKQEDAGFYKCVVTSSDGSRVEASSEVIFSTETLPVNPKLILQCCEDEGITGDCLQACNIGRTSLSIKNQNCTRFAVSLLKCASDIRDHSDCCIASGVTSKCLPLCSGDSFSPDIDCSEHAVSIMTCSVKSHEHAPSEVSNVRIKASEGKVNIEWDYPLTKDYKYFAVYYRKAHDDHEDWHKLKTIQQNIELDVDPSEDYEVGILAANALGHSRLMYSAIPKDSEPRRSASKGSSSAFWIVVILVVFGVLIAGLAVLSKRRELPYPIGKFIGRRNDPNQPTVAFENPAYGEPWGGAEVEIRGLGGSATTGTAAATQSEWQSANLEANSTTDNSHEYRNGMRYAKLET
;
A
#
# COMPACT_ATOMS: atom_id res chain seq x y z
N MET A 1 -19.53 -0.95 61.86
CA MET A 1 -19.39 0.20 62.80
C MET A 1 -19.15 1.47 61.99
N MET A 2 -19.44 2.66 62.53
CA MET A 2 -19.12 4.04 62.04
C MET A 2 -19.16 4.32 60.51
N ARG A 3 -20.11 5.13 60.00
CA ARG A 3 -20.07 6.63 59.87
C ARG A 3 -19.04 7.11 58.81
N TRP A 4 -19.35 8.04 57.88
CA TRP A 4 -20.50 8.95 57.72
C TRP A 4 -20.62 9.51 56.27
N ARG A 5 -21.87 9.74 55.81
CA ARG A 5 -22.42 10.86 54.97
C ARG A 5 -21.65 11.29 53.70
N LEU A 6 -22.28 11.51 52.54
CA LEU A 6 -23.69 11.72 52.10
C LEU A 6 -23.96 10.86 50.83
N ALA A 7 -25.13 10.73 50.17
CA ALA A 7 -26.59 10.76 50.42
C ALA A 7 -27.27 10.42 49.05
N VAL A 8 -28.50 9.92 48.85
CA VAL A 8 -29.61 9.35 49.66
C VAL A 8 -30.40 8.43 48.67
N LEU A 9 -30.49 7.11 48.87
CA LEU A 9 -31.52 6.33 49.61
C LEU A 9 -32.97 6.36 49.04
N PHE A 10 -33.75 5.26 48.88
CA PHE A 10 -33.51 3.80 48.65
C PHE A 10 -34.86 2.99 48.62
N LEU A 11 -34.86 1.72 48.16
CA LEU A 11 -35.75 0.56 48.52
C LEU A 11 -37.16 0.39 47.83
N THR A 12 -37.90 -0.72 48.05
CA THR A 12 -37.85 -2.07 47.38
C THR A 12 -38.90 -3.12 47.93
N LEU A 13 -39.17 -4.22 47.17
CA LEU A 13 -39.42 -5.65 47.58
C LEU A 13 -40.81 -6.27 48.01
N LEU A 14 -41.08 -7.50 47.50
CA LEU A 14 -41.78 -8.73 48.05
C LEU A 14 -43.25 -9.20 47.70
N ALA A 15 -43.33 -10.20 46.78
CA ALA A 15 -43.90 -11.58 46.89
C ALA A 15 -45.43 -11.99 46.94
N SER A 16 -45.76 -12.97 46.06
CA SER A 16 -46.59 -14.22 46.24
C SER A 16 -48.01 -14.45 45.61
N THR A 17 -48.06 -15.45 44.70
CA THR A 17 -49.11 -16.48 44.38
C THR A 17 -50.49 -16.19 43.74
N THR A 18 -50.70 -16.88 42.58
CA THR A 18 -51.94 -17.49 42.00
C THR A 18 -53.16 -16.63 41.62
N GLY A 19 -53.52 -16.67 40.32
CA GLY A 19 -54.77 -16.19 39.71
C GLY A 19 -54.70 -16.21 38.17
N ASP A 20 -55.85 -16.35 37.50
CA ASP A 20 -55.98 -16.32 36.03
C ASP A 20 -56.07 -14.88 35.45
N ASP A 21 -56.04 -14.81 34.12
CA ASP A 21 -56.50 -13.73 33.23
C ASP A 21 -55.76 -12.35 33.14
N THR A 22 -55.71 -11.87 31.90
CA THR A 22 -55.60 -10.46 31.45
C THR A 22 -54.35 -9.59 31.72
N THR A 23 -53.74 -9.16 30.62
CA THR A 23 -53.10 -7.84 30.32
C THR A 23 -52.74 -6.87 31.46
N THR A 24 -51.46 -6.48 31.56
CA THR A 24 -50.99 -5.06 31.46
C THR A 24 -49.46 -4.91 31.42
N LYS A 25 -48.97 -3.82 30.80
CA LYS A 25 -47.55 -3.37 30.82
C LYS A 25 -47.34 -2.26 31.87
N ALA A 26 -46.15 -2.17 32.46
CA ALA A 26 -45.69 -1.02 33.26
C ALA A 26 -44.16 -1.04 33.41
N SER A 27 -43.40 0.05 33.58
CA SER A 27 -43.41 1.47 33.12
C SER A 27 -42.40 2.23 34.00
N VAL A 28 -41.73 3.28 33.51
CA VAL A 28 -40.93 4.17 34.39
C VAL A 28 -41.88 5.04 35.22
N SER A 29 -42.34 4.48 36.33
CA SER A 29 -43.20 5.11 37.34
C SER A 29 -44.27 6.09 36.79
N THR A 30 -45.39 5.55 36.31
CA THR A 30 -46.57 5.69 37.16
C THR A 30 -46.52 4.61 38.24
N THR A 31 -46.02 5.01 39.40
CA THR A 31 -46.55 4.60 40.71
C THR A 31 -48.05 4.29 40.61
N THR A 32 -48.51 3.30 41.37
CA THR A 32 -49.94 3.01 41.57
C THR A 32 -50.64 4.10 42.41
N LYS A 33 -50.70 5.31 41.82
CA LYS A 33 -51.73 6.32 42.05
C LYS A 33 -52.68 6.26 40.86
N LYS A 34 -53.98 6.29 41.13
CA LYS A 34 -55.02 6.31 40.09
C LYS A 34 -55.02 7.68 39.40
N GLY A 35 -55.20 7.68 38.07
CA GLY A 35 -55.21 8.87 37.22
C GLY A 35 -53.80 9.25 36.72
N THR A 36 -53.65 9.83 35.52
CA THR A 36 -54.67 10.44 34.64
C THR A 36 -54.34 10.19 33.16
N ASP A 37 -55.35 10.09 32.31
CA ASP A 37 -55.21 10.07 30.85
C ASP A 37 -54.42 11.29 30.36
N GLY A 38 -53.35 11.05 29.60
CA GLY A 38 -52.38 12.09 29.21
C GLY A 38 -51.80 11.87 27.81
N PRO A 39 -51.45 12.98 27.12
CA PRO A 39 -50.89 12.93 25.77
C PRO A 39 -49.46 12.37 25.77
N HIS A 40 -49.20 11.36 24.94
CA HIS A 40 -47.93 10.64 24.82
C HIS A 40 -47.51 10.44 23.36
N LEU A 41 -46.22 10.67 23.05
CA LEU A 41 -45.63 10.55 21.70
C LEU A 41 -44.96 9.19 21.45
N THR A 42 -45.18 8.64 20.25
CA THR A 42 -44.64 7.36 19.75
C THR A 42 -44.30 7.43 18.25
N THR A 43 -43.45 6.53 17.75
CA THR A 43 -43.12 6.36 16.33
C THR A 43 -42.74 4.90 16.06
N ASP A 44 -42.92 4.44 14.82
CA ASP A 44 -42.48 3.12 14.37
C ASP A 44 -41.11 3.15 13.67
N ASP A 45 -40.56 4.35 13.37
CA ASP A 45 -39.26 4.52 12.71
C ASP A 45 -38.06 4.35 13.67
N GLU A 46 -36.91 3.92 13.15
CA GLU A 46 -35.65 3.95 13.89
C GLU A 46 -35.12 5.39 14.07
N GLY A 47 -34.52 5.68 15.23
CA GLY A 47 -33.95 7.01 15.54
C GLY A 47 -32.68 7.38 14.75
N PHE A 48 -32.27 6.54 13.78
CA PHE A 48 -31.16 6.78 12.87
C PHE A 48 -31.53 6.26 11.48
N LEU A 49 -31.33 7.06 10.43
CA LEU A 49 -31.82 6.75 9.10
C LEU A 49 -30.85 7.23 8.01
N THR A 50 -30.11 6.31 7.38
CA THR A 50 -29.37 6.61 6.14
C THR A 50 -30.28 6.62 4.93
N VAL A 51 -30.16 7.64 4.09
CA VAL A 51 -31.03 7.85 2.92
C VAL A 51 -30.22 8.33 1.71
N ILE A 52 -30.72 8.04 0.50
CA ILE A 52 -30.02 8.32 -0.76
C ILE A 52 -30.31 9.75 -1.23
N GLN A 53 -29.27 10.48 -1.67
CA GLN A 53 -29.42 11.80 -2.28
C GLN A 53 -30.38 11.77 -3.47
N GLY A 54 -31.35 12.69 -3.48
CA GLY A 54 -32.37 12.83 -4.51
C GLY A 54 -33.58 11.90 -4.36
N PHE A 55 -33.65 11.03 -3.36
CA PHE A 55 -34.88 10.31 -3.02
C PHE A 55 -35.72 11.11 -2.00
N ALA A 56 -36.94 10.64 -1.71
CA ALA A 56 -37.71 11.07 -0.54
C ALA A 56 -37.62 10.08 0.63
N THR A 57 -37.80 10.59 1.85
CA THR A 57 -38.00 9.77 3.05
C THR A 57 -39.09 10.38 3.95
N GLN A 58 -39.44 9.72 5.05
CA GLN A 58 -40.39 10.22 6.03
C GLN A 58 -39.92 9.97 7.47
N LEU A 59 -40.40 10.79 8.39
CA LEU A 59 -40.23 10.65 9.84
C LEU A 59 -41.61 10.75 10.51
N GLN A 60 -42.10 9.67 11.09
CA GLN A 60 -43.41 9.56 11.73
C GLN A 60 -43.37 10.10 13.16
N CYS A 61 -44.41 10.82 13.57
CA CYS A 61 -44.59 11.25 14.96
C CYS A 61 -46.07 11.12 15.33
N VAL A 62 -46.41 10.14 16.17
CA VAL A 62 -47.78 9.77 16.53
C VAL A 62 -48.06 10.18 17.97
N LEU A 63 -49.16 10.89 18.19
CA LEU A 63 -49.67 11.25 19.51
C LEU A 63 -50.86 10.36 19.87
N ASN A 64 -50.90 9.80 21.08
CA ASN A 64 -51.98 8.90 21.55
C ASN A 64 -53.37 9.56 21.78
N THR A 65 -53.52 10.83 21.39
CA THR A 65 -54.70 11.68 21.61
C THR A 65 -54.57 12.92 20.74
N CYS A 66 -55.60 13.76 20.60
CA CYS A 66 -55.49 15.00 19.81
C CYS A 66 -54.90 16.17 20.61
N SER A 67 -53.90 16.87 20.05
CA SER A 67 -53.31 18.08 20.63
C SER A 67 -52.61 18.95 19.57
N LYS A 68 -53.03 20.22 19.45
CA LYS A 68 -52.50 21.21 18.48
C LYS A 68 -51.10 21.76 18.81
N ASP A 69 -50.35 21.08 19.66
CA ASP A 69 -49.09 21.54 20.26
C ASP A 69 -47.86 20.71 19.84
N VAL A 70 -48.00 19.79 18.88
CA VAL A 70 -46.86 19.05 18.31
C VAL A 70 -46.00 20.00 17.45
N ILE A 71 -44.68 19.96 17.61
CA ILE A 71 -43.71 20.87 17.01
C ILE A 71 -42.54 20.07 16.42
N TRP A 72 -42.28 20.23 15.13
CA TRP A 72 -41.08 19.71 14.47
C TRP A 72 -39.93 20.73 14.48
N TYR A 73 -38.70 20.25 14.69
CA TYR A 73 -37.45 21.00 14.57
C TYR A 73 -36.40 20.21 13.77
N LYS A 74 -35.46 20.92 13.14
CA LYS A 74 -34.21 20.40 12.58
C LYS A 74 -33.05 21.18 13.18
N ASP A 75 -32.05 20.49 13.72
CA ASP A 75 -30.83 21.04 14.34
C ASP A 75 -31.14 22.15 15.36
N GLY A 76 -32.23 21.97 16.11
CA GLY A 76 -32.75 22.92 17.10
C GLY A 76 -33.62 24.06 16.54
N SER A 77 -33.58 24.31 15.23
CA SER A 77 -34.43 25.30 14.54
C SER A 77 -35.83 24.75 14.29
N GLN A 78 -36.88 25.52 14.63
CA GLN A 78 -38.26 25.06 14.46
C GLN A 78 -38.70 25.10 12.99
N ILE A 79 -39.28 23.99 12.50
CA ILE A 79 -39.77 23.85 11.12
C ILE A 79 -41.28 24.13 11.04
N SER A 80 -42.06 23.58 11.98
CA SER A 80 -43.53 23.65 11.97
C SER A 80 -44.13 23.89 13.36
N LYS A 81 -45.42 24.20 13.41
CA LYS A 81 -46.29 24.02 14.60
C LYS A 81 -47.60 23.38 14.17
N GLY A 82 -47.91 22.20 14.71
CA GLY A 82 -48.93 21.32 14.18
C GLY A 82 -48.65 21.01 12.70
N SER A 83 -49.69 21.07 11.88
CA SER A 83 -49.63 20.91 10.42
C SER A 83 -49.16 22.15 9.65
N GLN A 84 -48.84 23.28 10.31
CA GLN A 84 -48.43 24.52 9.66
C GLN A 84 -46.92 24.74 9.73
N PHE A 85 -46.28 25.00 8.58
CA PHE A 85 -44.87 25.38 8.50
C PHE A 85 -44.64 26.84 8.94
N LEU A 86 -43.46 27.14 9.49
CA LEU A 86 -43.10 28.51 9.90
C LEU A 86 -42.61 29.41 8.75
N ASN A 87 -42.20 28.82 7.62
CA ASN A 87 -41.64 29.55 6.48
C ASN A 87 -41.94 28.81 5.16
N THR A 88 -42.19 29.55 4.08
CA THR A 88 -42.58 28.99 2.77
C THR A 88 -41.43 28.26 2.06
N THR A 89 -40.17 28.49 2.44
CA THR A 89 -39.05 27.66 1.98
C THR A 89 -39.12 26.22 2.50
N SER A 90 -39.68 26.01 3.70
CA SER A 90 -39.85 24.69 4.30
C SER A 90 -40.89 23.84 3.56
N GLU A 91 -41.88 24.45 2.91
CA GLU A 91 -42.93 23.75 2.15
C GLU A 91 -42.44 23.10 0.85
N LYS A 92 -41.24 23.47 0.37
CA LYS A 92 -40.60 22.84 -0.79
C LYS A 92 -39.87 21.55 -0.41
N ALA A 93 -38.98 21.63 0.59
CA ALA A 93 -38.18 20.50 1.06
C ALA A 93 -38.98 19.50 1.91
N TYR A 94 -40.06 19.96 2.58
CA TYR A 94 -40.80 19.16 3.54
C TYR A 94 -42.31 19.16 3.27
N LYS A 95 -42.98 18.06 3.56
CA LYS A 95 -44.46 17.94 3.54
C LYS A 95 -44.91 17.21 4.81
N ILE A 96 -45.75 17.84 5.63
CA ILE A 96 -46.42 17.15 6.74
C ILE A 96 -47.63 16.39 6.19
N GLN A 97 -47.65 15.08 6.39
CA GLN A 97 -48.88 14.28 6.31
C GLN A 97 -49.50 14.26 7.71
N HIS A 98 -50.73 14.76 7.83
CA HIS A 98 -51.48 14.84 9.08
C HIS A 98 -52.68 13.91 9.01
N SER A 99 -52.84 13.05 10.01
CA SER A 99 -53.93 12.08 10.11
C SER A 99 -54.52 12.11 11.52
N ILE A 100 -55.83 11.84 11.66
CA ILE A 100 -56.50 11.70 12.95
C ILE A 100 -57.31 10.41 12.90
N GLU A 101 -56.98 9.44 13.75
CA GLU A 101 -57.78 8.25 13.96
C GLU A 101 -58.70 8.45 15.17
N VAL A 102 -59.99 8.17 14.96
CA VAL A 102 -61.07 8.54 15.88
C VAL A 102 -61.58 7.29 16.61
N ASP A 103 -61.69 7.40 17.93
CA ASP A 103 -62.18 6.34 18.81
C ASP A 103 -63.71 6.40 18.91
N TYR A 104 -64.38 5.86 17.88
CA TYR A 104 -65.84 5.79 17.84
C TYR A 104 -66.44 4.91 18.96
N GLU A 105 -65.67 4.01 19.58
CA GLU A 105 -66.15 3.17 20.69
C GLU A 105 -66.28 3.96 22.00
N LYS A 106 -65.41 4.96 22.24
CA LYS A 106 -65.59 5.95 23.31
C LYS A 106 -66.74 6.94 23.05
N GLY A 107 -67.21 7.01 21.81
CA GLY A 107 -68.36 7.81 21.39
C GLY A 107 -68.04 9.28 21.08
N CYS A 108 -69.03 9.95 20.49
CA CYS A 108 -69.00 11.37 20.15
C CYS A 108 -70.07 12.12 20.97
N SER A 109 -69.74 13.32 21.46
CA SER A 109 -70.67 14.11 22.28
C SER A 109 -70.40 15.60 22.22
N GLY A 110 -71.42 16.39 21.92
CA GLY A 110 -71.37 17.85 21.83
C GLY A 110 -71.10 18.35 20.41
N GLU A 111 -71.77 19.44 20.04
CA GLU A 111 -71.63 20.10 18.73
C GLU A 111 -70.36 20.95 18.66
N CYS A 112 -69.67 20.86 17.52
CA CYS A 112 -68.49 21.64 17.16
C CYS A 112 -68.58 22.23 15.75
N ASP A 113 -67.90 23.36 15.57
CA ASP A 113 -67.66 24.04 14.29
C ASP A 113 -66.34 24.83 14.38
N ASP A 114 -65.96 25.54 13.32
CA ASP A 114 -64.73 26.37 13.28
C ASP A 114 -64.68 27.47 14.35
N SER A 115 -65.84 27.93 14.84
CA SER A 115 -65.94 28.95 15.91
C SER A 115 -65.87 28.34 17.31
N LYS A 116 -66.20 27.05 17.42
CA LYS A 116 -66.36 26.31 18.67
C LYS A 116 -65.67 24.93 18.58
N PRO A 117 -64.33 24.91 18.53
CA PRO A 117 -63.57 23.68 18.43
C PRO A 117 -63.73 22.80 19.68
N CYS A 118 -63.51 21.50 19.50
CA CYS A 118 -63.43 20.54 20.60
C CYS A 118 -62.26 20.83 21.54
N GLY A 119 -62.40 20.41 22.80
CA GLY A 119 -61.32 20.47 23.80
C GLY A 119 -60.25 19.41 23.56
N ASP A 120 -59.13 19.53 24.27
CA ASP A 120 -57.98 18.61 24.18
C ASP A 120 -58.41 17.13 24.27
N GLY A 121 -57.85 16.31 23.38
CA GLY A 121 -58.18 14.89 23.26
C GLY A 121 -59.40 14.55 22.39
N PHE A 122 -60.15 15.55 21.90
CA PHE A 122 -61.28 15.36 20.99
C PHE A 122 -61.04 16.04 19.63
N SER A 123 -61.56 15.45 18.55
CA SER A 123 -61.60 16.06 17.21
C SER A 123 -63.04 16.25 16.74
N CYS A 124 -63.24 17.20 15.83
CA CYS A 124 -64.55 17.48 15.25
C CYS A 124 -64.77 16.61 14.01
N VAL A 125 -65.76 15.72 14.06
CA VAL A 125 -66.13 14.80 12.99
C VAL A 125 -67.64 14.89 12.81
N ASP A 126 -68.11 15.15 11.60
CA ASP A 126 -69.55 15.32 11.28
C ASP A 126 -70.28 16.28 12.26
N ASN A 127 -69.62 17.40 12.57
CA ASN A 127 -70.01 18.44 13.54
C ASN A 127 -70.16 17.97 15.00
N GLN A 128 -69.59 16.82 15.36
CA GLN A 128 -69.58 16.28 16.73
C GLN A 128 -68.16 16.10 17.27
N CYS A 129 -67.97 16.36 18.57
CA CYS A 129 -66.70 16.08 19.24
C CYS A 129 -66.56 14.59 19.55
N CYS A 130 -65.76 13.89 18.76
CA CYS A 130 -65.42 12.48 18.97
C CYS A 130 -64.08 12.34 19.70
N SER A 131 -63.94 11.36 20.57
CA SER A 131 -62.65 11.07 21.24
C SER A 131 -61.61 10.67 20.19
N CYS A 132 -60.39 11.20 20.29
CA CYS A 132 -59.29 10.73 19.45
C CYS A 132 -58.70 9.43 19.96
N ARG A 133 -58.27 8.57 19.04
CA ARG A 133 -57.49 7.35 19.30
C ARG A 133 -56.00 7.62 19.14
N ARG A 134 -55.63 8.32 18.07
CA ARG A 134 -54.28 8.84 17.79
C ARG A 134 -54.31 9.94 16.73
N GLU A 135 -53.30 10.80 16.75
CA GLU A 135 -53.08 11.89 15.78
C GLU A 135 -51.65 11.78 15.24
N GLU A 136 -51.48 11.68 13.92
CA GLU A 136 -50.19 11.44 13.26
C GLU A 136 -49.68 12.72 12.57
N PHE A 137 -48.42 13.08 12.79
CA PHE A 137 -47.73 14.23 12.21
C PHE A 137 -46.45 13.80 11.48
N THR A 138 -46.60 13.06 10.37
CA THR A 138 -45.47 12.50 9.61
C THR A 138 -44.80 13.57 8.74
N LEU A 139 -43.51 13.84 8.99
CA LEU A 139 -42.70 14.78 8.23
C LEU A 139 -42.03 14.06 7.05
N VAL A 140 -42.55 14.25 5.84
CA VAL A 140 -41.91 13.76 4.60
C VAL A 140 -40.83 14.74 4.17
N LEU A 141 -39.63 14.22 3.97
CA LEU A 141 -38.46 14.88 3.40
C LEU A 141 -38.42 14.57 1.89
N ARG A 142 -38.30 15.60 1.05
CA ARG A 142 -38.39 15.53 -0.41
C ARG A 142 -37.09 15.98 -1.06
N ASN A 143 -36.73 15.33 -2.17
CA ASN A 143 -35.52 15.61 -2.96
C ASN A 143 -34.28 15.87 -2.06
N LEU A 144 -33.92 14.86 -1.27
CA LEU A 144 -32.89 14.95 -0.23
C LEU A 144 -31.54 15.42 -0.79
N THR A 145 -31.03 16.57 -0.33
CA THR A 145 -29.64 16.98 -0.58
C THR A 145 -28.77 16.70 0.65
N PHE A 146 -27.46 16.85 0.57
CA PHE A 146 -26.59 16.75 1.75
C PHE A 146 -27.01 17.69 2.87
N ASP A 147 -27.52 18.89 2.54
CA ASP A 147 -27.95 19.88 3.50
C ASP A 147 -29.17 19.39 4.30
N GLU A 148 -29.94 18.39 3.84
CA GLU A 148 -31.03 17.75 4.60
C GLU A 148 -30.54 16.82 5.72
N SER A 149 -29.25 16.44 5.73
CA SER A 149 -28.65 15.69 6.86
C SER A 149 -28.76 16.50 8.15
N GLY A 150 -28.97 15.83 9.28
CA GLY A 150 -29.08 16.51 10.57
C GLY A 150 -29.98 15.81 11.58
N ARG A 151 -30.20 16.50 12.70
CA ARG A 151 -30.98 16.03 13.85
C ARG A 151 -32.39 16.61 13.79
N TYR A 152 -33.35 15.77 13.41
CA TYR A 152 -34.77 16.10 13.44
C TYR A 152 -35.36 15.73 14.80
N ARG A 153 -36.30 16.52 15.31
CA ARG A 153 -37.06 16.16 16.53
C ARG A 153 -38.50 16.62 16.46
N CYS A 154 -39.38 15.82 17.06
CA CYS A 154 -40.80 16.12 17.25
C CYS A 154 -41.06 16.28 18.75
N GLN A 155 -41.67 17.38 19.21
CA GLN A 155 -41.89 17.67 20.63
C GLN A 155 -43.33 18.16 20.89
N LEU A 156 -43.91 17.77 22.03
CA LEU A 156 -45.23 18.24 22.45
C LEU A 156 -45.14 19.56 23.25
N GLY A 157 -45.03 20.69 22.56
CA GLY A 157 -45.02 22.03 23.15
C GLY A 157 -43.89 22.23 24.16
N ASN A 158 -44.22 22.78 25.34
CA ASN A 158 -43.28 22.95 26.46
C ASN A 158 -43.24 21.72 27.41
N LYS A 159 -43.80 20.56 27.01
CA LYS A 159 -43.73 19.33 27.82
C LYS A 159 -42.39 18.62 27.60
N SER A 160 -42.08 17.68 28.49
CA SER A 160 -40.84 16.88 28.47
C SER A 160 -40.84 15.76 27.41
N GLU A 161 -41.93 15.60 26.66
CA GLU A 161 -42.06 14.55 25.65
C GLU A 161 -41.56 15.01 24.28
N LEU A 162 -40.60 14.25 23.75
CA LEU A 162 -40.03 14.42 22.42
C LEU A 162 -39.58 13.08 21.84
N LEU A 163 -39.49 13.05 20.51
CA LEU A 163 -38.83 12.02 19.70
C LEU A 163 -37.71 12.70 18.92
N GLU A 164 -36.59 12.00 18.69
CA GLU A 164 -35.41 12.53 17.99
C GLU A 164 -34.91 11.50 16.97
N PHE A 165 -34.57 11.97 15.77
CA PHE A 165 -34.14 11.19 14.63
C PHE A 165 -32.88 11.80 14.03
N GLN A 166 -31.87 10.99 13.75
CA GLN A 166 -30.66 11.39 13.04
C GLN A 166 -30.76 10.94 11.58
N VAL A 167 -30.83 11.89 10.65
CA VAL A 167 -30.86 11.61 9.21
C VAL A 167 -29.46 11.84 8.64
N GLU A 168 -28.98 10.89 7.84
CA GLU A 168 -27.71 10.98 7.11
C GLU A 168 -27.97 10.79 5.61
N VAL A 169 -27.75 11.84 4.82
CA VAL A 169 -27.93 11.78 3.36
C VAL A 169 -26.62 11.34 2.71
N LEU A 170 -26.64 10.13 2.16
CA LEU A 170 -25.50 9.45 1.57
C LEU A 170 -25.26 9.89 0.12
N GLU A 171 -23.99 10.13 -0.22
CA GLU A 171 -23.54 10.26 -1.60
C GLU A 171 -23.61 8.90 -2.29
N SER A 172 -24.79 8.54 -2.78
CA SER A 172 -24.98 7.27 -3.44
C SER A 172 -24.09 7.19 -4.68
N GLY A 173 -23.56 6.01 -4.99
CA GLY A 173 -22.90 5.78 -6.29
C GLY A 173 -23.84 5.92 -7.50
N LEU A 174 -25.15 6.10 -7.25
CA LEU A 174 -26.18 6.40 -8.22
C LEU A 174 -26.11 7.89 -8.56
N LYS A 175 -26.35 8.25 -9.81
CA LYS A 175 -26.35 9.66 -10.23
C LYS A 175 -27.52 10.37 -9.53
N GLY A 176 -27.27 11.42 -8.76
CA GLY A 176 -28.35 12.30 -8.29
C GLY A 176 -29.21 12.76 -9.48
N GLY A 177 -30.53 12.75 -9.32
CA GLY A 177 -31.45 13.06 -10.42
C GLY A 177 -31.53 12.02 -11.56
N PHE A 178 -30.98 10.79 -11.41
CA PHE A 178 -31.08 9.78 -12.48
C PHE A 178 -32.52 9.46 -12.90
N HIS A 179 -33.43 9.61 -11.94
CA HIS A 179 -34.84 9.32 -12.05
C HIS A 179 -35.64 10.39 -12.79
N GLU A 180 -35.14 11.63 -12.86
CA GLU A 180 -35.73 12.75 -13.62
C GLU A 180 -35.77 12.46 -15.13
N ASN A 181 -34.85 11.62 -15.61
CA ASN A 181 -34.67 11.29 -17.03
C ASN A 181 -35.34 9.96 -17.42
N ILE A 182 -36.15 9.35 -16.54
CA ILE A 182 -36.85 8.09 -16.79
C ILE A 182 -38.33 8.38 -17.03
N SER A 183 -38.81 7.98 -18.20
CA SER A 183 -40.07 8.42 -18.80
C SER A 183 -41.25 7.46 -18.61
N TYR A 184 -40.98 6.20 -18.24
CA TYR A 184 -42.05 5.22 -18.03
C TYR A 184 -42.90 5.51 -16.79
N ASP A 185 -44.19 5.19 -16.88
CA ASP A 185 -45.15 5.21 -15.77
C ASP A 185 -45.92 3.88 -15.78
N HIS A 186 -45.60 3.02 -14.82
CA HIS A 186 -46.26 1.72 -14.60
C HIS A 186 -47.20 1.77 -13.38
N SER A 187 -47.58 2.95 -12.89
CA SER A 187 -48.33 3.11 -11.63
C SER A 187 -49.65 2.33 -11.60
N GLU A 188 -50.36 2.25 -12.73
CA GLU A 188 -51.62 1.49 -12.87
C GLU A 188 -51.37 -0.02 -12.71
N CYS A 189 -50.47 -0.60 -13.52
CA CYS A 189 -50.08 -2.01 -13.41
C CYS A 189 -49.55 -2.37 -12.01
N CYS A 190 -48.69 -1.54 -11.42
CA CYS A 190 -48.17 -1.75 -10.07
C CYS A 190 -49.26 -1.69 -8.98
N GLN A 191 -50.31 -0.88 -9.18
CA GLN A 191 -51.44 -0.82 -8.29
C GLN A 191 -52.34 -2.06 -8.42
N GLU A 192 -52.57 -2.57 -9.63
CA GLU A 192 -53.31 -3.82 -9.86
C GLU A 192 -52.58 -5.05 -9.33
N LYS A 193 -51.26 -5.15 -9.57
CA LYS A 193 -50.40 -6.23 -9.06
C LYS A 193 -50.12 -6.11 -7.55
N GLY A 194 -50.63 -5.06 -6.89
CA GLY A 194 -50.66 -4.94 -5.43
C GLY A 194 -49.34 -4.56 -4.75
N ILE A 195 -48.43 -3.87 -5.45
CA ILE A 195 -47.10 -3.51 -4.92
C ILE A 195 -47.22 -2.61 -3.67
N SER A 196 -46.40 -2.93 -2.67
CA SER A 196 -46.42 -2.31 -1.34
C SER A 196 -46.09 -0.81 -1.41
N PRO A 197 -46.66 0.03 -0.52
CA PRO A 197 -46.53 1.49 -0.63
C PRO A 197 -45.09 2.01 -0.65
N LEU A 198 -44.17 1.36 0.07
CA LEU A 198 -42.75 1.72 0.17
C LEU A 198 -41.97 1.46 -1.14
N CYS A 199 -42.55 0.72 -2.08
CA CYS A 199 -41.89 0.21 -3.28
C CYS A 199 -42.40 0.83 -4.58
N ARG A 200 -43.46 1.65 -4.50
CA ARG A 200 -44.09 2.28 -5.67
C ARG A 200 -43.19 3.29 -6.40
N GLY A 201 -42.13 3.78 -5.76
CA GLY A 201 -41.12 4.63 -6.41
C GLY A 201 -40.44 3.97 -7.63
N MET A 202 -40.38 2.62 -7.68
CA MET A 202 -39.88 1.91 -8.88
C MET A 202 -40.81 2.04 -10.08
N CYS A 203 -42.12 2.13 -9.85
CA CYS A 203 -43.14 2.12 -10.90
C CYS A 203 -43.20 3.42 -11.68
N LYS A 204 -42.76 4.52 -11.07
CA LYS A 204 -42.65 5.83 -11.70
C LYS A 204 -41.46 6.59 -11.12
N PRO A 205 -40.24 6.32 -11.59
CA PRO A 205 -39.03 6.91 -11.01
C PRO A 205 -39.04 8.45 -11.06
N SER A 206 -39.70 9.05 -12.05
CA SER A 206 -39.86 10.49 -12.19
C SER A 206 -40.64 11.19 -11.05
N GLU A 207 -41.22 10.45 -10.09
CA GLU A 207 -41.81 10.98 -8.85
C GLU A 207 -41.16 10.41 -7.57
N MET A 208 -40.00 9.74 -7.69
CA MET A 208 -39.25 9.13 -6.57
C MET A 208 -38.57 10.15 -5.64
N ASP A 209 -38.49 11.42 -6.05
CA ASP A 209 -38.10 12.57 -5.22
C ASP A 209 -39.22 13.05 -4.28
N GLN A 210 -40.46 12.60 -4.51
CA GLN A 210 -41.68 13.03 -3.82
C GLN A 210 -42.30 11.93 -2.94
N HIS A 211 -42.02 10.66 -3.23
CA HIS A 211 -42.57 9.48 -2.56
C HIS A 211 -41.47 8.67 -1.88
N HIS A 212 -41.66 8.34 -0.60
CA HIS A 212 -40.69 7.56 0.16
C HIS A 212 -40.46 6.19 -0.50
N PHE A 213 -39.20 5.94 -0.87
CA PHE A 213 -38.77 4.69 -1.49
C PHE A 213 -37.57 4.11 -0.72
N ASP A 214 -37.76 2.91 -0.19
CA ASP A 214 -36.67 2.08 0.34
C ASP A 214 -36.65 0.73 -0.40
N PRO A 215 -35.70 0.50 -1.32
CA PRO A 215 -35.58 -0.78 -2.01
C PRO A 215 -35.27 -1.95 -1.07
N THR A 216 -34.70 -1.71 0.12
CA THR A 216 -34.37 -2.77 1.10
C THR A 216 -35.55 -3.21 1.97
N SER A 217 -36.64 -2.45 1.96
CA SER A 217 -37.94 -2.86 2.53
C SER A 217 -38.79 -3.68 1.55
N CYS A 218 -38.49 -3.63 0.24
CA CYS A 218 -39.25 -4.32 -0.80
C CYS A 218 -39.08 -5.84 -0.74
N LYS A 219 -40.20 -6.56 -0.84
CA LYS A 219 -40.22 -8.03 -0.81
C LYS A 219 -39.93 -8.63 -2.19
N THR A 220 -39.72 -9.94 -2.22
CA THR A 220 -39.59 -10.71 -3.47
C THR A 220 -40.76 -10.45 -4.42
N ASP A 221 -41.99 -10.48 -3.90
CA ASP A 221 -43.20 -10.24 -4.68
C ASP A 221 -43.28 -8.80 -5.22
N ASP A 222 -42.84 -7.79 -4.45
CA ASP A 222 -42.83 -6.39 -4.92
C ASP A 222 -41.94 -6.23 -6.16
N TYR A 223 -40.74 -6.82 -6.14
CA TYR A 223 -39.83 -6.81 -7.28
C TYR A 223 -40.37 -7.62 -8.46
N LYS A 224 -40.91 -8.82 -8.19
CA LYS A 224 -41.47 -9.69 -9.22
C LYS A 224 -42.66 -9.05 -9.94
N HIS A 225 -43.53 -8.38 -9.20
CA HIS A 225 -44.66 -7.63 -9.75
C HIS A 225 -44.22 -6.36 -10.50
N PHE A 226 -43.19 -5.64 -10.02
CA PHE A 226 -42.63 -4.51 -10.75
C PHE A 226 -42.01 -4.94 -12.08
N LEU A 227 -41.20 -6.00 -12.08
CA LEU A 227 -40.57 -6.53 -13.30
C LEU A 227 -41.63 -7.08 -14.27
N SER A 228 -42.67 -7.76 -13.77
CA SER A 228 -43.86 -8.15 -14.55
C SER A 228 -44.50 -6.95 -15.27
N CYS A 229 -44.59 -5.77 -14.65
CA CYS A 229 -45.01 -4.55 -15.36
C CYS A 229 -43.96 -4.03 -16.35
N ALA A 230 -42.68 -3.90 -15.92
CA ALA A 230 -41.62 -3.26 -16.70
C ALA A 230 -41.07 -4.10 -17.87
N THR A 231 -41.44 -5.38 -17.96
CA THR A 231 -41.05 -6.32 -19.01
C THR A 231 -42.23 -6.85 -19.83
N GLU A 232 -43.39 -6.18 -19.74
CA GLU A 232 -44.65 -6.55 -20.40
C GLU A 232 -45.00 -8.05 -20.18
N ASP A 233 -45.20 -8.41 -18.91
CA ASP A 233 -45.44 -9.76 -18.38
C ASP A 233 -44.39 -10.82 -18.79
N GLY A 234 -43.16 -10.35 -19.07
CA GLY A 234 -42.00 -11.17 -19.42
C GLY A 234 -41.76 -11.30 -20.92
N THR A 235 -42.56 -10.65 -21.76
CA THR A 235 -42.38 -10.66 -23.23
C THR A 235 -41.15 -9.87 -23.69
N ARG A 236 -40.64 -8.92 -22.87
CA ARG A 236 -39.43 -8.14 -23.17
C ARG A 236 -38.26 -8.52 -22.25
N SER A 237 -37.06 -8.64 -22.82
CA SER A 237 -35.82 -8.88 -22.07
C SER A 237 -34.81 -7.76 -22.30
N HIS A 238 -34.57 -6.99 -21.25
CA HIS A 238 -33.61 -5.88 -21.21
C HIS A 238 -32.21 -6.35 -20.80
N VAL A 239 -32.03 -7.66 -20.56
CA VAL A 239 -30.74 -8.30 -20.21
C VAL A 239 -29.64 -7.96 -21.20
N HIS A 240 -29.94 -7.88 -22.51
CA HIS A 240 -28.96 -7.46 -23.52
C HIS A 240 -28.47 -6.02 -23.27
N CYS A 241 -29.37 -5.10 -22.92
CA CYS A 241 -29.00 -3.74 -22.53
C CYS A 241 -28.20 -3.74 -21.23
N CYS A 242 -28.63 -4.46 -20.19
CA CYS A 242 -27.95 -4.51 -18.89
C CYS A 242 -26.52 -5.08 -19.00
N LYS A 243 -26.34 -6.22 -19.68
CA LYS A 243 -25.03 -6.82 -20.06
C LYS A 243 -24.13 -5.81 -20.77
N THR A 244 -24.73 -4.98 -21.61
CA THR A 244 -24.04 -3.92 -22.35
C THR A 244 -23.70 -2.69 -21.47
N GLN A 245 -24.56 -2.31 -20.52
CA GLN A 245 -24.31 -1.23 -19.54
C GLN A 245 -23.40 -1.63 -18.37
N LEU A 246 -22.75 -2.80 -18.42
CA LEU A 246 -21.89 -3.33 -17.34
C LEU A 246 -22.62 -3.59 -16.01
N VAL A 247 -23.93 -3.81 -16.07
CA VAL A 247 -24.69 -4.43 -14.97
C VAL A 247 -24.12 -5.85 -14.76
N PRO A 248 -23.82 -6.29 -13.52
CA PRO A 248 -23.30 -7.64 -13.27
C PRO A 248 -24.29 -8.74 -13.65
N SER A 249 -23.80 -9.93 -13.97
CA SER A 249 -24.67 -11.06 -14.36
C SER A 249 -25.66 -11.49 -13.28
N PHE A 250 -25.27 -11.41 -12.00
CA PHE A 250 -26.19 -11.67 -10.87
C PHE A 250 -27.26 -10.57 -10.67
N CYS A 251 -27.26 -9.52 -11.49
CA CYS A 251 -28.29 -8.49 -11.55
C CYS A 251 -29.13 -8.54 -12.83
N TYR A 252 -28.86 -9.49 -13.75
CA TYR A 252 -29.69 -9.68 -14.95
C TYR A 252 -31.12 -10.11 -14.61
N ASP A 253 -31.34 -10.76 -13.46
CA ASP A 253 -32.67 -11.06 -12.90
C ASP A 253 -33.54 -9.78 -12.78
N PHE A 254 -32.96 -8.58 -12.63
CA PHE A 254 -33.69 -7.29 -12.62
C PHE A 254 -33.89 -6.67 -14.02
N CYS A 255 -33.58 -7.41 -15.08
CA CYS A 255 -33.67 -6.98 -16.47
C CYS A 255 -34.48 -7.94 -17.36
N SER A 256 -35.11 -8.97 -16.80
CA SER A 256 -36.12 -9.81 -17.47
C SER A 256 -37.29 -10.13 -16.52
N GLY A 257 -38.36 -10.71 -17.05
CA GLY A 257 -39.48 -11.21 -16.26
C GLY A 257 -39.17 -12.48 -15.44
N ASP A 258 -37.99 -13.09 -15.62
CA ASP A 258 -37.61 -14.38 -15.03
C ASP A 258 -37.22 -14.30 -13.53
N PHE A 259 -37.42 -13.15 -12.88
CA PHE A 259 -37.06 -12.93 -11.48
C PHE A 259 -37.74 -13.94 -10.54
N GLN A 260 -36.97 -14.93 -10.07
CA GLN A 260 -37.48 -16.02 -9.24
C GLN A 260 -37.61 -15.60 -7.76
N MET A 261 -36.51 -15.12 -7.17
CA MET A 261 -36.43 -14.75 -5.76
C MET A 261 -35.33 -13.72 -5.51
N LEU A 262 -35.48 -12.90 -4.47
CA LEU A 262 -34.45 -11.95 -4.07
C LEU A 262 -33.33 -12.65 -3.28
N ARG A 263 -32.07 -12.39 -3.66
CA ARG A 263 -30.88 -13.02 -3.05
C ARG A 263 -30.03 -11.98 -2.32
N ARG A 264 -29.23 -12.40 -1.33
CA ARG A 264 -28.33 -11.50 -0.58
C ARG A 264 -27.37 -10.70 -1.47
N SER A 265 -26.89 -11.32 -2.57
CA SER A 265 -26.07 -10.68 -3.61
C SER A 265 -26.78 -9.51 -4.31
N HIS A 266 -28.12 -9.52 -4.39
CA HIS A 266 -28.91 -8.49 -5.07
C HIS A 266 -28.81 -7.12 -4.37
N ARG A 267 -28.27 -7.04 -3.14
CA ARG A 267 -27.95 -5.76 -2.47
C ARG A 267 -26.88 -4.97 -3.23
N LEU A 268 -26.03 -5.64 -3.99
CA LEU A 268 -25.06 -4.99 -4.87
C LEU A 268 -25.72 -4.45 -6.16
N CYS A 269 -26.88 -4.96 -6.56
CA CYS A 269 -27.64 -4.44 -7.72
C CYS A 269 -28.25 -3.06 -7.46
N LEU A 270 -28.38 -2.66 -6.20
CA LEU A 270 -28.76 -1.29 -5.82
C LEU A 270 -27.82 -0.26 -6.44
N TYR A 271 -26.51 -0.56 -6.54
CA TYR A 271 -25.50 0.30 -7.17
C TYR A 271 -25.66 0.48 -8.68
N TYR A 272 -26.54 -0.29 -9.33
CA TYR A 272 -26.77 -0.31 -10.77
C TYR A 272 -28.20 0.12 -11.16
N LEU A 273 -29.01 0.63 -10.21
CA LEU A 273 -30.39 1.08 -10.49
C LEU A 273 -30.49 2.10 -11.65
N PRO A 274 -29.60 3.10 -11.82
CA PRO A 274 -29.64 4.00 -12.97
C PRO A 274 -29.43 3.28 -14.30
N GLU A 275 -28.52 2.30 -14.35
CA GLU A 275 -28.22 1.51 -15.53
C GLU A 275 -29.36 0.54 -15.87
N ILE A 276 -29.95 -0.11 -14.85
CA ILE A 276 -31.10 -1.02 -14.97
C ILE A 276 -32.34 -0.24 -15.43
N PHE A 277 -32.73 0.83 -14.74
CA PHE A 277 -33.91 1.62 -15.11
C PHE A 277 -33.72 2.33 -16.47
N SER A 278 -32.52 2.80 -16.79
CA SER A 278 -32.22 3.31 -18.15
C SER A 278 -32.30 2.22 -19.22
N CYS A 279 -32.10 0.95 -18.89
CA CYS A 279 -32.34 -0.14 -19.83
C CYS A 279 -33.82 -0.49 -19.99
N LEU A 280 -34.64 -0.38 -18.93
CA LEU A 280 -36.09 -0.52 -19.00
C LEU A 280 -36.71 0.60 -19.86
N ASP A 281 -36.32 1.86 -19.60
CA ASP A 281 -36.80 3.07 -20.30
C ASP A 281 -36.47 3.13 -21.80
N ARG A 282 -35.33 2.53 -22.23
CA ARG A 282 -34.85 2.60 -23.63
C ARG A 282 -35.73 1.95 -24.69
N ALA A 283 -36.82 1.28 -24.33
CA ALA A 283 -37.68 0.56 -25.27
C ALA A 283 -38.47 1.45 -26.26
N TYR A 284 -38.38 2.78 -26.15
CA TYR A 284 -39.28 3.73 -26.83
C TYR A 284 -38.58 4.79 -27.72
N LEU A 285 -37.27 4.67 -28.03
CA LEU A 285 -36.51 5.71 -28.75
C LEU A 285 -35.74 5.20 -30.00
N PRO A 286 -35.68 5.97 -31.10
CA PRO A 286 -35.10 5.55 -32.39
C PRO A 286 -33.56 5.67 -32.43
N TYR A 287 -32.91 4.96 -31.52
CA TYR A 287 -31.44 4.84 -31.50
C TYR A 287 -30.92 4.04 -32.72
N PRO A 288 -29.66 4.27 -33.13
CA PRO A 288 -29.05 3.44 -34.17
C PRO A 288 -28.68 2.06 -33.59
N ASP A 289 -28.74 1.04 -34.44
CA ASP A 289 -28.35 -0.32 -34.08
C ASP A 289 -26.83 -0.45 -33.77
N PRO A 290 -26.39 -1.49 -33.06
CA PRO A 290 -24.97 -1.73 -32.80
C PRO A 290 -24.18 -1.96 -34.10
N PRO A 291 -22.94 -1.44 -34.22
CA PRO A 291 -22.01 -1.83 -35.26
C PRO A 291 -21.79 -3.35 -35.28
N THR A 292 -21.80 -3.94 -36.48
CA THR A 292 -21.71 -5.40 -36.68
C THR A 292 -20.36 -5.79 -37.28
N ALA A 293 -20.03 -7.09 -37.27
CA ALA A 293 -18.78 -7.62 -37.84
C ALA A 293 -17.53 -6.80 -37.45
N ILE A 294 -17.34 -6.60 -36.14
CA ILE A 294 -16.13 -5.98 -35.60
C ILE A 294 -14.94 -6.92 -35.79
N GLU A 295 -13.85 -6.40 -36.36
CA GLU A 295 -12.57 -7.06 -36.53
C GLU A 295 -11.49 -6.28 -35.79
N VAL A 296 -10.61 -6.96 -35.06
CA VAL A 296 -9.48 -6.32 -34.36
C VAL A 296 -8.19 -7.08 -34.66
N ASN A 297 -7.29 -6.42 -35.38
CA ASN A 297 -6.07 -7.01 -35.92
C ASN A 297 -4.82 -6.34 -35.31
N ALA A 298 -3.84 -7.15 -34.89
CA ALA A 298 -2.59 -6.65 -34.33
C ALA A 298 -1.63 -6.17 -35.43
N VAL A 299 -1.36 -4.86 -35.48
CA VAL A 299 -0.54 -4.24 -36.53
C VAL A 299 0.94 -4.20 -36.12
N GLU A 300 1.20 -3.75 -34.89
CA GLU A 300 2.54 -3.62 -34.31
C GLU A 300 2.49 -4.06 -32.83
N HIS A 301 3.58 -3.86 -32.08
CA HIS A 301 3.64 -4.16 -30.65
C HIS A 301 2.84 -3.18 -29.78
N ASP A 302 2.38 -2.05 -30.33
CA ASP A 302 1.58 -1.04 -29.61
C ASP A 302 0.42 -0.49 -30.43
N LYS A 303 -0.01 -1.23 -31.47
CA LYS A 303 -1.10 -0.82 -32.36
C LYS A 303 -2.07 -1.96 -32.67
N LEU A 304 -3.36 -1.66 -32.53
CA LEU A 304 -4.47 -2.51 -32.98
C LEU A 304 -5.28 -1.76 -34.05
N SER A 305 -5.50 -2.39 -35.20
CA SER A 305 -6.46 -1.91 -36.21
C SER A 305 -7.83 -2.48 -35.88
N VAL A 306 -8.81 -1.61 -35.69
CA VAL A 306 -10.20 -1.93 -35.38
C VAL A 306 -11.04 -1.53 -36.58
N CYS A 307 -11.80 -2.46 -37.18
CA CYS A 307 -12.72 -2.20 -38.29
C CYS A 307 -14.10 -2.79 -37.98
N TRP A 308 -15.16 -2.27 -38.61
CA TRP A 308 -16.53 -2.76 -38.42
C TRP A 308 -17.42 -2.52 -39.64
N LYS A 309 -18.50 -3.30 -39.75
CA LYS A 309 -19.63 -3.04 -40.65
C LYS A 309 -20.57 -2.02 -40.01
N GLU A 310 -21.14 -1.16 -40.84
CA GLU A 310 -22.23 -0.25 -40.46
C GLU A 310 -23.45 -1.06 -39.98
N PRO A 311 -24.18 -0.59 -38.96
CA PRO A 311 -25.43 -1.22 -38.54
C PRO A 311 -26.44 -1.34 -39.69
N GLU A 312 -27.30 -2.35 -39.64
CA GLU A 312 -28.39 -2.49 -40.61
C GLU A 312 -29.50 -1.47 -40.30
N LYS A 313 -30.29 -1.09 -41.31
CA LYS A 313 -31.23 0.04 -41.18
C LYS A 313 -32.63 -0.46 -40.88
N HIS A 314 -32.96 -0.56 -39.60
CA HIS A 314 -34.29 -0.89 -39.11
C HIS A 314 -35.31 0.19 -39.49
N GLU A 315 -36.60 -0.16 -39.69
CA GLU A 315 -37.65 0.80 -40.10
C GLU A 315 -37.68 2.04 -39.17
N SER A 316 -37.53 1.81 -37.87
CA SER A 316 -37.54 2.83 -36.80
C SER A 316 -36.37 3.81 -36.81
N ASN A 317 -35.23 3.48 -37.42
CA ASN A 317 -34.05 4.38 -37.52
C ASN A 317 -33.65 4.73 -38.97
N LYS A 318 -34.35 4.20 -39.97
CA LYS A 318 -34.15 4.32 -41.43
C LYS A 318 -33.92 5.74 -41.95
N MET A 319 -34.50 6.76 -41.30
CA MET A 319 -34.36 8.18 -41.67
C MET A 319 -33.17 8.90 -41.03
N PHE A 320 -32.53 8.33 -40.00
CA PHE A 320 -31.60 9.04 -39.12
C PHE A 320 -30.16 8.55 -39.34
N PRO A 321 -29.34 9.29 -40.12
CA PRO A 321 -27.99 8.85 -40.46
C PRO A 321 -27.07 8.81 -39.23
N ILE A 322 -26.10 7.90 -39.26
CA ILE A 322 -25.02 7.86 -38.29
C ILE A 322 -24.09 9.06 -38.54
N LEU A 323 -23.86 9.83 -37.48
CA LEU A 323 -23.05 11.04 -37.47
C LEU A 323 -21.56 10.70 -37.26
N ASP A 324 -21.29 9.83 -36.29
CA ASP A 324 -19.97 9.29 -35.96
C ASP A 324 -20.08 7.96 -35.20
N TYR A 325 -18.93 7.32 -35.03
CA TYR A 325 -18.70 6.15 -34.21
C TYR A 325 -17.76 6.51 -33.05
N ALA A 326 -17.87 5.79 -31.94
CA ALA A 326 -16.89 5.83 -30.86
C ALA A 326 -16.38 4.41 -30.59
N VAL A 327 -15.06 4.22 -30.75
CA VAL A 327 -14.36 2.97 -30.49
C VAL A 327 -13.81 3.02 -29.07
N TYR A 328 -14.35 2.18 -28.19
CA TYR A 328 -13.93 2.08 -26.79
C TYR A 328 -12.97 0.90 -26.63
N PHE A 329 -11.86 1.13 -25.93
CA PHE A 329 -10.86 0.11 -25.66
C PHE A 329 -10.34 0.19 -24.23
N LYS A 330 -9.94 -0.95 -23.68
CA LYS A 330 -9.41 -1.06 -22.32
C LYS A 330 -8.44 -2.23 -22.19
N GLU A 331 -7.35 -2.03 -21.48
CA GLU A 331 -6.43 -3.09 -21.06
C GLU A 331 -7.16 -4.10 -20.15
N ILE A 332 -7.03 -5.39 -20.46
CA ILE A 332 -7.39 -6.48 -19.55
C ILE A 332 -6.17 -6.73 -18.66
N PRO A 333 -6.17 -6.39 -17.36
CA PRO A 333 -4.97 -6.52 -16.54
C PRO A 333 -4.62 -7.99 -16.35
N ASN A 334 -3.41 -8.38 -16.76
CA ASN A 334 -2.86 -9.69 -16.45
C ASN A 334 -2.45 -9.71 -14.97
N PHE A 335 -3.36 -10.11 -14.07
CA PHE A 335 -3.07 -10.23 -12.64
C PHE A 335 -2.26 -11.52 -12.34
N PRO A 336 -1.00 -11.43 -11.88
CA PRO A 336 -0.19 -12.61 -11.52
C PRO A 336 -0.83 -13.54 -10.47
N LEU A 337 -1.70 -12.97 -9.62
CA LEU A 337 -2.27 -13.60 -8.43
C LEU A 337 -3.70 -14.17 -8.63
N LEU A 338 -4.28 -14.03 -9.83
CA LEU A 338 -5.61 -14.55 -10.17
C LEU A 338 -5.59 -15.71 -11.19
N GLY A 339 -4.40 -16.24 -11.49
CA GLY A 339 -4.20 -17.36 -12.40
C GLY A 339 -3.63 -16.95 -13.76
N GLY A 340 -2.59 -17.67 -14.20
CA GLY A 340 -2.16 -17.65 -15.59
C GLY A 340 -3.22 -18.31 -16.48
N ASP A 341 -3.42 -17.76 -17.68
CA ASP A 341 -4.34 -18.19 -18.75
C ASP A 341 -5.83 -18.38 -18.42
N MET A 342 -6.27 -18.45 -17.16
CA MET A 342 -7.67 -18.66 -16.78
C MET A 342 -8.20 -17.63 -15.77
N GLY A 343 -9.01 -16.69 -16.28
CA GLY A 343 -10.18 -16.18 -15.55
C GLY A 343 -10.04 -14.90 -14.70
N LEU A 344 -10.37 -13.74 -15.28
CA LEU A 344 -11.05 -12.67 -14.54
C LEU A 344 -12.56 -12.94 -14.63
N PRO A 345 -13.25 -13.38 -13.54
CA PRO A 345 -14.61 -13.95 -13.65
C PRO A 345 -15.72 -13.00 -14.13
N LEU A 346 -15.43 -11.71 -14.30
CA LEU A 346 -16.37 -10.70 -14.81
C LEU A 346 -16.30 -10.49 -16.34
N LEU A 347 -15.37 -11.16 -17.05
CA LEU A 347 -15.21 -11.02 -18.52
C LEU A 347 -15.11 -12.34 -19.30
N THR A 348 -14.88 -13.49 -18.63
CA THR A 348 -14.61 -14.78 -19.30
C THR A 348 -15.66 -15.86 -18.99
N GLY A 349 -16.87 -15.48 -18.57
CA GLY A 349 -17.83 -16.40 -17.94
C GLY A 349 -18.70 -17.28 -18.85
N ASP A 350 -18.99 -16.86 -20.10
CA ASP A 350 -20.09 -17.44 -20.91
C ASP A 350 -19.82 -17.47 -22.44
N TYR A 351 -18.58 -17.28 -22.91
CA TYR A 351 -18.30 -16.99 -24.33
C TYR A 351 -17.44 -18.03 -25.09
N SER A 352 -17.33 -19.26 -24.59
CA SER A 352 -16.72 -20.38 -25.33
C SER A 352 -17.71 -21.12 -26.24
N ASP A 353 -19.02 -21.03 -25.98
CA ASP A 353 -20.00 -22.05 -26.44
C ASP A 353 -20.90 -21.59 -27.59
N ILE A 354 -20.61 -20.44 -28.23
CA ILE A 354 -21.35 -19.91 -29.40
C ILE A 354 -20.49 -20.00 -30.67
N GLY A 355 -19.82 -21.14 -30.85
CA GLY A 355 -18.97 -21.45 -32.01
C GLY A 355 -19.51 -22.54 -32.95
N ASP A 356 -20.20 -23.54 -32.41
CA ASP A 356 -20.63 -24.76 -33.12
C ASP A 356 -22.08 -25.17 -32.77
N ILE A 357 -23.05 -24.30 -33.07
CA ILE A 357 -24.48 -24.68 -33.13
C ILE A 357 -24.96 -24.45 -34.56
N GLN A 358 -25.61 -25.46 -35.13
CA GLN A 358 -25.90 -25.55 -36.56
C GLN A 358 -27.08 -24.64 -36.97
N GLU A 359 -27.02 -24.13 -38.19
CA GLU A 359 -28.16 -23.55 -38.88
C GLU A 359 -29.24 -24.63 -39.09
N ASP A 360 -30.38 -24.53 -38.40
CA ASP A 360 -31.72 -24.97 -38.82
C ASP A 360 -32.78 -24.65 -37.73
N ASP A 361 -34.05 -24.55 -38.14
CA ASP A 361 -35.27 -24.24 -37.37
C ASP A 361 -35.47 -22.80 -36.82
N TYR A 362 -36.76 -22.47 -36.59
CA TYR A 362 -37.33 -21.23 -36.03
C TYR A 362 -37.31 -19.95 -36.91
N GLN A 363 -37.92 -20.05 -38.10
CA GLN A 363 -38.68 -18.95 -38.70
C GLN A 363 -40.18 -19.13 -38.41
N GLN A 364 -40.82 -18.19 -37.69
CA GLN A 364 -42.21 -17.71 -37.88
C GLN A 364 -42.63 -16.76 -36.74
N GLU A 365 -43.72 -16.01 -36.96
CA GLU A 365 -44.43 -15.13 -36.00
C GLU A 365 -43.80 -13.75 -35.71
N GLU A 366 -43.49 -13.01 -36.79
CA GLU A 366 -43.74 -11.55 -36.85
C GLU A 366 -44.96 -11.30 -37.75
N ASP A 367 -46.01 -10.65 -37.21
CA ASP A 367 -47.04 -9.85 -37.92
C ASP A 367 -47.97 -9.21 -36.86
N ASP A 368 -48.69 -8.13 -37.22
CA ASP A 368 -49.67 -7.35 -36.42
C ASP A 368 -49.15 -6.49 -35.24
N ALA A 369 -48.79 -5.21 -35.50
CA ALA A 369 -49.40 -4.00 -34.86
C ALA A 369 -48.62 -2.68 -35.09
N GLU A 370 -48.77 -2.03 -36.26
CA GLU A 370 -48.62 -0.57 -36.37
C GLU A 370 -49.96 0.12 -36.11
N GLU A 371 -49.97 1.22 -35.33
CA GLU A 371 -50.50 2.55 -35.72
C GLU A 371 -50.71 3.47 -34.49
N VAL A 372 -50.92 4.77 -34.78
CA VAL A 372 -51.41 5.84 -33.88
C VAL A 372 -50.40 6.38 -32.82
N VAL A 373 -49.97 7.66 -32.77
CA VAL A 373 -49.80 8.83 -33.66
C VAL A 373 -49.75 10.10 -32.77
N LYS A 374 -48.63 10.83 -32.78
CA LYS A 374 -48.47 12.31 -32.57
C LYS A 374 -48.99 12.90 -31.23
N ASP A 375 -48.56 14.09 -30.75
CA ASP A 375 -47.88 15.23 -31.38
C ASP A 375 -47.05 16.03 -30.34
N SER A 376 -46.47 17.17 -30.75
CA SER A 376 -45.65 18.13 -29.98
C SER A 376 -44.31 17.56 -29.48
N THR A 377 -43.15 17.77 -30.11
CA THR A 377 -42.52 18.98 -30.69
C THR A 377 -42.07 20.05 -29.67
N ILE A 378 -40.75 20.10 -29.42
CA ILE A 378 -39.86 21.28 -29.50
C ILE A 378 -38.40 20.80 -29.41
N ALA A 379 -37.51 21.39 -30.20
CA ALA A 379 -36.09 21.03 -30.32
C ALA A 379 -35.28 22.30 -30.74
N PRO A 380 -33.96 22.22 -31.03
CA PRO A 380 -32.86 21.86 -30.12
C PRO A 380 -31.73 22.92 -30.14
N ARG A 381 -30.51 22.56 -29.66
CA ARG A 381 -29.19 23.21 -29.82
C ARG A 381 -28.72 24.23 -28.75
N GLY A 382 -27.86 23.75 -27.85
CA GLY A 382 -26.41 23.72 -28.12
C GLY A 382 -25.51 24.85 -27.57
N LYS A 383 -24.39 24.43 -26.98
CA LYS A 383 -23.17 25.18 -26.56
C LYS A 383 -22.08 24.08 -26.36
N ARG A 384 -20.79 24.15 -26.73
CA ARG A 384 -19.79 25.24 -26.93
C ARG A 384 -19.58 26.09 -25.68
N ASP A 385 -18.32 26.18 -25.23
CA ASP A 385 -17.90 26.83 -23.99
C ASP A 385 -18.37 28.28 -23.89
N VAL A 386 -19.47 28.49 -23.18
CA VAL A 386 -20.01 29.81 -22.84
C VAL A 386 -20.88 29.65 -21.59
N ASP A 387 -20.44 30.23 -20.47
CA ASP A 387 -21.23 30.33 -19.25
C ASP A 387 -22.66 30.84 -19.52
N PHE A 388 -23.62 30.38 -18.73
CA PHE A 388 -24.98 30.91 -18.76
C PHE A 388 -25.50 31.08 -17.33
N GLU A 389 -25.49 32.33 -16.85
CA GLU A 389 -26.16 32.69 -15.61
C GLU A 389 -27.68 32.77 -15.84
N SER A 390 -28.43 31.93 -15.13
CA SER A 390 -29.86 32.10 -14.87
C SER A 390 -30.21 31.33 -13.60
N ASP A 391 -30.77 32.00 -12.60
CA ASP A 391 -31.35 31.44 -11.37
C ASP A 391 -30.50 30.41 -10.58
N GLY A 392 -29.21 30.72 -10.43
CA GLY A 392 -28.47 30.46 -9.18
C GLY A 392 -27.94 29.04 -8.89
N VAL A 393 -28.27 28.02 -9.68
CA VAL A 393 -27.81 26.63 -9.45
C VAL A 393 -26.72 26.22 -10.46
N LYS A 394 -25.54 25.84 -9.97
CA LYS A 394 -24.44 25.28 -10.79
C LYS A 394 -24.52 23.76 -10.81
N VAL A 395 -25.05 23.18 -11.89
CA VAL A 395 -25.01 21.72 -12.13
C VAL A 395 -23.79 21.36 -12.99
N GLN A 396 -22.91 20.51 -12.47
CA GLN A 396 -21.81 19.93 -13.26
C GLN A 396 -22.27 18.63 -13.92
N ILE A 397 -22.34 18.63 -15.26
CA ILE A 397 -22.57 17.40 -16.04
C ILE A 397 -21.28 16.57 -16.01
N ARG A 398 -21.29 15.43 -15.32
CA ARG A 398 -20.13 14.53 -15.17
C ARG A 398 -20.28 13.29 -16.06
N GLU A 399 -19.17 12.84 -16.64
CA GLU A 399 -19.15 11.82 -17.69
C GLU A 399 -19.49 10.39 -17.20
N LYS A 400 -19.79 9.49 -18.12
CA LYS A 400 -20.24 8.12 -17.84
C LYS A 400 -19.18 7.32 -17.06
N ARG A 401 -19.56 6.74 -15.91
CA ARG A 401 -18.76 5.71 -15.21
C ARG A 401 -18.43 4.58 -16.18
N SER A 402 -17.16 4.46 -16.54
CA SER A 402 -16.65 3.55 -17.57
C SER A 402 -15.50 2.69 -17.02
N THR A 403 -15.49 2.50 -15.70
CA THR A 403 -14.24 2.37 -14.93
C THR A 403 -14.26 1.19 -13.96
N MET A 404 -13.08 0.62 -13.70
CA MET A 404 -12.84 -0.39 -12.66
C MET A 404 -11.82 0.20 -11.69
N VAL A 405 -12.16 0.27 -10.41
CA VAL A 405 -11.30 0.88 -9.39
C VAL A 405 -10.58 -0.22 -8.61
N ILE A 406 -9.25 -0.12 -8.51
CA ILE A 406 -8.43 -0.89 -7.56
C ILE A 406 -7.99 0.08 -6.46
N VAL A 407 -8.23 -0.29 -5.20
CA VAL A 407 -7.75 0.45 -4.03
C VAL A 407 -6.73 -0.41 -3.30
N THR A 408 -5.56 0.15 -2.99
CA THR A 408 -4.58 -0.46 -2.08
C THR A 408 -4.28 0.51 -0.95
N ARG A 409 -4.49 0.07 0.30
CA ARG A 409 -4.12 0.80 1.51
C ARG A 409 -2.73 0.36 1.97
N ASP A 410 -1.93 1.29 2.48
CA ASP A 410 -0.77 0.98 3.30
C ASP A 410 -1.17 1.13 4.77
N ASP A 411 -1.26 0.02 5.50
CA ASP A 411 -1.70 0.00 6.91
C ASP A 411 -0.67 0.64 7.87
N VAL A 412 0.56 0.88 7.42
CA VAL A 412 1.63 1.52 8.20
C VAL A 412 1.60 3.04 8.07
N THR A 413 1.21 3.57 6.90
CA THR A 413 1.15 5.02 6.63
C THR A 413 -0.28 5.57 6.54
N ASN A 414 -1.29 4.69 6.58
CA ASN A 414 -2.73 4.97 6.47
C ASN A 414 -3.17 5.65 5.16
N SER A 415 -2.32 5.67 4.13
CA SER A 415 -2.64 6.26 2.82
C SER A 415 -3.20 5.21 1.85
N THR A 416 -4.17 5.65 1.05
CA THR A 416 -4.87 4.84 0.04
C THR A 416 -4.46 5.25 -1.37
N THR A 417 -3.86 4.32 -2.11
CA THR A 417 -3.62 4.47 -3.56
C THR A 417 -4.83 3.95 -4.32
N ILE A 418 -5.40 4.78 -5.20
CA ILE A 418 -6.57 4.44 -6.02
C ILE A 418 -6.14 4.44 -7.48
N ARG A 419 -6.41 3.34 -8.19
CA ARG A 419 -6.10 3.16 -9.62
C ARG A 419 -7.36 2.84 -10.41
N GLU A 420 -7.73 3.72 -11.32
CA GLU A 420 -8.95 3.64 -12.10
C GLU A 420 -8.69 3.21 -13.55
N PHE A 421 -9.17 2.03 -13.94
CA PHE A 421 -9.07 1.49 -15.29
C PHE A 421 -10.32 1.87 -16.09
N ALA A 422 -10.31 3.05 -16.69
CA ALA A 422 -11.31 3.50 -17.64
C ALA A 422 -11.27 2.70 -18.96
N PHE A 423 -12.39 2.66 -19.68
CA PHE A 423 -12.35 2.60 -21.14
C PHE A 423 -11.88 3.94 -21.68
N GLN A 424 -10.85 3.91 -22.53
CA GLN A 424 -10.49 5.04 -23.40
C GLN A 424 -11.35 4.95 -24.67
N ASN A 425 -11.63 6.09 -25.31
CA ASN A 425 -12.41 6.12 -26.56
C ASN A 425 -11.74 6.95 -27.66
N VAL A 426 -11.87 6.50 -28.89
CA VAL A 426 -11.54 7.27 -30.10
C VAL A 426 -12.83 7.49 -30.90
N ASN A 427 -13.21 8.75 -31.09
CA ASN A 427 -14.34 9.12 -31.93
C ASN A 427 -13.88 9.25 -33.39
N THR A 428 -14.63 8.69 -34.34
CA THR A 428 -14.27 8.71 -35.77
C THR A 428 -15.51 8.62 -36.66
N THR A 429 -15.43 9.22 -37.85
CA THR A 429 -16.45 9.06 -38.92
C THR A 429 -16.11 7.91 -39.88
N GLU A 430 -14.90 7.35 -39.79
CA GLU A 430 -14.46 6.21 -40.61
C GLU A 430 -14.91 4.88 -40.00
N ARG A 431 -14.95 3.81 -40.81
CA ARG A 431 -15.34 2.44 -40.38
C ARG A 431 -14.16 1.59 -39.90
N CYS A 432 -12.99 2.20 -39.81
CA CYS A 432 -11.77 1.64 -39.26
C CYS A 432 -11.03 2.71 -38.45
N VAL A 433 -10.24 2.30 -37.47
CA VAL A 433 -9.28 3.16 -36.76
C VAL A 433 -8.09 2.33 -36.29
N THR A 434 -6.89 2.92 -36.31
CA THR A 434 -5.72 2.34 -35.66
C THR A 434 -5.59 2.94 -34.27
N LEU A 435 -5.82 2.13 -33.24
CA LEU A 435 -5.49 2.49 -31.86
C LEU A 435 -3.96 2.44 -31.70
N SER A 436 -3.37 3.47 -31.11
CA SER A 436 -1.92 3.60 -30.89
C SER A 436 -1.55 3.56 -29.41
N ASP A 437 -0.24 3.66 -29.13
CA ASP A 437 0.33 3.83 -27.80
C ASP A 437 0.04 2.69 -26.80
N LEU A 438 -0.47 1.56 -27.27
CA LEU A 438 -0.83 0.41 -26.43
C LEU A 438 0.41 -0.28 -25.82
N ARG A 439 0.19 -1.04 -24.74
CA ARG A 439 1.19 -1.93 -24.14
C ARG A 439 1.39 -3.18 -24.99
N SER A 440 2.62 -3.69 -25.09
CA SER A 440 2.96 -4.88 -25.89
C SER A 440 2.63 -6.20 -25.20
N SER A 441 2.37 -7.26 -25.98
CA SER A 441 1.93 -8.58 -25.49
C SER A 441 0.75 -8.52 -24.50
N THR A 442 -0.09 -7.49 -24.62
CA THR A 442 -1.17 -7.18 -23.69
C THR A 442 -2.52 -7.37 -24.35
N ARG A 443 -3.49 -7.93 -23.62
CA ARG A 443 -4.87 -8.14 -24.08
C ARG A 443 -5.69 -6.86 -23.90
N TYR A 444 -6.41 -6.46 -24.94
CA TYR A 444 -7.37 -5.35 -24.91
C TYR A 444 -8.77 -5.86 -25.23
N ILE A 445 -9.76 -5.36 -24.49
CA ILE A 445 -11.18 -5.52 -24.81
C ILE A 445 -11.65 -4.27 -25.56
N VAL A 446 -12.30 -4.47 -26.71
CA VAL A 446 -12.65 -3.42 -27.68
C VAL A 446 -14.11 -3.57 -28.11
N TYR A 447 -14.85 -2.45 -28.19
CA TYR A 447 -16.18 -2.37 -28.80
C TYR A 447 -16.41 -1.03 -29.48
N VAL A 448 -17.44 -0.94 -30.31
CA VAL A 448 -17.81 0.28 -31.04
C VAL A 448 -19.27 0.63 -30.79
N THR A 449 -19.60 1.93 -30.67
CA THR A 449 -20.97 2.44 -30.73
C THR A 449 -21.15 3.34 -31.94
N ALA A 450 -22.30 3.28 -32.61
CA ALA A 450 -22.74 4.29 -33.57
C ALA A 450 -23.52 5.42 -32.85
N ARG A 451 -23.58 6.62 -33.42
CA ARG A 451 -24.41 7.73 -32.92
C ARG A 451 -25.22 8.39 -34.04
N ASN A 452 -26.51 8.59 -33.83
CA ASN A 452 -27.39 9.40 -34.69
C ASN A 452 -27.80 10.69 -33.94
N GLU A 453 -28.79 11.43 -34.46
CA GLU A 453 -29.26 12.68 -33.83
C GLU A 453 -30.11 12.51 -32.56
N TYR A 454 -30.61 11.30 -32.27
CA TYR A 454 -31.35 10.96 -31.04
C TYR A 454 -30.44 10.41 -29.95
N GLY A 455 -29.38 9.70 -30.32
CA GLY A 455 -28.34 9.28 -29.38
C GLY A 455 -27.44 8.16 -29.89
N THR A 456 -26.91 7.39 -28.94
CA THR A 456 -25.85 6.40 -29.17
C THR A 456 -26.42 4.98 -29.11
N SER A 457 -25.96 4.11 -30.01
CA SER A 457 -26.30 2.69 -30.03
C SER A 457 -25.91 2.00 -28.72
N VAL A 458 -26.48 0.83 -28.48
CA VAL A 458 -25.78 -0.18 -27.67
C VAL A 458 -24.41 -0.49 -28.31
N PRO A 459 -23.34 -0.65 -27.52
CA PRO A 459 -22.09 -1.28 -27.95
C PRO A 459 -22.25 -2.51 -28.84
N SER A 460 -21.34 -2.66 -29.79
CA SER A 460 -21.10 -3.89 -30.54
C SER A 460 -20.76 -5.07 -29.62
N VAL A 461 -20.72 -6.28 -30.21
CA VAL A 461 -19.99 -7.41 -29.63
C VAL A 461 -18.58 -6.95 -29.23
N ARG A 462 -18.10 -7.43 -28.07
CA ARG A 462 -16.78 -7.06 -27.54
C ARG A 462 -15.73 -8.04 -28.07
N ASN A 463 -14.80 -7.56 -28.87
CA ASN A 463 -13.63 -8.35 -29.27
C ASN A 463 -12.55 -8.26 -28.21
N ILE A 464 -11.78 -9.34 -28.04
CA ILE A 464 -10.54 -9.37 -27.29
C ILE A 464 -9.40 -9.60 -28.28
N ALA A 465 -8.40 -8.73 -28.26
CA ALA A 465 -7.21 -8.85 -29.10
C ALA A 465 -5.94 -8.59 -28.30
N SER A 466 -4.85 -9.28 -28.66
CA SER A 466 -3.53 -9.06 -28.10
C SER A 466 -2.67 -8.22 -29.05
N THR A 467 -1.99 -7.21 -28.53
CA THR A 467 -0.87 -6.55 -29.24
C THR A 467 0.30 -7.51 -29.42
N ASN A 468 1.13 -7.31 -30.45
CA ASN A 468 2.35 -8.10 -30.65
C ASN A 468 3.40 -7.87 -29.54
N VAL A 469 4.40 -8.75 -29.45
CA VAL A 469 5.57 -8.60 -28.55
C VAL A 469 6.55 -7.56 -29.13
N HIS A 470 7.12 -6.69 -28.29
CA HIS A 470 8.19 -5.80 -28.71
C HIS A 470 9.54 -6.54 -28.78
N MET A 471 9.90 -7.03 -29.97
CA MET A 471 11.23 -7.57 -30.25
C MET A 471 12.18 -6.45 -30.69
N VAL A 472 13.32 -6.29 -29.99
CA VAL A 472 14.40 -5.37 -30.41
C VAL A 472 15.02 -5.90 -31.71
N LYS A 473 15.13 -5.06 -32.73
CA LYS A 473 15.52 -5.43 -34.11
C LYS A 473 17.02 -5.64 -34.27
N ASN A 474 17.83 -5.04 -33.39
CA ASN A 474 19.28 -5.19 -33.37
C ASN A 474 19.78 -5.41 -31.94
N ASN A 475 20.27 -6.61 -31.63
CA ASN A 475 20.91 -6.88 -30.33
C ASN A 475 22.10 -5.94 -30.01
N ALA A 476 22.67 -5.27 -31.03
CA ALA A 476 23.72 -4.28 -30.87
C ALA A 476 23.27 -2.95 -30.24
N SER A 477 21.96 -2.70 -30.05
CA SER A 477 21.45 -1.53 -29.31
C SER A 477 21.17 -1.82 -27.83
N LEU A 478 21.20 -3.09 -27.40
CA LEU A 478 21.01 -3.50 -26.02
C LEU A 478 22.27 -3.20 -25.18
N PRO A 479 22.17 -2.46 -24.07
CA PRO A 479 23.29 -2.24 -23.16
C PRO A 479 23.51 -3.42 -22.21
N ASP A 480 24.74 -3.56 -21.73
CA ASP A 480 25.16 -4.55 -20.73
C ASP A 480 24.70 -4.16 -19.31
N SER A 481 23.39 -4.10 -19.17
CA SER A 481 22.63 -3.77 -17.96
C SER A 481 22.88 -4.77 -16.82
N MET A 482 23.10 -6.05 -17.15
CA MET A 482 23.51 -7.09 -16.21
C MET A 482 24.88 -6.81 -15.58
N LYS A 483 25.88 -6.42 -16.39
CA LYS A 483 27.18 -6.00 -15.86
C LYS A 483 27.07 -4.71 -15.04
N CYS A 484 26.35 -3.70 -15.53
CA CYS A 484 26.14 -2.46 -14.78
C CYS A 484 25.55 -2.73 -13.38
N CYS A 485 24.52 -3.58 -13.27
CA CYS A 485 23.98 -3.98 -11.97
C CYS A 485 24.98 -4.75 -11.09
N THR A 486 25.88 -5.51 -11.69
CA THR A 486 26.95 -6.23 -10.97
C THR A 486 27.97 -5.23 -10.40
N ASP A 487 28.42 -4.28 -11.22
CA ASP A 487 29.33 -3.20 -10.82
C ASP A 487 28.67 -2.26 -9.77
N ALA A 488 27.35 -2.06 -9.86
CA ALA A 488 26.54 -1.29 -8.90
C ALA A 488 26.23 -2.02 -7.57
N ASN A 489 26.73 -3.24 -7.36
CA ASN A 489 26.47 -4.07 -6.17
C ASN A 489 24.97 -4.35 -5.91
N VAL A 490 24.24 -4.70 -6.98
CA VAL A 490 22.92 -5.33 -6.87
C VAL A 490 23.08 -6.79 -6.43
N THR A 491 22.20 -7.30 -5.57
CA THR A 491 22.24 -8.72 -5.16
C THR A 491 22.00 -9.66 -6.35
N SER A 492 22.67 -10.81 -6.42
CA SER A 492 22.58 -11.74 -7.57
C SER A 492 21.15 -12.26 -7.81
N PHE A 493 20.38 -12.41 -6.73
CA PHE A 493 18.95 -12.70 -6.82
C PHE A 493 18.19 -11.60 -7.56
N CYS A 494 18.33 -10.35 -7.13
CA CYS A 494 17.61 -9.23 -7.73
C CYS A 494 18.12 -8.84 -9.12
N SER A 495 19.43 -8.90 -9.39
CA SER A 495 19.97 -8.64 -10.72
C SER A 495 19.48 -9.66 -11.74
N SER A 496 19.38 -10.95 -11.37
CA SER A 496 18.81 -12.00 -12.23
C SER A 496 17.33 -11.83 -12.57
N LYS A 497 16.61 -10.95 -11.84
CA LYS A 497 15.19 -10.65 -12.05
C LYS A 497 14.92 -9.28 -12.67
N MET A 498 15.76 -8.29 -12.39
CA MET A 498 15.51 -6.89 -12.78
C MET A 498 16.44 -6.42 -13.90
N CYS A 499 17.66 -6.95 -14.01
CA CYS A 499 18.69 -6.37 -14.89
C CYS A 499 18.81 -7.04 -16.26
N ASN A 500 18.08 -8.14 -16.51
CA ASN A 500 17.86 -8.62 -17.87
C ASN A 500 16.72 -7.84 -18.51
N VAL A 501 17.04 -6.91 -19.41
CA VAL A 501 16.05 -6.07 -20.12
C VAL A 501 15.65 -6.68 -21.47
N ALA A 502 16.30 -7.75 -21.92
CA ALA A 502 15.95 -8.41 -23.19
C ALA A 502 14.63 -9.19 -23.09
N GLU A 503 14.34 -9.75 -21.91
CA GLU A 503 13.16 -10.56 -21.61
C GLU A 503 12.19 -9.79 -20.70
N ASP A 504 10.90 -10.00 -20.87
CA ASP A 504 9.89 -9.47 -19.94
C ASP A 504 9.85 -10.32 -18.66
N PRO A 505 9.85 -9.70 -17.45
CA PRO A 505 9.83 -10.45 -16.20
C PRO A 505 8.52 -11.24 -16.06
N SER A 506 8.62 -12.55 -15.84
CA SER A 506 7.44 -13.40 -15.65
C SER A 506 6.55 -12.94 -14.49
N SER A 507 5.27 -13.33 -14.48
CA SER A 507 4.28 -12.99 -13.44
C SER A 507 4.82 -13.17 -12.01
N PHE A 508 5.43 -14.31 -11.70
CA PHE A 508 6.09 -14.59 -10.42
C PHE A 508 7.34 -13.73 -10.17
N SER A 509 8.12 -13.44 -11.21
CA SER A 509 9.29 -12.55 -11.10
C SER A 509 8.85 -11.13 -10.78
N THR A 510 7.75 -10.66 -11.36
CA THR A 510 7.13 -9.37 -11.10
C THR A 510 6.68 -9.22 -9.64
N ILE A 511 6.00 -10.23 -9.07
CA ILE A 511 5.69 -10.28 -7.61
C ILE A 511 6.98 -10.24 -6.77
N THR A 512 8.00 -11.01 -7.16
CA THR A 512 9.30 -11.08 -6.46
C THR A 512 10.00 -9.70 -6.46
N ILE A 513 9.92 -8.98 -7.57
CA ILE A 513 10.50 -7.64 -7.74
C ILE A 513 9.75 -6.63 -6.86
N ALA A 514 8.42 -6.66 -6.86
CA ALA A 514 7.58 -5.77 -6.05
C ALA A 514 7.74 -6.00 -4.53
N THR A 515 7.86 -7.25 -4.09
CA THR A 515 7.89 -7.62 -2.66
C THR A 515 9.30 -7.67 -2.05
N THR A 516 10.28 -8.17 -2.79
CA THR A 516 11.61 -8.53 -2.25
C THR A 516 12.72 -7.62 -2.77
N CYS A 517 12.71 -7.28 -4.07
CA CYS A 517 13.78 -6.49 -4.67
C CYS A 517 13.49 -4.99 -4.81
N ARG A 518 12.33 -4.51 -4.34
CA ARG A 518 11.90 -3.10 -4.40
C ARG A 518 12.94 -2.11 -3.85
N ALA A 519 13.70 -2.51 -2.83
CA ALA A 519 14.75 -1.68 -2.21
C ALA A 519 16.05 -1.58 -3.04
N GLU A 520 16.24 -2.43 -4.06
CA GLU A 520 17.42 -2.40 -4.94
C GLU A 520 17.23 -1.49 -6.17
N TRP A 521 16.00 -0.99 -6.42
CA TRP A 521 15.68 -0.12 -7.56
C TRP A 521 16.61 1.10 -7.75
N PRO A 522 17.02 1.84 -6.70
CA PRO A 522 18.01 2.92 -6.80
C PRO A 522 19.32 2.57 -7.52
N LYS A 523 19.73 1.29 -7.47
CA LYS A 523 20.94 0.78 -8.13
C LYS A 523 20.65 0.27 -9.54
N VAL A 524 19.45 -0.28 -9.76
CA VAL A 524 19.05 -0.91 -11.02
C VAL A 524 18.57 0.10 -12.06
N SER A 525 17.76 1.09 -11.66
CA SER A 525 17.15 2.05 -12.60
C SER A 525 18.17 2.78 -13.48
N PRO A 526 19.31 3.31 -12.96
CA PRO A 526 20.35 3.89 -13.83
C PRO A 526 20.91 2.90 -14.87
N CYS A 527 21.04 1.62 -14.50
CA CYS A 527 21.60 0.58 -15.35
C CYS A 527 20.66 0.09 -16.46
N ILE A 528 19.34 0.15 -16.24
CA ILE A 528 18.35 -0.20 -17.27
C ILE A 528 17.89 1.03 -18.08
N ALA A 529 18.14 2.24 -17.62
CA ALA A 529 17.93 3.45 -18.42
C ALA A 529 19.10 3.73 -19.40
N ASP A 530 20.33 3.30 -19.10
CA ASP A 530 21.54 3.50 -19.92
C ASP A 530 21.65 4.93 -20.49
N GLY A 531 21.48 5.91 -19.60
CA GLY A 531 21.57 7.34 -19.95
C GLY A 531 20.43 7.91 -20.81
N ARG A 532 19.30 7.20 -20.98
CA ARG A 532 18.11 7.63 -21.76
C ARG A 532 16.90 7.91 -20.85
N ASN A 533 16.01 8.82 -21.26
CA ASN A 533 14.83 9.20 -20.50
C ASN A 533 13.55 8.59 -21.10
N HIS A 534 13.02 7.54 -20.49
CA HIS A 534 11.86 6.79 -21.01
C HIS A 534 10.50 7.30 -20.47
N THR A 535 10.51 8.38 -19.68
CA THR A 535 9.34 8.84 -18.89
C THR A 535 8.12 9.20 -19.76
N ASP A 536 8.32 9.83 -20.92
CA ASP A 536 7.23 10.18 -21.84
C ASP A 536 6.51 8.93 -22.39
N CYS A 537 7.26 7.89 -22.74
CA CYS A 537 6.67 6.59 -23.10
C CYS A 537 5.91 5.99 -21.91
N CYS A 538 6.50 5.97 -20.71
CA CYS A 538 5.84 5.40 -19.53
C CYS A 538 4.53 6.12 -19.18
N LEU A 539 4.49 7.45 -19.31
CA LEU A 539 3.25 8.23 -19.19
C LEU A 539 2.20 7.81 -20.22
N LYS A 540 2.58 7.68 -21.50
CA LYS A 540 1.69 7.21 -22.58
C LYS A 540 1.18 5.77 -22.37
N LYS A 541 1.99 4.88 -21.81
CA LYS A 541 1.58 3.51 -21.43
C LYS A 541 0.79 3.44 -20.11
N GLY A 542 0.44 4.57 -19.50
CA GLY A 542 -0.32 4.61 -18.25
C GLY A 542 0.41 4.02 -17.04
N VAL A 543 1.74 4.15 -16.98
CA VAL A 543 2.54 3.79 -15.79
C VAL A 543 2.21 4.75 -14.65
N GLN A 544 1.87 4.20 -13.49
CA GLN A 544 1.51 4.98 -12.30
C GLN A 544 2.73 5.78 -11.78
N HIS A 545 2.45 6.98 -11.22
CA HIS A 545 3.47 7.97 -10.86
C HIS A 545 4.61 7.42 -9.98
N ASP A 546 4.29 6.55 -9.01
CA ASP A 546 5.25 5.91 -8.10
C ASP A 546 6.33 5.06 -8.79
N CYS A 547 6.14 4.68 -10.06
CA CYS A 547 7.10 3.91 -10.86
C CYS A 547 7.78 4.74 -11.97
N LEU A 548 7.40 6.00 -12.21
CA LEU A 548 7.99 6.80 -13.30
C LEU A 548 9.48 7.10 -13.07
N GLU A 549 9.91 7.18 -11.81
CA GLU A 549 11.31 7.26 -11.39
C GLU A 549 12.19 6.17 -12.04
N ILE A 550 11.64 4.97 -12.25
CA ILE A 550 12.34 3.85 -12.89
C ILE A 550 12.63 4.17 -14.36
N CYS A 551 11.67 4.79 -15.06
CA CYS A 551 11.78 5.20 -16.46
C CYS A 551 12.72 6.40 -16.67
N SER A 552 12.96 7.19 -15.62
CA SER A 552 13.89 8.32 -15.63
C SER A 552 15.30 7.97 -15.13
N GLY A 553 15.64 6.69 -14.96
CA GLY A 553 16.97 6.27 -14.49
C GLY A 553 17.30 6.75 -13.06
N SER A 554 16.28 7.01 -12.23
CA SER A 554 16.42 7.70 -10.95
C SER A 554 17.06 6.81 -9.87
N THR A 555 17.93 7.42 -9.05
CA THR A 555 18.53 6.79 -7.86
C THR A 555 17.68 6.96 -6.60
N LYS A 556 16.44 7.43 -6.73
CA LYS A 556 15.51 7.68 -5.62
C LYS A 556 14.86 6.37 -5.14
N GLU A 557 14.73 6.22 -3.82
CA GLU A 557 14.03 5.09 -3.22
C GLU A 557 12.52 5.13 -3.55
N LEU A 558 11.96 3.97 -3.91
CA LEU A 558 10.52 3.82 -4.14
C LEU A 558 9.77 3.61 -2.82
N GLY A 559 8.56 4.15 -2.72
CA GLY A 559 7.67 3.97 -1.55
C GLY A 559 7.00 2.59 -1.48
N VAL A 560 6.14 2.37 -0.49
CA VAL A 560 5.32 1.15 -0.37
C VAL A 560 4.27 1.08 -1.49
N HIS A 561 3.68 2.23 -1.87
CA HIS A 561 2.71 2.36 -2.96
C HIS A 561 3.24 1.87 -4.32
N SER A 562 4.56 1.84 -4.51
CA SER A 562 5.15 1.31 -5.73
C SER A 562 4.93 -0.20 -5.92
N VAL A 563 4.49 -0.92 -4.88
CA VAL A 563 4.11 -2.34 -5.01
C VAL A 563 2.98 -2.54 -6.02
N LEU A 564 2.01 -1.61 -6.10
CA LEU A 564 0.91 -1.71 -7.07
C LEU A 564 1.41 -1.55 -8.51
N CYS A 565 2.22 -0.51 -8.77
CA CYS A 565 2.76 -0.25 -10.10
C CYS A 565 3.84 -1.26 -10.51
N LEU A 566 4.67 -1.76 -9.58
CA LEU A 566 5.61 -2.85 -9.87
C LEU A 566 4.91 -4.16 -10.22
N ASN A 567 3.67 -4.40 -9.76
CA ASN A 567 2.88 -5.57 -10.17
C ASN A 567 2.13 -5.40 -11.51
N LEU A 568 1.83 -4.15 -11.92
CA LEU A 568 0.91 -3.87 -13.04
C LEU A 568 1.53 -3.13 -14.23
N ASP A 569 2.68 -2.49 -14.04
CA ASP A 569 3.31 -1.59 -15.03
C ASP A 569 4.68 -2.07 -15.50
N LEU A 570 5.29 -3.05 -14.82
CA LEU A 570 6.68 -3.45 -15.08
C LEU A 570 6.93 -3.88 -16.54
N GLN A 571 5.99 -4.60 -17.16
CA GLN A 571 6.06 -4.96 -18.58
C GLN A 571 6.00 -3.74 -19.51
N ALA A 572 5.19 -2.72 -19.17
CA ALA A 572 5.11 -1.47 -19.92
C ALA A 572 6.39 -0.63 -19.75
N ILE A 573 7.01 -0.64 -18.57
CA ILE A 573 8.32 -0.02 -18.32
C ILE A 573 9.39 -0.70 -19.18
N TYR A 574 9.43 -2.03 -19.25
CA TYR A 574 10.43 -2.79 -20.03
C TYR A 574 10.20 -2.65 -21.54
N GLN A 575 8.95 -2.50 -21.99
CA GLN A 575 8.63 -2.06 -23.36
C GLN A 575 9.23 -0.67 -23.64
N CYS A 576 8.95 0.33 -22.81
CA CYS A 576 9.44 1.70 -23.00
C CYS A 576 10.98 1.81 -22.96
N ILE A 577 11.63 0.99 -22.14
CA ILE A 577 13.08 0.89 -22.10
C ILE A 577 13.63 0.31 -23.42
N ARG A 578 13.12 -0.85 -23.87
CA ARG A 578 13.51 -1.46 -25.14
C ARG A 578 13.24 -0.57 -26.36
N GLN A 579 12.10 0.15 -26.39
CA GLN A 579 11.78 1.14 -27.42
C GLN A 579 12.77 2.32 -27.41
N GLY A 580 13.14 2.81 -26.21
CA GLY A 580 14.11 3.90 -26.06
C GLY A 580 15.53 3.52 -26.48
N TYR A 581 15.96 2.26 -26.27
CA TYR A 581 17.27 1.78 -26.72
C TYR A 581 17.51 1.96 -28.24
N GLU A 582 16.47 1.84 -29.07
CA GLU A 582 16.53 2.08 -30.52
C GLU A 582 16.32 3.55 -30.93
N THR A 583 15.65 4.37 -30.11
CA THR A 583 15.09 5.67 -30.55
C THR A 583 15.60 6.91 -29.81
N HIS A 584 16.14 6.73 -28.61
CA HIS A 584 16.64 7.82 -27.77
C HIS A 584 18.19 7.84 -27.80
N PRO A 585 18.82 9.02 -27.93
CA PRO A 585 20.25 9.18 -27.69
C PRO A 585 20.57 9.04 -26.21
N SER A 586 21.77 8.55 -25.89
CA SER A 586 22.29 8.63 -24.51
C SER A 586 22.79 10.06 -24.20
N ALA A 587 23.13 10.31 -22.94
CA ALA A 587 23.60 11.62 -22.52
C ALA A 587 24.91 12.03 -23.24
N PRO A 588 25.14 13.33 -23.51
CA PRO A 588 26.36 13.81 -24.16
C PRO A 588 27.64 13.36 -23.45
N GLY A 589 28.60 12.85 -24.22
CA GLY A 589 29.85 12.34 -23.70
C GLY A 589 30.84 13.44 -23.30
N ASN A 590 31.78 13.12 -22.41
CA ASN A 590 32.95 13.95 -22.09
C ASN A 590 32.65 15.45 -21.91
N VAL A 591 31.61 15.80 -21.16
CA VAL A 591 31.32 17.21 -20.86
C VAL A 591 32.49 17.81 -20.07
N THR A 592 33.07 18.87 -20.61
CA THR A 592 34.23 19.60 -20.07
C THR A 592 34.00 21.11 -20.19
N ILE A 593 34.79 21.86 -19.44
CA ILE A 593 34.84 23.32 -19.53
C ILE A 593 36.22 23.66 -20.08
N SER A 594 36.26 24.30 -21.25
CA SER A 594 37.51 24.62 -21.95
C SER A 594 38.02 26.01 -21.64
N GLU A 595 37.11 26.95 -21.37
CA GLU A 595 37.42 28.32 -20.98
C GLU A 595 36.39 28.79 -19.94
N LEU A 596 36.81 29.70 -19.09
CA LEU A 596 36.02 30.22 -17.99
C LEU A 596 36.32 31.71 -17.84
N THR A 597 35.28 32.52 -17.68
CA THR A 597 35.43 33.95 -17.34
C THR A 597 34.59 34.27 -16.11
N ALA A 598 34.56 35.54 -15.72
CA ALA A 598 33.74 36.01 -14.62
C ALA A 598 32.24 36.11 -14.93
N HIS A 599 31.84 36.04 -16.21
CA HIS A 599 30.43 36.11 -16.61
C HIS A 599 30.03 35.09 -17.67
N SER A 600 30.91 34.12 -17.97
CA SER A 600 30.69 33.13 -19.00
C SER A 600 31.45 31.83 -18.75
N VAL A 601 30.95 30.75 -19.34
CA VAL A 601 31.64 29.47 -19.42
C VAL A 601 31.62 28.97 -20.86
N THR A 602 32.76 28.52 -21.38
CA THR A 602 32.84 27.80 -22.65
C THR A 602 32.81 26.30 -22.34
N VAL A 603 31.67 25.66 -22.60
CA VAL A 603 31.41 24.25 -22.35
C VAL A 603 31.53 23.45 -23.64
N GLN A 604 32.22 22.31 -23.54
CA GLN A 604 32.46 21.36 -24.63
C GLN A 604 31.94 19.98 -24.25
N TRP A 605 31.48 19.23 -25.25
CA TRP A 605 31.06 17.84 -25.12
C TRP A 605 31.33 17.09 -26.42
N THR A 606 31.42 15.75 -26.32
CA THR A 606 31.37 14.86 -27.48
C THR A 606 29.93 14.40 -27.72
N GLU A 607 29.66 13.92 -28.93
CA GLU A 607 28.40 13.25 -29.25
C GLU A 607 28.10 12.08 -28.28
N PRO A 608 26.81 11.72 -28.09
CA PRO A 608 26.43 10.56 -27.28
C PRO A 608 27.11 9.25 -27.71
N ASN A 609 27.49 8.43 -26.74
CA ASN A 609 28.07 7.10 -27.01
C ASN A 609 27.07 6.16 -27.72
N SER A 610 25.77 6.41 -27.55
CA SER A 610 24.68 5.58 -28.08
C SER A 610 23.72 6.47 -28.88
N ASN A 611 23.42 6.06 -30.12
CA ASN A 611 22.47 6.73 -31.03
C ASN A 611 22.76 8.22 -31.34
N ALA A 612 24.04 8.64 -31.39
CA ALA A 612 24.45 10.00 -31.78
C ALA A 612 23.78 10.51 -33.09
N HIS A 613 23.61 9.61 -34.07
CA HIS A 613 22.99 9.90 -35.36
C HIS A 613 21.49 10.25 -35.30
N LEU A 614 20.84 10.13 -34.14
CA LEU A 614 19.45 10.55 -33.90
C LEU A 614 19.34 11.94 -33.27
N VAL A 615 20.46 12.59 -32.91
CA VAL A 615 20.43 13.88 -32.20
C VAL A 615 20.12 15.02 -33.17
N GLU A 616 19.00 15.70 -32.95
CA GLU A 616 18.61 16.92 -33.67
C GLU A 616 19.17 18.18 -33.01
N ASN A 617 19.20 18.20 -31.67
CA ASN A 617 19.70 19.34 -30.88
C ASN A 617 20.09 18.90 -29.46
N TYR A 618 20.76 19.81 -28.74
CA TYR A 618 21.09 19.68 -27.33
C TYR A 618 20.43 20.80 -26.51
N THR A 619 20.07 20.50 -25.27
CA THR A 619 19.64 21.51 -24.28
C THR A 619 20.60 21.53 -23.10
N LEU A 620 21.08 22.72 -22.76
CA LEU A 620 21.90 23.03 -21.59
C LEU A 620 20.98 23.48 -20.45
N PHE A 621 21.12 22.85 -19.30
CA PHE A 621 20.49 23.26 -18.05
C PHE A 621 21.58 23.75 -17.11
N ILE A 622 21.46 24.99 -16.65
CA ILE A 622 22.40 25.60 -15.71
C ILE A 622 21.63 26.25 -14.56
N ARG A 623 22.03 25.94 -13.32
CA ARG A 623 21.54 26.62 -12.11
C ARG A 623 22.71 27.04 -11.25
N LYS A 624 22.56 28.09 -10.46
CA LYS A 624 23.49 28.41 -9.38
C LYS A 624 23.39 27.31 -8.31
N ASN A 625 24.47 26.98 -7.60
CA ASN A 625 24.47 25.86 -6.65
C ASN A 625 23.84 26.19 -5.27
N GLU A 626 22.88 27.12 -5.24
CA GLU A 626 22.21 27.61 -4.04
C GLU A 626 20.82 26.94 -3.86
N HIS A 627 20.31 26.90 -2.63
CA HIS A 627 19.07 26.17 -2.33
C HIS A 627 17.82 26.95 -2.75
N GLY A 628 17.21 26.53 -3.86
CA GLY A 628 15.98 27.11 -4.41
C GLY A 628 16.19 27.92 -5.69
N GLU A 629 17.44 28.05 -6.15
CA GLU A 629 17.77 28.79 -7.37
C GLU A 629 17.24 28.15 -8.66
N ALA A 630 16.83 29.01 -9.60
CA ALA A 630 16.09 28.59 -10.78
C ALA A 630 16.99 27.91 -11.84
N VAL A 631 16.48 26.86 -12.47
CA VAL A 631 17.18 26.21 -13.60
C VAL A 631 16.94 27.00 -14.88
N ARG A 632 17.99 27.65 -15.38
CA ARG A 632 18.02 28.30 -16.70
C ARG A 632 18.21 27.23 -17.78
N THR A 633 17.24 27.14 -18.68
CA THR A 633 17.20 26.13 -19.75
C THR A 633 17.48 26.79 -21.10
N VAL A 634 18.59 26.40 -21.74
CA VAL A 634 19.06 26.96 -23.02
C VAL A 634 19.02 25.87 -24.08
N LYS A 635 18.10 25.99 -25.04
CA LYS A 635 17.86 24.99 -26.10
C LYS A 635 18.73 25.26 -27.34
N ASN A 636 18.93 24.23 -28.15
CA ASN A 636 19.68 24.28 -29.42
C ASN A 636 21.16 24.72 -29.26
N VAL A 637 21.81 24.28 -28.18
CA VAL A 637 23.25 24.52 -27.98
C VAL A 637 24.12 23.61 -28.86
N ILE A 638 25.31 24.07 -29.20
CA ILE A 638 26.25 23.39 -30.11
C ILE A 638 27.64 23.37 -29.44
N SER A 639 28.36 22.26 -29.47
CA SER A 639 29.72 22.15 -28.90
C SER A 639 30.75 22.79 -29.85
N PRO A 640 31.64 23.72 -29.40
CA PRO A 640 31.66 24.41 -28.10
C PRO A 640 30.56 25.47 -27.96
N HIS A 641 29.88 25.50 -26.81
CA HIS A 641 28.88 26.52 -26.48
C HIS A 641 29.45 27.51 -25.46
N VAL A 642 29.17 28.80 -25.64
CA VAL A 642 29.54 29.84 -24.68
C VAL A 642 28.26 30.33 -23.99
N GLU A 643 28.08 29.95 -22.72
CA GLU A 643 26.96 30.44 -21.92
C GLU A 643 27.33 31.79 -21.28
N LEU A 644 26.40 32.76 -21.32
CA LEU A 644 26.66 34.17 -20.99
C LEU A 644 25.70 34.69 -19.92
N GLY A 645 26.18 35.66 -19.13
CA GLY A 645 25.39 36.30 -18.08
C GLY A 645 25.30 35.40 -16.84
N LEU A 646 26.45 34.94 -16.38
CA LEU A 646 26.62 34.28 -15.10
C LEU A 646 27.12 35.30 -14.06
N ASP A 647 26.77 35.08 -12.79
CA ASP A 647 27.32 35.81 -11.66
C ASP A 647 28.82 35.50 -11.56
N PRO A 648 29.70 36.49 -11.27
CA PRO A 648 31.09 36.22 -10.92
C PRO A 648 31.18 35.56 -9.54
N ASP A 649 32.32 34.92 -9.25
CA ASP A 649 32.61 34.37 -7.90
C ASP A 649 31.49 33.44 -7.38
N SER A 650 30.88 32.64 -8.28
CA SER A 650 29.65 31.88 -8.01
C SER A 650 29.71 30.47 -8.58
N GLU A 651 29.34 29.46 -7.78
CA GLU A 651 29.26 28.08 -8.24
C GLU A 651 27.98 27.80 -9.03
N TYR A 652 28.13 27.18 -10.19
CA TYR A 652 27.07 26.73 -11.08
C TYR A 652 27.12 25.22 -11.30
N VAL A 653 25.95 24.61 -11.39
CA VAL A 653 25.76 23.21 -11.78
C VAL A 653 25.19 23.19 -13.20
N LEU A 654 25.96 22.63 -14.14
CA LEU A 654 25.59 22.47 -15.53
C LEU A 654 25.35 20.99 -15.89
N THR A 655 24.28 20.72 -16.62
CA THR A 655 24.01 19.43 -17.27
C THR A 655 23.52 19.64 -18.71
N LEU A 656 23.82 18.70 -19.60
CA LEU A 656 23.34 18.70 -20.98
C LEU A 656 22.42 17.51 -21.24
N GLN A 657 21.36 17.71 -22.01
CA GLN A 657 20.56 16.64 -22.63
C GLN A 657 20.72 16.67 -24.15
N SER A 658 20.60 15.51 -24.78
CA SER A 658 20.46 15.35 -26.23
C SER A 658 19.00 15.00 -26.56
N HIS A 659 18.51 15.51 -27.70
CA HIS A 659 17.13 15.35 -28.15
C HIS A 659 17.09 14.70 -29.53
N SER A 660 16.21 13.72 -29.72
CA SER A 660 15.80 13.18 -31.02
C SER A 660 14.32 13.47 -31.28
N ALA A 661 13.86 13.28 -32.52
CA ALA A 661 12.45 13.36 -32.88
C ALA A 661 11.53 12.46 -32.01
N ASN A 662 12.07 11.41 -31.40
CA ASN A 662 11.33 10.39 -30.66
C ASN A 662 11.57 10.42 -29.13
N GLY A 663 12.47 11.27 -28.61
CA GLY A 663 12.78 11.23 -27.18
C GLY A 663 14.00 12.06 -26.74
N THR A 664 14.42 11.84 -25.49
CA THR A 664 15.49 12.62 -24.85
C THR A 664 16.45 11.73 -24.04
N SER A 665 17.68 12.18 -23.86
CA SER A 665 18.60 11.57 -22.90
C SER A 665 18.24 11.91 -21.45
N LEU A 666 18.83 11.18 -20.50
CA LEU A 666 19.02 11.72 -19.16
C LEU A 666 19.97 12.93 -19.21
N PRO A 667 19.97 13.80 -18.18
CA PRO A 667 21.02 14.81 -18.02
C PRO A 667 22.40 14.14 -18.00
N SER A 668 23.40 14.80 -18.59
CA SER A 668 24.81 14.42 -18.47
C SER A 668 25.26 14.35 -17.01
N THR A 669 26.43 13.75 -16.76
CA THR A 669 27.12 13.97 -15.47
C THR A 669 27.22 15.47 -15.19
N ALA A 670 26.80 15.87 -13.99
CA ALA A 670 26.77 17.27 -13.60
C ALA A 670 28.18 17.84 -13.54
N LYS A 671 28.36 19.01 -14.18
CA LYS A 671 29.60 19.78 -14.12
C LYS A 671 29.38 20.94 -13.16
N LEU A 672 29.97 20.79 -11.98
CA LEU A 672 30.13 21.89 -11.04
C LEU A 672 31.31 22.74 -11.50
N PHE A 673 31.14 24.06 -11.46
CA PHE A 673 32.21 25.02 -11.68
C PHE A 673 31.88 26.33 -10.99
N SER A 674 32.85 26.96 -10.36
CA SER A 674 32.78 28.38 -10.05
C SER A 674 33.07 29.18 -11.32
N THR A 675 32.34 30.26 -11.58
CA THR A 675 32.84 31.33 -12.45
C THR A 675 34.15 31.89 -11.90
N LEU A 676 34.98 32.51 -12.74
CA LEU A 676 36.12 33.24 -12.17
C LEU A 676 35.60 34.37 -11.27
N PRO A 677 36.31 34.71 -10.19
CA PRO A 677 36.26 36.05 -9.65
C PRO A 677 36.51 37.06 -10.77
N THR A 678 36.00 38.28 -10.61
CA THR A 678 36.11 39.31 -11.65
C THR A 678 37.59 39.68 -11.91
N THR A 679 38.17 39.12 -12.99
CA THR A 679 39.47 39.49 -13.58
C THR A 679 39.38 40.31 -14.88
N ARG A 680 38.22 40.32 -15.59
CA ARG A 680 37.62 41.63 -15.91
C ARG A 680 37.46 42.28 -14.54
N PRO A 681 37.90 43.53 -14.25
CA PRO A 681 37.94 44.00 -12.86
C PRO A 681 36.57 43.84 -12.16
N PRO A 682 36.45 44.07 -10.83
CA PRO A 682 35.13 44.34 -10.28
C PRO A 682 34.42 45.40 -11.15
N LEU A 683 33.10 45.58 -11.04
CA LEU A 683 32.37 46.56 -11.87
C LEU A 683 33.14 47.91 -11.99
N CYS A 684 33.85 48.21 -10.90
CA CYS A 684 34.90 49.18 -10.74
C CYS A 684 36.26 48.51 -10.49
N THR A 685 37.38 49.14 -10.88
CA THR A 685 38.72 48.55 -10.62
C THR A 685 38.98 48.26 -9.14
N ILE A 686 38.36 49.05 -8.24
CA ILE A 686 38.36 48.87 -6.78
C ILE A 686 36.96 49.20 -6.27
N GLY A 687 36.53 48.56 -5.19
CA GLY A 687 35.26 48.84 -4.54
C GLY A 687 34.03 48.49 -5.40
N GLU A 688 32.88 48.96 -4.94
CA GLU A 688 31.59 48.75 -5.60
C GLU A 688 31.15 50.00 -6.36
N PRO A 689 30.30 49.86 -7.40
CA PRO A 689 29.80 51.00 -8.15
C PRO A 689 28.79 51.79 -7.34
N ILE A 690 28.56 53.05 -7.71
CA ILE A 690 27.49 53.84 -7.11
C ILE A 690 26.15 53.20 -7.44
N TYR A 691 25.33 52.96 -6.42
CA TYR A 691 23.93 52.59 -6.57
C TYR A 691 23.03 53.82 -6.47
N MET A 692 22.04 53.88 -7.35
CA MET A 692 20.93 54.83 -7.30
C MET A 692 19.91 54.42 -6.22
N ASN A 693 19.06 55.35 -5.80
CA ASN A 693 18.09 55.15 -4.72
C ASN A 693 17.02 54.06 -5.01
N ASP A 694 16.96 53.52 -6.22
CA ASP A 694 16.09 52.40 -6.62
C ASP A 694 16.83 51.03 -6.65
N GLY A 695 18.08 50.99 -6.19
CA GLY A 695 18.92 49.78 -6.16
C GLY A 695 19.60 49.45 -7.49
N ARG A 696 19.50 50.31 -8.51
CA ARG A 696 20.20 50.12 -9.79
C ARG A 696 21.59 50.74 -9.76
N VAL A 697 22.51 50.18 -10.53
CA VAL A 697 23.85 50.77 -10.71
C VAL A 697 23.75 52.09 -11.48
N MET A 698 24.47 53.12 -11.04
CA MET A 698 24.55 54.42 -11.69
C MET A 698 25.24 54.29 -13.05
N ILE A 699 24.43 54.31 -14.11
CA ILE A 699 24.88 54.30 -15.50
C ILE A 699 25.49 55.67 -15.82
N CYS A 700 26.65 55.66 -16.45
CA CYS A 700 27.30 56.86 -17.00
C CYS A 700 27.31 56.85 -18.52
N ASP A 701 27.16 58.05 -19.07
CA ASP A 701 27.22 58.36 -20.49
C ASP A 701 27.66 59.82 -20.67
N ALA A 702 27.48 60.39 -21.86
CA ALA A 702 27.80 61.80 -22.13
C ALA A 702 26.81 62.80 -21.48
N VAL A 703 25.75 62.33 -20.83
CA VAL A 703 24.70 63.14 -20.18
C VAL A 703 24.81 63.04 -18.66
N ASN A 704 25.23 61.88 -18.14
CA ASN A 704 25.34 61.53 -16.72
C ASN A 704 26.82 61.27 -16.37
N PRO A 705 27.62 62.32 -16.10
CA PRO A 705 29.00 62.15 -15.65
C PRO A 705 29.03 61.59 -14.21
N CYS A 706 30.09 60.86 -13.89
CA CYS A 706 30.27 60.29 -12.56
C CYS A 706 30.66 61.34 -11.50
N PRO A 707 30.30 61.12 -10.23
CA PRO A 707 30.90 61.84 -9.11
C PRO A 707 32.41 61.66 -9.03
N ASN A 708 33.12 62.62 -8.46
CA ASN A 708 34.58 62.52 -8.32
C ASN A 708 34.99 61.43 -7.32
N GLY A 709 36.16 60.83 -7.56
CA GLY A 709 36.54 59.50 -7.07
C GLY A 709 36.15 58.38 -8.03
N PHE A 710 35.11 58.57 -8.86
CA PHE A 710 34.59 57.56 -9.76
C PHE A 710 34.90 57.90 -11.23
N ARG A 711 35.50 56.95 -11.94
CA ARG A 711 35.56 56.98 -13.41
C ARG A 711 34.36 56.22 -14.00
N CYS A 712 34.01 56.56 -15.22
CA CYS A 712 33.10 55.75 -16.02
C CYS A 712 33.84 54.48 -16.50
N THR A 713 33.44 53.30 -16.04
CA THR A 713 33.96 52.00 -16.50
C THR A 713 32.97 51.38 -17.50
N GLY A 714 33.40 51.24 -18.75
CA GLY A 714 32.60 50.59 -19.79
C GLY A 714 32.60 49.07 -19.62
N ALA A 715 31.47 48.50 -19.21
CA ALA A 715 31.21 47.10 -19.50
C ALA A 715 30.90 46.96 -21.00
N GLY A 716 31.23 45.81 -21.58
CA GLY A 716 31.16 45.60 -23.03
C GLY A 716 29.79 45.94 -23.66
N SER A 717 29.87 46.56 -24.84
CA SER A 717 28.81 46.95 -25.81
C SER A 717 27.80 48.04 -25.43
N ASP A 718 27.08 47.98 -24.30
CA ASP A 718 25.85 48.80 -24.15
C ASP A 718 25.72 49.67 -22.89
N LEU A 719 26.44 49.40 -21.79
CA LEU A 719 26.32 50.15 -20.53
C LEU A 719 27.68 50.40 -19.86
N SER A 720 27.89 51.64 -19.42
CA SER A 720 29.04 52.03 -18.60
C SER A 720 28.57 52.47 -17.21
N TYR A 721 29.40 52.27 -16.17
CA TYR A 721 29.01 52.47 -14.77
C TYR A 721 29.98 53.39 -14.01
N CYS A 722 29.46 54.09 -12.99
CA CYS A 722 30.30 54.96 -12.16
C CYS A 722 31.02 54.21 -11.05
N CYS A 723 32.35 54.27 -11.08
CA CYS A 723 33.20 53.31 -10.41
C CYS A 723 34.53 53.82 -9.85
N PRO A 724 34.93 53.47 -8.60
CA PRO A 724 36.21 53.91 -8.04
C PRO A 724 37.40 53.45 -8.90
N HIS A 725 38.39 54.33 -8.95
CA HIS A 725 39.57 54.21 -9.80
C HIS A 725 40.83 54.04 -8.93
N ASP A 726 41.84 53.29 -9.40
CA ASP A 726 43.21 53.25 -8.83
C ASP A 726 43.97 54.61 -8.96
N GLY A 727 43.23 55.72 -9.17
CA GLY A 727 43.71 57.05 -8.83
C GLY A 727 44.02 57.05 -7.34
N THR A 728 45.21 57.50 -6.98
CA THR A 728 45.67 57.38 -5.61
C THR A 728 44.88 58.32 -4.71
N HIS A 729 44.05 57.75 -3.82
CA HIS A 729 43.37 58.47 -2.73
C HIS A 729 44.30 59.52 -2.12
N SER A 730 44.05 60.80 -2.42
CA SER A 730 45.03 61.84 -2.17
C SER A 730 44.40 63.20 -1.96
N SER A 731 45.14 64.05 -1.24
CA SER A 731 44.75 65.45 -1.09
C SER A 731 44.83 66.24 -2.40
N GLU A 732 45.46 65.72 -3.46
CA GLU A 732 45.42 66.33 -4.80
C GLU A 732 44.09 66.05 -5.51
N GLU A 733 43.57 64.81 -5.46
CA GLU A 733 42.26 64.47 -6.03
C GLU A 733 41.12 65.17 -5.27
N PHE A 734 41.17 65.19 -3.93
CA PHE A 734 40.23 65.96 -3.10
C PHE A 734 40.30 67.48 -3.43
N THR A 735 41.50 68.06 -3.57
CA THR A 735 41.67 69.46 -4.00
C THR A 735 41.08 69.68 -5.40
N SER A 736 41.29 68.74 -6.34
CA SER A 736 40.77 68.84 -7.71
C SER A 736 39.24 68.79 -7.74
N CYS A 737 38.62 67.89 -6.96
CA CYS A 737 37.17 67.84 -6.84
C CYS A 737 36.57 69.16 -6.35
N CYS A 738 37.12 69.74 -5.27
CA CYS A 738 36.66 71.04 -4.78
C CYS A 738 36.77 72.15 -5.84
N LYS A 739 37.83 72.12 -6.65
CA LYS A 739 38.06 73.10 -7.73
C LYS A 739 37.01 72.98 -8.84
N GLU A 740 36.63 71.75 -9.22
CA GLU A 740 35.60 71.49 -10.22
C GLU A 740 34.18 71.83 -9.71
N GLN A 741 33.90 71.49 -8.44
CA GLN A 741 32.66 71.84 -7.74
C GLN A 741 32.60 73.33 -7.32
N LYS A 742 33.57 74.16 -7.77
CA LYS A 742 33.61 75.62 -7.59
C LYS A 742 33.59 76.06 -6.11
N MET A 743 34.27 75.30 -5.26
CA MET A 743 34.59 75.70 -3.88
C MET A 743 35.26 77.10 -3.89
N PRO A 744 34.81 78.07 -3.08
CA PRO A 744 35.40 79.41 -3.04
C PRO A 744 36.89 79.39 -2.71
N GLU A 745 37.68 80.33 -3.25
CA GLU A 745 39.14 80.40 -2.99
C GLU A 745 39.48 80.47 -1.49
N SER A 746 38.62 81.11 -0.68
CA SER A 746 38.71 81.15 0.78
C SER A 746 38.55 79.79 1.47
N CYS A 747 37.92 78.82 0.80
CA CYS A 747 37.57 77.51 1.31
C CYS A 747 38.39 76.37 0.68
N MET A 748 39.03 76.61 -0.49
CA MET A 748 39.88 75.66 -1.20
C MET A 748 41.00 75.03 -0.34
N SER A 749 41.51 75.76 0.67
CA SER A 749 42.52 75.23 1.60
C SER A 749 42.01 74.04 2.45
N SER A 750 40.71 73.92 2.66
CA SER A 750 40.10 72.85 3.47
C SER A 750 39.99 71.51 2.75
N CYS A 751 40.30 71.44 1.45
CA CYS A 751 40.11 70.26 0.62
C CYS A 751 41.34 69.32 0.63
N GLN A 752 41.82 69.03 1.83
CA GLN A 752 42.93 68.13 2.10
C GLN A 752 42.63 67.29 3.35
N TYR A 753 43.03 66.01 3.36
CA TYR A 753 42.76 65.09 4.48
C TYR A 753 43.53 65.42 5.77
N ASN A 754 44.40 66.42 5.75
CA ASN A 754 45.09 66.99 6.92
C ASN A 754 44.40 68.26 7.49
N MET A 755 43.40 68.82 6.81
CA MET A 755 42.68 70.04 7.21
C MET A 755 41.21 69.74 7.55
N THR A 756 40.44 70.78 7.88
CA THR A 756 39.03 70.73 8.29
C THR A 756 38.32 71.95 7.71
N LEU A 757 37.02 71.85 7.42
CA LEU A 757 36.23 72.98 6.90
C LEU A 757 35.96 74.01 8.02
N PRO A 758 36.33 75.30 7.87
CA PRO A 758 36.07 76.32 8.88
C PRO A 758 34.64 76.86 8.79
N GLU A 759 34.14 77.44 9.90
CA GLU A 759 32.77 77.99 10.02
C GLU A 759 32.39 78.97 8.88
N SER A 760 33.36 79.75 8.39
CA SER A 760 33.18 80.67 7.25
C SER A 760 32.87 79.99 5.91
N CYS A 761 32.97 78.66 5.85
CA CYS A 761 32.72 77.82 4.68
C CYS A 761 31.55 76.84 4.90
N LYS A 762 30.74 77.04 5.95
CA LYS A 762 29.60 76.19 6.31
C LYS A 762 28.61 75.95 5.16
N GLU A 763 28.36 76.97 4.33
CA GLU A 763 27.49 76.85 3.14
C GLU A 763 28.03 75.84 2.11
N ASN A 764 29.34 75.58 2.10
CA ASN A 764 30.00 74.61 1.22
C ASN A 764 30.17 73.23 1.86
N LEU A 765 29.51 72.92 3.00
CA LEU A 765 29.63 71.62 3.66
C LEU A 765 29.33 70.45 2.73
N ASN A 766 28.25 70.52 1.95
CA ASN A 766 27.90 69.45 1.03
C ASN A 766 28.93 69.27 -0.09
N THR A 767 29.55 70.36 -0.58
CA THR A 767 30.68 70.28 -1.53
C THR A 767 31.90 69.60 -0.89
N TRP A 768 32.22 69.94 0.37
CA TRP A 768 33.33 69.32 1.10
C TRP A 768 33.06 67.83 1.35
N VAL A 769 31.87 67.47 1.84
CA VAL A 769 31.45 66.08 2.07
C VAL A 769 31.49 65.26 0.78
N GLN A 770 30.89 65.76 -0.31
CA GLN A 770 30.85 65.08 -1.61
C GLN A 770 32.25 64.87 -2.22
N CYS A 771 33.20 65.77 -1.95
CA CYS A 771 34.57 65.63 -2.41
C CYS A 771 35.51 64.86 -1.45
N ALA A 772 35.16 64.78 -0.16
CA ALA A 772 35.97 64.13 0.87
C ALA A 772 35.56 62.67 1.12
N SER A 773 34.29 62.31 0.90
CA SER A 773 33.85 60.91 1.06
C SER A 773 34.41 59.98 -0.04
N GLU A 774 34.91 60.56 -1.14
CA GLU A 774 35.22 59.87 -2.39
C GLU A 774 34.07 58.95 -2.82
N GLY A 775 32.83 59.35 -2.48
CA GLY A 775 31.57 58.64 -2.64
C GLY A 775 31.50 57.20 -2.11
N HIS A 776 32.43 56.78 -1.25
CA HIS A 776 32.36 55.48 -0.57
C HIS A 776 31.28 55.47 0.54
N ASP A 777 30.77 54.29 0.90
CA ASP A 777 29.91 54.13 2.07
C ASP A 777 30.74 54.06 3.37
N HIS A 778 30.81 55.19 4.06
CA HIS A 778 31.44 55.38 5.35
C HIS A 778 30.48 55.15 6.53
N LEU A 779 29.23 54.72 6.31
CA LEU A 779 28.21 54.60 7.37
C LEU A 779 28.72 53.79 8.57
N ARG A 780 29.43 52.68 8.36
CA ARG A 780 30.01 51.89 9.46
C ARG A 780 30.95 52.70 10.35
N CYS A 781 31.81 53.52 9.76
CA CYS A 781 32.68 54.39 10.54
C CYS A 781 31.89 55.55 11.17
N CYS A 782 30.94 56.16 10.46
CA CYS A 782 30.13 57.23 11.03
C CYS A 782 29.26 56.76 12.21
N LEU A 783 28.80 55.50 12.21
CA LEU A 783 28.16 54.87 13.37
C LEU A 783 29.14 54.65 14.54
N GLN A 784 30.43 54.40 14.24
CA GLN A 784 31.49 54.22 15.24
C GLN A 784 31.98 55.56 15.84
N GLU A 785 32.05 56.63 15.04
CA GLU A 785 32.35 58.02 15.48
C GLU A 785 31.13 58.72 16.10
N GLU A 786 30.04 57.98 16.40
CA GLU A 786 28.79 58.48 16.98
C GLU A 786 28.15 59.65 16.18
N VAL A 787 28.19 59.60 14.84
CA VAL A 787 27.53 60.60 13.99
C VAL A 787 26.01 60.58 14.21
N SER A 788 25.43 61.73 14.49
CA SER A 788 24.01 61.85 14.82
C SER A 788 23.11 61.41 13.66
N LYS A 789 21.95 60.83 13.95
CA LYS A 789 21.10 60.15 12.95
C LYS A 789 20.70 60.98 11.71
N PRO A 790 20.31 62.27 11.79
CA PRO A 790 20.04 63.07 10.58
C PRO A 790 21.31 63.42 9.79
N CYS A 791 22.49 63.25 10.38
CA CYS A 791 23.79 63.58 9.81
C CYS A 791 24.52 62.37 9.20
N GLN A 792 23.94 61.17 9.28
CA GLN A 792 24.51 59.93 8.71
C GLN A 792 24.43 59.90 7.16
N THR A 793 23.61 60.75 6.53
CA THR A 793 23.52 60.88 5.05
C THR A 793 24.71 61.60 4.42
N ALA A 794 25.65 62.14 5.21
CA ALA A 794 26.97 62.54 4.70
C ALA A 794 27.89 61.34 4.43
N CYS A 795 27.55 60.16 4.98
CA CYS A 795 28.42 58.99 4.98
C CYS A 795 27.99 57.91 3.98
N MET A 796 26.82 58.07 3.35
CA MET A 796 26.29 57.20 2.30
C MET A 796 25.73 58.06 1.17
N HIS A 797 25.51 57.48 -0.01
CA HIS A 797 24.77 58.18 -1.06
C HIS A 797 23.28 58.34 -0.65
N PRO A 798 22.63 59.51 -0.86
CA PRO A 798 23.16 60.74 -1.44
C PRO A 798 23.90 61.61 -0.42
N PHE A 799 25.17 61.92 -0.69
CA PHE A 799 26.14 62.62 0.16
C PHE A 799 25.75 64.07 0.48
N THR A 800 24.70 64.23 1.28
CA THR A 800 23.98 65.49 1.49
C THR A 800 23.44 65.56 2.91
N VAL A 801 23.66 66.70 3.57
CA VAL A 801 23.23 66.96 4.95
C VAL A 801 22.70 68.39 5.13
N PRO A 802 21.82 68.62 6.13
CA PRO A 802 21.48 69.95 6.60
C PRO A 802 22.73 70.64 7.17
N ALA A 803 23.27 71.63 6.45
CA ALA A 803 24.49 72.32 6.87
C ALA A 803 24.35 73.00 8.25
N ASP A 804 23.15 73.41 8.64
CA ASP A 804 22.90 74.01 9.95
C ASP A 804 22.90 73.03 11.14
N GLU A 805 22.53 71.76 10.91
CA GLU A 805 22.49 70.74 11.97
C GLU A 805 23.79 69.91 12.04
N CYS A 806 24.44 69.67 10.90
CA CYS A 806 25.52 68.68 10.79
C CYS A 806 26.93 69.27 10.74
N PHE A 807 27.11 70.59 10.73
CA PHE A 807 28.44 71.20 10.70
C PHE A 807 29.29 70.88 11.95
N SER A 808 28.67 70.61 13.10
CA SER A 808 29.39 70.15 14.31
C SER A 808 29.99 68.75 14.17
N GLU A 809 29.54 67.96 13.19
CA GLU A 809 29.97 66.57 12.97
C GLU A 809 31.17 66.48 11.99
N VAL A 810 31.62 67.60 11.41
CA VAL A 810 32.68 67.65 10.37
C VAL A 810 33.97 66.95 10.79
N SER A 811 34.36 67.03 12.06
CA SER A 811 35.54 66.34 12.57
C SER A 811 35.40 64.80 12.59
N LYS A 812 34.18 64.27 12.72
CA LYS A 812 33.88 62.82 12.66
C LYS A 812 33.92 62.32 11.22
N TYR A 813 33.29 63.06 10.30
CA TYR A 813 33.37 62.80 8.85
C TYR A 813 34.83 62.71 8.39
N ARG A 814 35.62 63.71 8.79
CA ARG A 814 37.06 63.79 8.55
C ARG A 814 37.82 62.54 9.02
N THR A 815 37.49 61.97 10.18
CA THR A 815 38.10 60.71 10.65
C THR A 815 37.85 59.59 9.64
N CYS A 816 36.57 59.33 9.32
CA CYS A 816 36.15 58.22 8.46
C CYS A 816 36.71 58.31 7.05
N PHE A 817 36.59 59.49 6.44
CA PHE A 817 37.01 59.76 5.08
C PHE A 817 38.53 59.55 4.87
N SER A 818 39.34 59.55 5.93
CA SER A 818 40.79 59.34 5.88
C SER A 818 41.29 57.89 6.05
N ALA A 819 40.40 56.91 6.28
CA ALA A 819 40.80 55.65 6.91
C ALA A 819 41.04 54.43 5.98
N ALA A 820 40.56 54.43 4.73
CA ALA A 820 40.30 53.18 3.99
C ALA A 820 41.49 52.53 3.24
N HIS A 821 42.67 53.16 3.18
CA HIS A 821 43.54 53.03 2.01
C HIS A 821 44.42 51.75 1.83
N GLN A 822 44.59 50.84 2.82
CA GLN A 822 45.74 49.88 2.79
C GLN A 822 45.46 48.41 3.23
N ALA A 823 44.69 47.67 2.40
CA ALA A 823 44.80 46.21 2.18
C ALA A 823 44.64 45.24 3.39
N LEU A 824 43.53 45.35 4.13
CA LEU A 824 43.08 44.32 5.08
C LEU A 824 42.21 43.23 4.40
N PRO A 825 42.07 42.02 4.97
CA PRO A 825 41.18 40.97 4.46
C PRO A 825 39.70 41.40 4.39
N ALA A 826 38.91 40.72 3.55
CA ALA A 826 37.46 40.80 3.55
C ALA A 826 36.81 40.10 4.76
N ALA A 827 35.50 40.28 4.92
CA ALA A 827 34.72 39.52 5.90
C ALA A 827 34.49 38.08 5.41
N VAL A 828 34.72 37.12 6.31
CA VAL A 828 34.52 35.69 6.04
C VAL A 828 33.06 35.42 5.69
N ARG A 829 32.83 34.72 4.58
CA ARG A 829 31.50 34.38 4.04
C ARG A 829 31.07 32.98 4.47
N ASN A 830 29.78 32.69 4.29
CA ASN A 830 29.19 31.35 4.44
C ASN A 830 29.50 30.64 5.77
N VAL A 831 29.58 31.40 6.88
CA VAL A 831 29.74 30.84 8.22
C VAL A 831 28.47 30.08 8.64
N GLU A 832 28.58 28.76 8.75
CA GLU A 832 27.49 27.83 9.02
C GLU A 832 27.79 26.89 10.20
N VAL A 833 26.77 26.14 10.66
CA VAL A 833 26.85 25.27 11.85
C VAL A 833 26.59 23.81 11.44
N SER A 834 27.59 23.18 10.82
CA SER A 834 27.50 21.85 10.21
C SER A 834 27.12 20.71 11.15
N SER A 835 27.33 20.83 12.47
CA SER A 835 26.78 19.85 13.43
C SER A 835 26.65 20.38 14.86
N ILE A 836 25.64 19.88 15.59
CA ILE A 836 25.30 20.27 16.96
C ILE A 836 25.06 19.03 17.84
N SER A 837 25.71 18.94 19.01
CA SER A 837 25.42 17.98 20.08
C SER A 837 24.84 18.69 21.32
N LYS A 838 24.86 18.04 22.49
CA LYS A 838 24.46 18.66 23.77
C LYS A 838 25.53 19.59 24.36
N ASP A 839 26.76 19.47 23.86
CA ASP A 839 28.02 19.86 24.51
C ASP A 839 29.09 20.34 23.50
N SER A 840 28.78 20.34 22.21
CA SER A 840 29.69 20.75 21.14
C SER A 840 28.92 21.24 19.91
N ALA A 841 29.56 22.11 19.14
CA ALA A 841 29.08 22.55 17.83
C ALA A 841 30.26 22.69 16.87
N THR A 842 30.09 22.21 15.64
CA THR A 842 31.07 22.35 14.57
C THR A 842 30.61 23.46 13.64
N ILE A 843 31.53 24.38 13.36
CA ILE A 843 31.34 25.59 12.57
C ILE A 843 32.20 25.47 11.32
N SER A 844 31.62 25.70 10.15
CA SER A 844 32.31 25.71 8.86
C SER A 844 32.18 27.10 8.24
N TRP A 845 33.09 27.48 7.35
CA TRP A 845 33.01 28.69 6.54
C TRP A 845 33.80 28.52 5.24
N GLU A 846 33.73 29.50 4.36
CA GLU A 846 34.40 29.45 3.06
C GLU A 846 35.66 30.33 3.07
N ASP A 847 36.81 29.74 2.69
CA ASP A 847 38.07 30.46 2.51
C ASP A 847 38.26 30.87 1.06
N LEU A 848 38.14 32.18 0.80
CA LEU A 848 38.21 32.79 -0.52
C LEU A 848 39.50 33.61 -0.73
N GLU A 849 40.39 33.73 0.26
CA GLU A 849 41.58 34.59 0.20
C GLU A 849 42.89 33.82 0.42
N ALA A 850 43.61 33.57 -0.67
CA ALA A 850 44.88 32.82 -0.71
C ALA A 850 46.07 33.41 0.10
N ASN A 851 45.84 34.42 0.95
CA ASN A 851 46.84 35.08 1.81
C ASN A 851 46.46 35.10 3.31
N ILE A 852 45.38 34.42 3.72
CA ILE A 852 45.01 34.32 5.14
C ILE A 852 46.04 33.45 5.89
N ILE A 853 46.55 33.98 7.01
CA ILE A 853 47.45 33.28 7.93
C ILE A 853 46.66 32.43 8.91
N VAL A 854 45.55 32.98 9.42
CA VAL A 854 44.73 32.34 10.46
C VAL A 854 43.33 32.96 10.50
N PHE A 855 42.34 32.13 10.81
CA PHE A 855 40.98 32.56 11.12
C PHE A 855 40.81 32.69 12.63
N ARG A 856 40.32 33.83 13.10
CA ARG A 856 39.88 34.00 14.49
C ARG A 856 38.39 33.71 14.61
N VAL A 857 38.08 32.56 15.22
CA VAL A 857 36.72 32.11 15.50
C VAL A 857 36.32 32.60 16.89
N GLN A 858 35.21 33.32 17.00
CA GLN A 858 34.75 33.92 18.27
C GLN A 858 33.33 33.45 18.61
N LEU A 859 33.18 32.81 19.77
CA LEU A 859 31.93 32.29 20.30
C LEU A 859 31.37 33.23 21.39
N PHE A 860 30.10 33.57 21.26
CA PHE A 860 29.36 34.46 22.16
C PHE A 860 28.13 33.78 22.76
N GLU A 861 27.76 34.16 23.97
CA GLU A 861 26.50 33.78 24.61
C GLU A 861 25.36 34.70 24.15
N LYS A 862 24.10 34.23 24.23
CA LYS A 862 22.91 35.08 24.11
C LYS A 862 22.96 36.22 25.13
N GLY A 863 23.24 37.43 24.65
CA GLY A 863 23.58 38.61 25.46
C GLY A 863 24.85 39.32 25.00
N GLY A 864 25.63 38.73 24.08
CA GLY A 864 26.82 39.35 23.49
C GLY A 864 28.12 39.15 24.27
N ASN A 865 28.09 38.39 25.36
CA ASN A 865 29.29 38.02 26.13
C ASN A 865 30.18 37.10 25.29
N LEU A 866 31.41 37.53 24.99
CA LEU A 866 32.43 36.69 24.36
C LEU A 866 32.87 35.59 25.34
N ILE A 867 32.59 34.33 25.01
CA ILE A 867 32.91 33.17 25.84
C ILE A 867 34.30 32.66 25.51
N LYS A 868 34.60 32.52 24.21
CA LYS A 868 35.78 31.82 23.72
C LYS A 868 36.24 32.42 22.40
N THR A 869 37.55 32.60 22.25
CA THR A 869 38.20 33.00 20.99
C THR A 869 39.26 31.97 20.69
N GLU A 870 39.21 31.40 19.49
CA GLU A 870 40.10 30.34 19.03
C GLU A 870 40.67 30.70 17.65
N ASN A 871 41.89 30.24 17.38
CA ASN A 871 42.58 30.48 16.13
C ASN A 871 42.62 29.18 15.32
N SER A 872 42.00 29.17 14.15
CA SER A 872 41.99 28.04 13.22
C SER A 872 42.84 28.33 11.99
N SER A 873 43.68 27.37 11.58
CA SER A 873 44.35 27.37 10.26
C SER A 873 43.57 26.57 9.21
N ALA A 874 42.32 26.23 9.51
CA ALA A 874 41.38 25.54 8.63
C ALA A 874 40.05 26.28 8.61
N ASP A 875 39.32 26.10 7.51
CA ASP A 875 37.95 26.50 7.20
C ASP A 875 36.84 25.94 8.12
N ILE A 876 37.23 25.09 9.08
CA ILE A 876 36.34 24.42 10.03
C ILE A 876 36.90 24.47 11.45
N PHE A 877 36.02 24.72 12.44
CA PHE A 877 36.38 24.69 13.86
C PHE A 877 35.27 24.06 14.72
N ARG A 878 35.64 23.24 15.71
CA ARG A 878 34.69 22.60 16.63
C ARG A 878 34.83 23.13 18.06
N PHE A 879 33.79 23.83 18.51
CA PHE A 879 33.62 24.13 19.93
C PHE A 879 33.18 22.88 20.70
N ILE A 880 33.74 22.69 21.89
CA ILE A 880 33.49 21.59 22.83
C ILE A 880 33.31 22.22 24.21
N ASP A 881 32.77 21.45 25.16
CA ASP A 881 32.47 21.87 26.54
C ASP A 881 31.43 23.00 26.63
N LEU A 882 30.47 22.99 25.71
CA LEU A 882 29.33 23.89 25.71
C LEU A 882 28.26 23.45 26.73
N GLU A 883 27.52 24.41 27.26
CA GLU A 883 26.37 24.16 28.13
C GLU A 883 25.18 23.66 27.29
N PRO A 884 24.41 22.64 27.74
CA PRO A 884 23.25 22.12 27.02
C PRO A 884 22.00 23.00 27.09
N ASN A 885 21.16 22.97 26.05
CA ASN A 885 19.96 23.83 25.91
C ASN A 885 20.27 25.34 26.01
N LYS A 886 21.42 25.77 25.47
CA LYS A 886 21.89 27.15 25.57
C LYS A 886 22.14 27.75 24.19
N ASP A 887 21.77 29.02 24.06
CA ASP A 887 21.86 29.79 22.82
C ASP A 887 23.23 30.46 22.69
N TYR A 888 23.89 30.19 21.58
CA TYR A 888 25.20 30.72 21.22
C TYR A 888 25.13 31.45 19.87
N SER A 889 26.12 32.31 19.61
CA SER A 889 26.42 32.77 18.26
C SER A 889 27.92 32.77 18.01
N VAL A 890 28.34 32.48 16.78
CA VAL A 890 29.74 32.48 16.36
C VAL A 890 29.96 33.47 15.23
N ARG A 891 31.12 34.12 15.19
CA ARG A 891 31.61 34.85 14.01
C ARG A 891 33.06 34.49 13.73
N VAL A 892 33.51 34.65 12.49
CA VAL A 892 34.87 34.36 12.04
C VAL A 892 35.49 35.64 11.50
N THR A 893 36.78 35.86 11.77
CA THR A 893 37.54 37.02 11.29
C THR A 893 38.79 36.51 10.57
N ALA A 894 38.99 36.90 9.31
CA ALA A 894 40.19 36.59 8.55
C ALA A 894 41.38 37.45 9.05
N ILE A 895 42.58 36.89 9.09
CA ILE A 895 43.81 37.60 9.46
C ILE A 895 44.91 37.27 8.46
N ASN A 896 45.44 38.29 7.76
CA ASN A 896 46.58 38.17 6.85
C ASN A 896 47.85 38.82 7.48
N PHE A 897 48.90 39.00 6.68
CA PHE A 897 50.16 39.60 7.13
C PHE A 897 50.12 41.14 7.34
N LEU A 898 49.04 41.81 6.96
CA LEU A 898 48.82 43.25 7.11
C LEU A 898 47.87 43.58 8.26
N GLY A 899 46.91 42.69 8.55
CA GLY A 899 46.06 42.80 9.73
C GLY A 899 44.82 41.90 9.69
N GLU A 900 43.80 42.32 10.43
CA GLU A 900 42.54 41.60 10.61
C GLU A 900 41.46 42.22 9.72
N GLY A 901 40.68 41.39 9.04
CA GLY A 901 39.52 41.84 8.27
C GLY A 901 38.33 42.21 9.16
N PRO A 902 37.23 42.70 8.59
CA PRO A 902 35.98 42.80 9.31
C PRO A 902 35.47 41.40 9.72
N PRO A 903 34.83 41.24 10.89
CA PRO A 903 34.23 39.97 11.27
C PRO A 903 33.04 39.62 10.37
N SER A 904 32.80 38.33 10.19
CA SER A 904 31.60 37.78 9.54
C SER A 904 30.30 38.23 10.24
N TRP A 905 29.17 37.98 9.61
CA TRP A 905 27.89 37.93 10.33
C TRP A 905 27.90 36.79 11.37
N ASN A 906 27.10 36.95 12.42
CA ASN A 906 27.01 35.98 13.51
C ASN A 906 26.08 34.81 13.13
N ALA A 907 26.61 33.59 13.01
CA ALA A 907 25.81 32.38 12.88
C ALA A 907 25.31 31.94 14.28
N THR A 908 23.99 31.81 14.46
CA THR A 908 23.37 31.46 15.75
C THR A 908 23.00 29.99 15.85
N PHE A 909 23.21 29.36 17.00
CA PHE A 909 22.77 27.99 17.27
C PHE A 909 22.38 27.75 18.73
N THR A 910 21.48 26.81 18.97
CA THR A 910 21.13 26.31 20.30
C THR A 910 21.72 24.92 20.47
N THR A 911 22.49 24.68 21.54
CA THR A 911 22.96 23.32 21.87
C THR A 911 21.77 22.41 22.18
N LYS A 912 21.85 21.14 21.81
CA LYS A 912 20.78 20.18 22.13
C LYS A 912 20.61 20.10 23.66
N PRO A 913 19.40 19.89 24.19
CA PRO A 913 19.21 19.74 25.62
C PRO A 913 20.01 18.58 26.18
N ALA A 914 20.44 18.71 27.44
CA ALA A 914 21.05 17.61 28.17
C ALA A 914 20.02 16.47 28.27
N GLN A 915 20.16 15.45 27.43
CA GLN A 915 19.38 14.24 27.63
C GLN A 915 19.70 13.70 29.03
N ILE A 916 18.69 13.70 29.90
CA ILE A 916 18.74 13.19 31.26
C ILE A 916 18.99 11.69 31.17
N TYR A 917 20.29 11.33 31.24
CA TYR A 917 20.94 10.26 30.48
C TYR A 917 19.99 9.12 30.08
N GLU A 918 19.55 9.15 28.81
CA GLU A 918 18.63 8.13 28.32
C GLU A 918 19.27 6.73 28.18
N GLY A 919 20.61 6.68 28.12
CA GLY A 919 21.40 5.44 28.15
C GLY A 919 21.32 4.70 29.50
N ASP A 920 21.26 5.44 30.61
CA ASP A 920 21.28 4.93 31.98
C ASP A 920 19.93 4.32 32.43
N ARG A 921 18.90 4.40 31.58
CA ARG A 921 17.55 3.92 31.86
C ARG A 921 17.38 2.47 31.35
N PRO A 922 16.52 1.66 31.98
CA PRO A 922 16.06 0.39 31.41
C PRO A 922 15.52 0.59 29.98
N VAL A 923 15.65 -0.43 29.12
CA VAL A 923 14.96 -0.42 27.81
C VAL A 923 13.44 -0.45 28.01
N ALA A 924 12.68 -0.08 26.98
CA ALA A 924 11.23 -0.17 27.04
C ALA A 924 10.80 -1.65 27.11
N PRO A 925 9.70 -1.99 27.80
CA PRO A 925 9.15 -3.35 27.76
C PRO A 925 8.72 -3.72 26.34
N GLU A 926 9.10 -4.92 25.89
CA GLU A 926 8.80 -5.43 24.54
C GLU A 926 7.79 -6.57 24.57
N LYS A 927 7.22 -6.89 23.40
CA LYS A 927 6.25 -7.97 23.16
C LYS A 927 5.03 -7.95 24.08
N LEU A 928 4.49 -6.75 24.36
CA LEU A 928 3.19 -6.59 25.03
C LEU A 928 2.12 -7.35 24.26
N ARG A 929 1.33 -8.15 24.98
CA ARG A 929 0.28 -9.01 24.43
C ARG A 929 -0.81 -9.28 25.45
N ILE A 930 -2.02 -9.54 24.98
CA ILE A 930 -3.12 -10.02 25.81
C ILE A 930 -2.86 -11.51 26.12
N SER A 931 -2.89 -11.89 27.39
CA SER A 931 -2.83 -13.28 27.85
C SER A 931 -4.21 -13.91 27.95
N TRP A 932 -5.22 -13.14 28.36
CA TRP A 932 -6.64 -13.50 28.28
C TRP A 932 -7.52 -12.26 28.44
N ASN A 933 -8.76 -12.33 27.96
CA ASN A 933 -9.76 -11.27 27.98
C ASN A 933 -11.09 -11.91 28.41
N SER A 934 -11.75 -11.37 29.44
CA SER A 934 -12.93 -11.97 30.07
C SER A 934 -13.78 -10.88 30.74
N GLY A 935 -14.76 -10.36 30.00
CA GLY A 935 -15.63 -9.30 30.50
C GLY A 935 -14.85 -8.02 30.85
N PRO A 936 -15.05 -7.42 32.04
CA PRO A 936 -14.33 -6.23 32.50
C PRO A 936 -12.91 -6.56 33.02
N ARG A 937 -12.41 -7.79 32.81
CA ARG A 937 -11.09 -8.27 33.26
C ARG A 937 -10.22 -8.60 32.03
N VAL A 938 -9.01 -8.05 31.95
CA VAL A 938 -8.03 -8.39 30.88
C VAL A 938 -6.64 -8.56 31.47
N ASN A 939 -5.97 -9.67 31.16
CA ASN A 939 -4.58 -9.90 31.53
C ASN A 939 -3.65 -9.48 30.39
N VAL A 940 -2.72 -8.57 30.67
CA VAL A 940 -1.67 -8.11 29.73
C VAL A 940 -0.32 -8.61 30.23
N THR A 941 0.53 -9.10 29.34
CA THR A 941 1.88 -9.59 29.65
C THR A 941 2.92 -9.10 28.62
N TRP A 942 4.18 -9.05 29.01
CA TRP A 942 5.32 -8.55 28.24
C TRP A 942 6.59 -9.31 28.59
N ASP A 943 7.70 -9.03 27.91
CA ASP A 943 8.98 -9.70 28.16
C ASP A 943 9.81 -8.99 29.27
N PRO A 944 10.66 -9.71 30.03
CA PRO A 944 11.46 -9.12 31.11
C PRO A 944 12.50 -8.11 30.59
N VAL A 945 12.63 -6.97 31.28
CA VAL A 945 13.61 -5.92 30.93
C VAL A 945 14.92 -6.22 31.65
N SER A 946 15.87 -6.81 30.93
CA SER A 946 17.15 -7.30 31.44
C SER A 946 18.33 -6.34 31.21
N VAL A 947 18.18 -5.32 30.37
CA VAL A 947 19.25 -4.38 29.98
C VAL A 947 18.81 -2.92 30.03
N ARG A 948 19.78 -2.03 30.23
CA ARG A 948 19.68 -0.58 30.04
C ARG A 948 19.98 -0.21 28.59
N ARG A 949 19.62 1.02 28.18
CA ARG A 949 19.82 1.47 26.79
C ARG A 949 21.30 1.72 26.41
N ASN A 950 22.20 1.70 27.39
CA ASN A 950 23.66 1.65 27.21
C ASN A 950 24.21 0.19 27.12
N ALA A 951 23.33 -0.82 27.04
CA ALA A 951 23.63 -2.25 27.06
C ALA A 951 24.23 -2.82 28.36
N GLU A 952 24.24 -2.06 29.46
CA GLU A 952 24.52 -2.62 30.79
C GLU A 952 23.37 -3.55 31.25
N VAL A 953 23.72 -4.59 32.02
CA VAL A 953 22.74 -5.50 32.63
C VAL A 953 22.02 -4.81 33.79
N VAL A 954 20.69 -4.92 33.84
CA VAL A 954 19.87 -4.47 34.97
C VAL A 954 20.16 -5.35 36.18
N THR A 955 20.56 -4.74 37.29
CA THR A 955 21.00 -5.45 38.52
C THR A 955 20.06 -5.30 39.71
N LYS A 956 18.95 -4.56 39.53
CA LYS A 956 17.92 -4.31 40.54
C LYS A 956 16.53 -4.71 40.05
N PRO A 957 15.57 -5.00 40.95
CA PRO A 957 14.19 -5.28 40.55
C PRO A 957 13.57 -4.13 39.76
N ILE A 958 12.85 -4.46 38.69
CA ILE A 958 12.07 -3.51 37.89
C ILE A 958 10.66 -3.38 38.49
N GLU A 959 10.24 -2.15 38.80
CA GLU A 959 8.82 -1.80 39.00
C GLU A 959 8.24 -1.50 37.61
N TYR A 960 7.24 -2.26 37.16
CA TYR A 960 6.50 -1.95 35.93
C TYR A 960 5.31 -1.04 36.26
N THR A 961 5.12 0.02 35.49
CA THR A 961 3.91 0.86 35.53
C THR A 961 3.21 0.79 34.18
N ILE A 962 1.97 0.28 34.21
CA ILE A 962 1.06 0.16 33.08
C ILE A 962 0.16 1.40 33.06
N TYR A 963 -0.03 1.97 31.88
CA TYR A 963 -0.91 3.11 31.62
C TYR A 963 -2.01 2.63 30.67
N TYR A 964 -3.27 2.88 30.99
CA TYR A 964 -4.40 2.57 30.13
C TYR A 964 -5.43 3.71 30.11
N LEU A 965 -5.97 4.01 28.92
CA LEU A 965 -7.10 4.95 28.77
C LEU A 965 -8.21 4.33 27.94
N ASP A 966 -9.42 4.81 28.17
CA ASP A 966 -10.65 4.48 27.44
C ASP A 966 -10.75 5.39 26.21
N THR A 967 -10.66 4.83 25.00
CA THR A 967 -10.41 5.63 23.78
C THR A 967 -11.56 6.54 23.38
N GLU A 968 -12.75 6.29 23.93
CA GLU A 968 -13.97 7.06 23.64
C GLU A 968 -14.26 8.10 24.74
N GLN A 969 -14.14 7.71 26.03
CA GLN A 969 -14.64 8.51 27.15
C GLN A 969 -13.55 9.16 28.02
N SER A 970 -12.26 8.84 27.83
CA SER A 970 -11.20 9.38 28.70
C SER A 970 -9.94 9.84 27.95
N SER A 971 -9.69 11.15 27.97
CA SER A 971 -8.37 11.73 27.69
C SER A 971 -7.36 11.54 28.85
N THR A 972 -7.76 10.89 29.95
CA THR A 972 -6.91 10.66 31.13
C THR A 972 -6.45 9.20 31.23
N TRP A 973 -5.13 9.02 31.38
CA TRP A 973 -4.51 7.71 31.58
C TRP A 973 -4.67 7.24 33.04
N THR A 974 -5.28 6.07 33.22
CA THR A 974 -5.30 5.33 34.49
C THR A 974 -4.01 4.52 34.62
N THR A 975 -3.52 4.30 35.86
CA THR A 975 -2.24 3.61 36.09
C THR A 975 -2.34 2.44 37.04
N LEU A 976 -1.66 1.33 36.69
CA LEU A 976 -1.46 0.15 37.53
C LEU A 976 0.05 -0.10 37.69
N ARG A 977 0.45 -0.69 38.82
CA ARG A 977 1.84 -1.09 39.07
C ARG A 977 1.96 -2.56 39.42
N THR A 978 3.06 -3.18 39.01
CA THR A 978 3.36 -4.59 39.28
C THR A 978 4.87 -4.83 39.23
N ASN A 979 5.33 -5.85 39.96
CA ASN A 979 6.72 -6.36 39.87
C ASN A 979 6.80 -7.64 39.01
N GLN A 980 5.67 -8.09 38.47
CA GLN A 980 5.57 -9.21 37.54
C GLN A 980 5.64 -8.71 36.09
N THR A 981 5.91 -9.60 35.13
CA THR A 981 5.79 -9.28 33.69
C THR A 981 4.35 -9.46 33.16
N TRP A 982 3.36 -9.30 34.03
CA TRP A 982 1.94 -9.34 33.71
C TRP A 982 1.10 -8.51 34.70
N VAL A 983 -0.09 -8.09 34.27
CA VAL A 983 -1.11 -7.49 35.13
C VAL A 983 -2.51 -7.84 34.64
N VAL A 984 -3.41 -8.16 35.58
CA VAL A 984 -4.85 -8.23 35.32
C VAL A 984 -5.45 -6.84 35.57
N MET A 985 -5.77 -6.13 34.48
CA MET A 985 -6.64 -4.96 34.51
C MET A 985 -8.06 -5.40 34.89
N ARG A 986 -8.75 -4.56 35.66
CA ARG A 986 -10.08 -4.84 36.23
C ARG A 986 -10.97 -3.63 36.03
N ASP A 987 -12.27 -3.86 36.18
CA ASP A 987 -13.30 -2.81 36.21
C ASP A 987 -13.36 -1.95 34.94
N LEU A 988 -12.96 -2.54 33.80
CA LEU A 988 -13.04 -1.91 32.47
C LEU A 988 -14.50 -1.79 32.00
N ARG A 989 -14.82 -0.75 31.20
CA ARG A 989 -16.11 -0.68 30.49
C ARG A 989 -16.13 -1.79 29.43
N LYS A 990 -17.16 -2.63 29.47
CA LYS A 990 -17.44 -3.68 28.49
C LYS A 990 -17.82 -3.06 27.15
N ASP A 991 -17.49 -3.73 26.04
CA ASP A 991 -17.64 -3.19 24.67
C ASP A 991 -16.93 -1.84 24.45
N ALA A 992 -15.84 -1.58 25.18
CA ALA A 992 -15.03 -0.37 25.00
C ALA A 992 -13.59 -0.71 24.64
N LEU A 993 -13.00 0.13 23.78
CA LEU A 993 -11.60 0.08 23.39
C LEU A 993 -10.72 0.81 24.41
N TYR A 994 -9.60 0.18 24.75
CA TYR A 994 -8.57 0.71 25.63
C TYR A 994 -7.21 0.74 24.93
N TYR A 995 -6.54 1.89 24.95
CA TYR A 995 -5.11 1.97 24.62
C TYR A 995 -4.29 1.68 25.87
N VAL A 996 -3.29 0.80 25.77
CA VAL A 996 -2.44 0.37 26.89
C VAL A 996 -0.97 0.38 26.53
N TYR A 997 -0.11 0.95 27.38
CA TYR A 997 1.35 0.81 27.29
C TYR A 997 1.98 0.57 28.66
N VAL A 998 3.23 0.07 28.68
CA VAL A 998 3.97 -0.23 29.91
C VAL A 998 5.31 0.51 29.93
N THR A 999 5.75 0.90 31.12
CA THR A 999 7.08 1.44 31.40
C THR A 999 7.77 0.59 32.46
N ALA A 1000 9.09 0.44 32.36
CA ALA A 1000 9.94 -0.21 33.35
C ALA A 1000 10.68 0.85 34.18
N LYS A 1001 10.85 0.63 35.49
CA LYS A 1001 11.53 1.57 36.40
C LYS A 1001 12.53 0.86 37.29
N GLU A 1002 13.78 1.33 37.25
CA GLU A 1002 14.89 0.92 38.12
C GLU A 1002 15.21 2.08 39.09
N ASP A 1003 14.95 1.94 40.38
CA ASP A 1003 14.99 3.04 41.37
C ASP A 1003 14.20 4.30 40.91
N ASN A 1004 14.91 5.37 40.53
CA ASN A 1004 14.35 6.63 39.99
C ASN A 1004 14.48 6.74 38.46
N ARG A 1005 14.85 5.66 37.75
CA ARG A 1005 15.15 5.63 36.32
C ARG A 1005 14.05 4.89 35.56
N THR A 1006 13.09 5.63 35.01
CA THR A 1006 12.03 5.08 34.16
C THR A 1006 12.46 5.01 32.69
N SER A 1007 12.14 3.90 32.01
CA SER A 1007 12.29 3.67 30.58
C SER A 1007 11.46 4.65 29.74
N ARG A 1008 11.55 4.53 28.40
CA ARG A 1008 10.46 4.99 27.53
C ARG A 1008 9.25 4.05 27.65
N SER A 1009 8.09 4.52 27.22
CA SER A 1009 6.93 3.64 26.97
C SER A 1009 7.28 2.55 25.97
N SER A 1010 6.66 1.38 26.14
CA SER A 1010 6.52 0.37 25.08
C SER A 1010 5.75 0.92 23.87
N SER A 1011 5.57 0.10 22.84
CA SER A 1011 4.45 0.26 21.92
C SER A 1011 3.11 0.27 22.70
N ILE A 1012 2.13 0.98 22.15
CA ILE A 1012 0.74 0.92 22.61
C ILE A 1012 0.12 -0.35 22.02
N ILE A 1013 -0.64 -1.10 22.82
CA ILE A 1013 -1.57 -2.14 22.34
C ILE A 1013 -3.01 -1.67 22.54
N THR A 1014 -3.90 -2.03 21.62
CA THR A 1014 -5.34 -1.76 21.70
C THR A 1014 -6.06 -2.98 22.24
N ILE A 1015 -7.00 -2.78 23.16
CA ILE A 1015 -7.72 -3.84 23.87
C ILE A 1015 -9.22 -3.53 23.87
N LEU A 1016 -10.01 -4.32 23.15
CA LEU A 1016 -11.47 -4.32 23.31
C LEU A 1016 -11.83 -5.15 24.55
N ALA A 1017 -12.31 -4.51 25.61
CA ALA A 1017 -12.76 -5.23 26.81
C ALA A 1017 -14.07 -5.96 26.51
N GLN A 1018 -14.06 -7.30 26.58
CA GLN A 1018 -15.19 -8.11 26.12
C GLN A 1018 -16.49 -7.81 26.87
N LYS A 1019 -17.61 -8.04 26.20
CA LYS A 1019 -18.93 -8.12 26.82
C LYS A 1019 -18.95 -9.25 27.85
N ASP A 1020 -19.50 -9.01 29.04
CA ASP A 1020 -19.80 -10.10 29.97
C ASP A 1020 -20.76 -11.07 29.28
N SER A 1021 -20.36 -12.33 29.10
CA SER A 1021 -21.27 -13.41 28.75
C SER A 1021 -22.10 -13.77 29.98
N PRO A 1022 -23.39 -13.39 30.09
CA PRO A 1022 -24.07 -13.43 31.37
C PRO A 1022 -24.60 -14.84 31.64
N GLY A 1023 -24.06 -15.52 32.66
CA GLY A 1023 -24.73 -16.69 33.24
C GLY A 1023 -23.85 -17.77 33.87
N LEU A 1024 -22.55 -17.85 33.57
CA LEU A 1024 -21.71 -18.96 34.00
C LEU A 1024 -20.84 -18.64 35.24
N PRO A 1025 -20.64 -19.62 36.14
CA PRO A 1025 -19.76 -19.51 37.30
C PRO A 1025 -18.28 -19.68 36.92
N GLU A 1026 -17.36 -19.28 37.82
CA GLU A 1026 -15.95 -19.67 37.74
C GLU A 1026 -15.77 -21.06 38.40
N PRO A 1027 -15.23 -22.08 37.70
CA PRO A 1027 -14.95 -23.39 38.30
C PRO A 1027 -13.78 -23.34 39.29
N THR A 1028 -13.84 -24.17 40.33
CA THR A 1028 -12.81 -24.25 41.37
C THR A 1028 -12.00 -25.54 41.22
N ILE A 1029 -10.71 -25.43 40.91
CA ILE A 1029 -9.78 -26.57 40.79
C ILE A 1029 -9.02 -26.77 42.11
N VAL A 1030 -9.17 -27.94 42.71
CA VAL A 1030 -8.41 -28.43 43.87
C VAL A 1030 -7.57 -29.63 43.44
N ILE A 1031 -6.36 -29.76 43.97
CA ILE A 1031 -5.48 -30.91 43.75
C ILE A 1031 -5.06 -31.43 45.12
N GLU A 1032 -5.24 -32.74 45.35
CA GLU A 1032 -4.81 -33.43 46.56
C GLU A 1032 -3.77 -34.52 46.18
N PRO A 1033 -2.61 -34.60 46.85
CA PRO A 1033 -2.12 -33.72 47.91
C PRO A 1033 -1.78 -32.30 47.41
N ASP A 1034 -1.98 -31.29 48.28
CA ASP A 1034 -1.64 -29.89 47.99
C ASP A 1034 -0.16 -29.61 48.29
N HIS A 1035 0.71 -29.91 47.32
CA HIS A 1035 2.14 -29.60 47.39
C HIS A 1035 2.38 -28.10 47.24
N LYS A 1036 3.01 -27.49 48.26
CA LYS A 1036 3.16 -26.02 48.39
C LYS A 1036 4.09 -25.38 47.36
N ASP A 1037 4.91 -26.16 46.69
CA ASP A 1037 5.80 -25.79 45.58
C ASP A 1037 5.22 -26.17 44.20
N GLY A 1038 4.11 -26.92 44.16
CA GLY A 1038 3.47 -27.40 42.94
C GLY A 1038 4.21 -28.55 42.25
N VAL A 1039 5.18 -29.19 42.92
CA VAL A 1039 6.00 -30.28 42.36
C VAL A 1039 5.49 -31.62 42.85
N PHE A 1040 5.25 -32.54 41.92
CA PHE A 1040 4.82 -33.92 42.15
C PHE A 1040 5.93 -34.90 41.73
N SER A 1041 5.98 -36.08 42.34
CA SER A 1041 6.89 -37.15 41.89
C SER A 1041 6.24 -37.99 40.78
N PRO A 1042 6.98 -38.47 39.75
CA PRO A 1042 6.40 -39.32 38.71
C PRO A 1042 5.82 -40.63 39.27
N GLY A 1043 4.55 -40.88 39.02
CA GLY A 1043 3.79 -41.99 39.61
C GLY A 1043 3.16 -41.69 40.99
N GLU A 1044 3.22 -40.44 41.46
CA GLU A 1044 2.50 -40.03 42.67
C GLU A 1044 0.99 -39.99 42.42
N LYS A 1045 0.20 -40.51 43.36
CA LYS A 1045 -1.27 -40.51 43.24
C LYS A 1045 -1.84 -39.14 43.55
N ILE A 1046 -2.52 -38.57 42.57
CA ILE A 1046 -3.15 -37.26 42.64
C ILE A 1046 -4.64 -37.37 42.38
N SER A 1047 -5.43 -36.57 43.10
CA SER A 1047 -6.85 -36.37 42.85
C SER A 1047 -7.09 -34.92 42.48
N ILE A 1048 -7.60 -34.69 41.27
CA ILE A 1048 -7.86 -33.36 40.72
C ILE A 1048 -9.37 -33.18 40.67
N ASN A 1049 -9.90 -32.32 41.54
CA ASN A 1049 -11.32 -32.02 41.69
C ASN A 1049 -11.62 -30.67 41.05
N CYS A 1050 -12.51 -30.65 40.07
CA CYS A 1050 -13.15 -29.41 39.62
C CYS A 1050 -14.59 -29.34 40.13
N SER A 1051 -14.96 -28.22 40.77
CA SER A 1051 -16.29 -28.05 41.38
C SER A 1051 -16.90 -26.67 41.15
N LEU A 1052 -18.23 -26.61 41.10
CA LEU A 1052 -19.03 -25.39 40.96
C LEU A 1052 -19.66 -24.95 42.29
N PRO A 1053 -19.77 -23.63 42.55
CA PRO A 1053 -20.42 -23.09 43.74
C PRO A 1053 -21.96 -23.18 43.68
N ASN A 1054 -22.50 -24.39 43.90
CA ASN A 1054 -23.89 -24.74 44.22
C ASN A 1054 -24.99 -23.94 43.47
N ILE A 1055 -25.31 -24.38 42.25
CA ILE A 1055 -26.16 -23.65 41.28
C ILE A 1055 -27.37 -24.49 40.89
N LYS A 1056 -28.52 -23.85 40.68
CA LYS A 1056 -29.78 -24.51 40.27
C LYS A 1056 -29.88 -24.84 38.77
N LYS A 1057 -28.84 -24.61 37.98
CA LYS A 1057 -28.80 -24.94 36.54
C LYS A 1057 -27.94 -26.19 36.32
N HIS A 1058 -28.39 -27.07 35.43
CA HIS A 1058 -27.53 -28.06 34.82
C HIS A 1058 -26.53 -27.34 33.90
N LEU A 1059 -25.26 -27.67 34.06
CA LEU A 1059 -24.12 -27.17 33.29
C LEU A 1059 -23.19 -28.36 33.04
N ASN A 1060 -22.50 -28.37 31.90
CA ASN A 1060 -21.45 -29.34 31.64
C ASN A 1060 -20.15 -28.84 32.29
N ILE A 1061 -19.32 -29.75 32.79
CA ILE A 1061 -18.05 -29.47 33.46
C ILE A 1061 -17.01 -30.44 32.91
N ASP A 1062 -16.06 -29.91 32.14
CA ASP A 1062 -15.03 -30.68 31.43
C ASP A 1062 -13.67 -30.41 32.08
N LEU A 1063 -13.12 -31.40 32.77
CA LEU A 1063 -11.77 -31.35 33.34
C LEU A 1063 -10.79 -32.06 32.39
N THR A 1064 -9.85 -31.31 31.83
CA THR A 1064 -8.76 -31.79 30.98
C THR A 1064 -7.42 -31.69 31.70
N VAL A 1065 -6.66 -32.78 31.76
CA VAL A 1065 -5.33 -32.83 32.40
C VAL A 1065 -4.41 -33.72 31.58
N GLY A 1066 -3.45 -33.12 30.88
CA GLY A 1066 -2.60 -33.84 29.92
C GLY A 1066 -3.45 -34.55 28.85
N SER A 1067 -3.43 -35.88 28.86
CA SER A 1067 -4.24 -36.72 27.95
C SER A 1067 -5.63 -37.10 28.49
N HIS A 1068 -5.90 -36.86 29.79
CA HIS A 1068 -7.16 -37.23 30.43
C HIS A 1068 -8.22 -36.16 30.23
N VAL A 1069 -9.44 -36.58 29.91
CA VAL A 1069 -10.64 -35.74 29.84
C VAL A 1069 -11.73 -36.41 30.67
N VAL A 1070 -12.32 -35.68 31.63
CA VAL A 1070 -13.43 -36.18 32.46
C VAL A 1070 -14.55 -35.16 32.44
N GLN A 1071 -15.77 -35.61 32.14
CA GLN A 1071 -16.98 -34.80 32.11
C GLN A 1071 -17.88 -35.16 33.31
N ASN A 1072 -18.71 -34.22 33.76
CA ASN A 1072 -19.66 -34.48 34.84
C ASN A 1072 -20.87 -35.32 34.40
N ASP A 1073 -21.35 -36.20 35.28
CA ASP A 1073 -22.67 -36.83 35.13
C ASP A 1073 -23.79 -35.78 35.10
N HIS A 1074 -24.90 -36.07 34.40
CA HIS A 1074 -26.03 -35.17 34.28
C HIS A 1074 -26.59 -34.71 35.65
N GLY A 1075 -26.24 -33.48 36.05
CA GLY A 1075 -26.66 -32.87 37.32
C GLY A 1075 -25.61 -32.91 38.44
N ALA A 1076 -24.45 -33.53 38.25
CA ALA A 1076 -23.31 -33.35 39.14
C ALA A 1076 -22.71 -31.95 38.95
N LEU A 1077 -22.49 -31.23 40.05
CA LEU A 1077 -21.86 -29.89 40.06
C LEU A 1077 -20.33 -29.97 40.25
N TRP A 1078 -19.73 -31.11 39.95
CA TRP A 1078 -18.31 -31.38 40.11
C TRP A 1078 -17.89 -32.54 39.20
N VAL A 1079 -16.58 -32.65 38.96
CA VAL A 1079 -15.93 -33.82 38.35
C VAL A 1079 -14.56 -34.03 38.99
N ILE A 1080 -14.15 -35.30 39.18
CA ILE A 1080 -12.87 -35.67 39.79
C ILE A 1080 -12.10 -36.59 38.84
N LEU A 1081 -10.81 -36.30 38.66
CA LEU A 1081 -9.83 -37.20 38.05
C LEU A 1081 -8.91 -37.75 39.15
N GLU A 1082 -9.05 -39.03 39.49
CA GLU A 1082 -8.03 -39.77 40.25
C GLU A 1082 -7.05 -40.41 39.28
N THR A 1083 -5.76 -40.12 39.41
CA THR A 1083 -4.72 -40.59 38.48
C THR A 1083 -3.33 -40.63 39.13
N GLU A 1084 -2.32 -41.07 38.39
CA GLU A 1084 -0.90 -41.02 38.79
C GLU A 1084 -0.18 -39.95 37.95
N ALA A 1085 0.63 -39.11 38.58
CA ALA A 1085 1.26 -37.95 37.93
C ALA A 1085 2.26 -38.38 36.84
N ASP A 1086 1.95 -38.07 35.56
CA ASP A 1086 2.69 -38.48 34.36
C ASP A 1086 3.28 -37.28 33.59
N GLU A 1087 4.34 -37.48 32.81
CA GLU A 1087 5.09 -36.39 32.15
C GLU A 1087 4.27 -35.55 31.13
N ALA A 1088 3.08 -36.01 30.72
CA ALA A 1088 2.12 -35.24 29.92
C ALA A 1088 1.19 -34.32 30.75
N MET A 1089 1.16 -34.44 32.08
CA MET A 1089 0.36 -33.59 32.96
C MET A 1089 1.11 -32.29 33.31
N ASP A 1090 1.06 -31.30 32.41
CA ASP A 1090 1.61 -29.96 32.64
C ASP A 1090 0.58 -28.98 33.24
N THR A 1091 -0.69 -29.14 32.87
CA THR A 1091 -1.76 -28.21 33.23
C THR A 1091 -3.09 -28.95 33.41
N ALA A 1092 -3.75 -28.74 34.56
CA ALA A 1092 -5.16 -29.06 34.74
C ALA A 1092 -6.01 -27.86 34.34
N THR A 1093 -6.91 -28.06 33.38
CA THR A 1093 -7.85 -27.06 32.87
C THR A 1093 -9.27 -27.55 33.14
N CYS A 1094 -10.13 -26.72 33.69
CA CYS A 1094 -11.54 -27.06 33.87
C CYS A 1094 -12.42 -26.03 33.19
N ALA A 1095 -13.19 -26.48 32.20
CA ALA A 1095 -14.19 -25.70 31.51
C ALA A 1095 -15.59 -26.00 32.06
N VAL A 1096 -16.45 -25.00 32.04
CA VAL A 1096 -17.86 -25.08 32.39
C VAL A 1096 -18.64 -24.53 31.22
N SER A 1097 -19.61 -25.26 30.70
CA SER A 1097 -20.43 -24.82 29.56
C SER A 1097 -21.94 -24.98 29.78
N ASP A 1098 -22.74 -24.17 29.08
CA ASP A 1098 -24.19 -24.32 29.00
C ASP A 1098 -24.65 -24.85 27.64
N THR A 1099 -25.96 -25.09 27.53
CA THR A 1099 -26.64 -25.54 26.30
C THR A 1099 -26.55 -24.54 25.15
N ASP A 1100 -26.19 -23.29 25.42
CA ASP A 1100 -26.11 -22.21 24.43
C ASP A 1100 -24.69 -22.10 23.85
N GLY A 1101 -23.78 -23.01 24.22
CA GLY A 1101 -22.38 -23.01 23.80
C GLY A 1101 -21.50 -21.97 24.49
N ARG A 1102 -21.98 -21.33 25.56
CA ARG A 1102 -21.16 -20.41 26.36
C ARG A 1102 -20.21 -21.25 27.21
N GLN A 1103 -19.00 -20.74 27.46
CA GLN A 1103 -17.96 -21.44 28.21
C GLN A 1103 -17.24 -20.51 29.18
N HIS A 1104 -16.83 -21.01 30.34
CA HIS A 1104 -16.00 -20.30 31.32
C HIS A 1104 -14.98 -21.28 31.94
N VAL A 1105 -13.72 -20.86 32.13
CA VAL A 1105 -12.59 -21.79 32.30
C VAL A 1105 -11.66 -21.36 33.44
N ALA A 1106 -11.19 -22.32 34.23
CA ALA A 1106 -10.10 -22.16 35.20
C ALA A 1106 -8.93 -23.09 34.87
N MET A 1107 -7.72 -22.77 35.35
CA MET A 1107 -6.48 -23.52 35.06
C MET A 1107 -5.55 -23.57 36.28
N LYS A 1108 -4.83 -24.69 36.50
CA LYS A 1108 -3.77 -24.85 37.51
C LYS A 1108 -2.65 -25.72 36.93
N HIS A 1109 -1.41 -25.23 36.92
CA HIS A 1109 -0.25 -25.98 36.43
C HIS A 1109 0.23 -27.06 37.42
N LEU A 1110 0.88 -28.10 36.90
CA LEU A 1110 1.58 -29.14 37.64
C LEU A 1110 3.05 -29.20 37.17
N VAL A 1111 3.97 -29.56 38.07
CA VAL A 1111 5.39 -29.73 37.76
C VAL A 1111 5.85 -31.11 38.24
N LEU A 1112 6.73 -31.78 37.48
CA LEU A 1112 7.18 -33.15 37.75
C LEU A 1112 8.68 -33.27 37.95
N GLU A 1113 9.09 -34.03 38.97
CA GLU A 1113 10.49 -34.30 39.30
C GLU A 1113 11.14 -35.27 38.30
N ARG A 1114 12.03 -34.78 37.43
CA ARG A 1114 12.59 -35.57 36.31
C ARG A 1114 13.84 -36.38 36.66
N LYS A 1115 13.82 -37.67 36.28
CA LYS A 1115 14.97 -38.59 36.35
C LYS A 1115 16.02 -38.26 35.28
N ALA A 1116 17.26 -38.69 35.52
CA ALA A 1116 18.35 -38.54 34.56
C ALA A 1116 18.07 -39.36 33.28
N SER A 1117 18.11 -38.70 32.13
CA SER A 1117 17.82 -39.26 30.81
C SER A 1117 18.87 -38.83 29.78
N VAL A 1118 19.05 -39.63 28.73
CA VAL A 1118 19.79 -39.23 27.52
C VAL A 1118 19.01 -39.64 26.28
N THR A 1119 18.91 -38.74 25.31
CA THR A 1119 18.21 -38.95 24.03
C THR A 1119 19.13 -38.57 22.88
N MET A 1120 19.17 -39.37 21.81
CA MET A 1120 19.72 -38.88 20.55
C MET A 1120 18.77 -37.83 19.97
N LYS A 1121 19.30 -36.91 19.16
CA LYS A 1121 18.48 -35.95 18.40
C LYS A 1121 17.88 -36.56 17.13
N LYS A 1122 18.56 -37.54 16.55
CA LYS A 1122 18.07 -38.38 15.45
C LYS A 1122 18.44 -39.84 15.69
N ASP A 1123 17.51 -40.74 15.40
CA ASP A 1123 17.73 -42.18 15.50
C ASP A 1123 18.46 -42.74 14.28
N LYS A 1124 18.35 -42.04 13.13
CA LYS A 1124 19.07 -42.33 11.88
C LYS A 1124 19.63 -41.05 11.27
N ILE A 1125 20.79 -41.13 10.64
CA ILE A 1125 21.41 -40.01 9.92
C ILE A 1125 21.96 -40.53 8.59
N ARG A 1126 21.32 -40.17 7.48
CA ARG A 1126 21.82 -40.46 6.12
C ARG A 1126 22.93 -39.49 5.76
N VAL A 1127 24.00 -39.98 5.14
CA VAL A 1127 25.19 -39.20 4.80
C VAL A 1127 25.73 -39.62 3.44
N LEU A 1128 25.95 -38.64 2.55
CA LEU A 1128 26.62 -38.85 1.27
C LEU A 1128 28.15 -38.72 1.39
N ASP A 1129 28.87 -39.35 0.48
CA ASP A 1129 30.33 -39.25 0.38
C ASP A 1129 30.84 -37.78 0.30
N ASP A 1130 31.94 -37.46 0.99
CA ASP A 1130 32.45 -36.10 1.32
C ASP A 1130 31.55 -35.19 2.19
N GLN A 1131 30.35 -35.63 2.61
CA GLN A 1131 29.63 -34.89 3.66
C GLN A 1131 30.31 -35.09 5.03
N SER A 1132 29.85 -34.34 6.03
CA SER A 1132 30.35 -34.41 7.40
C SER A 1132 29.15 -34.57 8.31
N VAL A 1133 29.20 -35.53 9.23
CA VAL A 1133 28.06 -35.86 10.09
C VAL A 1133 28.30 -35.35 11.51
N GLU A 1134 27.24 -34.89 12.15
CA GLU A 1134 27.23 -34.52 13.55
C GLU A 1134 26.18 -35.32 14.30
N ILE A 1135 26.63 -36.11 15.26
CA ILE A 1135 25.80 -37.06 16.02
C ILE A 1135 25.54 -36.45 17.39
N GLU A 1136 24.33 -35.90 17.58
CA GLU A 1136 23.96 -35.10 18.74
C GLU A 1136 23.14 -35.91 19.74
N CYS A 1137 23.58 -35.95 21.00
CA CYS A 1137 22.81 -36.46 22.15
C CYS A 1137 22.60 -35.37 23.21
N ILE A 1138 21.43 -35.39 23.83
CA ILE A 1138 20.99 -34.46 24.87
C ILE A 1138 20.82 -35.28 26.15
N TYR A 1139 21.61 -34.95 27.17
CA TYR A 1139 21.44 -35.45 28.53
C TYR A 1139 20.68 -34.43 29.38
N ARG A 1140 19.64 -34.89 30.08
CA ARG A 1140 18.86 -34.09 31.04
C ARG A 1140 18.88 -34.80 32.39
N GLY A 1141 19.47 -34.18 33.40
CA GLY A 1141 19.61 -34.74 34.75
C GLY A 1141 20.31 -33.77 35.70
N GLY A 1142 19.94 -33.81 36.98
CA GLY A 1142 20.48 -32.93 38.01
C GLY A 1142 21.67 -33.52 38.75
N GLY A 1143 22.76 -32.77 38.87
CA GLY A 1143 23.86 -33.04 39.81
C GLY A 1143 25.21 -33.42 39.17
N LEU A 1144 26.18 -32.50 39.26
CA LEU A 1144 27.60 -32.63 38.88
C LEU A 1144 27.85 -32.88 37.37
N ASP A 1145 29.08 -32.61 36.91
CA ASP A 1145 29.44 -32.73 35.49
C ASP A 1145 29.58 -34.22 35.08
N PRO A 1146 28.73 -34.75 34.17
CA PRO A 1146 28.69 -36.17 33.85
C PRO A 1146 29.75 -36.55 32.81
N LYS A 1147 30.20 -37.80 32.85
CA LYS A 1147 31.21 -38.33 31.93
C LYS A 1147 30.56 -38.86 30.66
N ILE A 1148 30.61 -38.07 29.59
CA ILE A 1148 30.00 -38.38 28.28
C ILE A 1148 31.06 -38.95 27.32
N SER A 1149 30.70 -39.97 26.54
CA SER A 1149 31.56 -40.60 25.53
C SER A 1149 30.74 -41.26 24.41
N PHE A 1150 31.37 -41.51 23.25
CA PHE A 1150 30.73 -42.19 22.12
C PHE A 1150 31.40 -43.55 21.84
N GLU A 1151 30.58 -44.57 21.59
CA GLU A 1151 30.96 -45.90 21.09
C GLU A 1151 30.42 -46.04 19.65
N LYS A 1152 31.24 -46.50 18.69
CA LYS A 1152 30.81 -46.94 17.35
C LYS A 1152 30.88 -48.47 17.31
N ASP A 1153 29.78 -49.13 16.95
CA ASP A 1153 29.68 -50.60 16.81
C ASP A 1153 30.25 -51.36 18.03
N GLY A 1154 29.96 -50.86 19.25
CA GLY A 1154 30.44 -51.43 20.52
C GLY A 1154 31.92 -51.19 20.85
N LYS A 1155 32.64 -50.37 20.07
CA LYS A 1155 34.03 -49.96 20.33
C LYS A 1155 34.07 -48.45 20.58
N LYS A 1156 35.00 -47.95 21.40
CA LYS A 1156 35.15 -46.50 21.60
C LYS A 1156 35.40 -45.79 20.25
N ALA A 1157 34.61 -44.77 19.93
CA ALA A 1157 34.73 -44.03 18.68
C ALA A 1157 36.12 -43.36 18.57
N SER A 1158 36.81 -43.60 17.45
CA SER A 1158 38.21 -43.22 17.23
C SER A 1158 38.40 -42.10 16.21
N ARG A 1159 37.38 -41.84 15.37
CA ARG A 1159 37.40 -40.82 14.32
C ARG A 1159 36.23 -39.85 14.50
N GLY A 1160 36.56 -38.56 14.44
CA GLY A 1160 35.68 -37.46 14.84
C GLY A 1160 36.18 -36.77 16.11
N PHE A 1161 35.45 -35.76 16.57
CA PHE A 1161 35.73 -35.04 17.82
C PHE A 1161 34.44 -34.73 18.59
N LEU A 1162 34.55 -34.63 19.91
CA LEU A 1162 33.44 -34.41 20.83
C LEU A 1162 33.34 -32.94 21.23
N ASN A 1163 32.27 -32.27 20.82
CA ASN A 1163 31.88 -30.95 21.30
C ASN A 1163 30.85 -31.09 22.44
N LEU A 1164 31.06 -30.39 23.56
CA LEU A 1164 30.19 -30.42 24.74
C LEU A 1164 29.71 -29.00 25.08
N LYS A 1165 28.39 -28.84 25.27
CA LYS A 1165 27.74 -27.58 25.67
C LYS A 1165 26.80 -27.82 26.85
N LYS A 1166 26.99 -27.08 27.94
CA LYS A 1166 26.06 -27.08 29.09
C LYS A 1166 24.84 -26.21 28.77
N THR A 1167 23.66 -26.61 29.26
CA THR A 1167 22.39 -25.90 29.12
C THR A 1167 21.65 -25.90 30.46
N GLU A 1168 20.63 -25.06 30.60
CA GLU A 1168 19.83 -24.97 31.84
C GLU A 1168 19.14 -26.30 32.21
N ALA A 1169 18.85 -27.13 31.20
CA ALA A 1169 18.24 -28.46 31.37
C ALA A 1169 19.25 -29.62 31.39
N GLY A 1170 20.56 -29.38 31.29
CA GLY A 1170 21.59 -30.43 31.32
C GLY A 1170 22.78 -30.20 30.37
N TYR A 1171 23.07 -31.18 29.50
CA TYR A 1171 24.25 -31.19 28.63
C TYR A 1171 23.89 -31.65 27.22
N VAL A 1172 24.46 -30.98 26.22
CA VAL A 1172 24.38 -31.34 24.80
C VAL A 1172 25.76 -31.77 24.33
N ALA A 1173 25.85 -32.96 23.75
CA ALA A 1173 27.08 -33.59 23.32
C ALA A 1173 26.99 -33.97 21.84
N LYS A 1174 27.95 -33.51 21.04
CA LYS A 1174 27.97 -33.62 19.57
C LYS A 1174 29.25 -34.32 19.13
N TRP A 1175 29.15 -35.51 18.54
CA TRP A 1175 30.28 -36.19 17.91
C TRP A 1175 30.33 -35.85 16.42
N HIS A 1176 31.36 -35.11 16.01
CA HIS A 1176 31.46 -34.54 14.67
C HIS A 1176 32.54 -35.25 13.84
N ILE A 1177 32.16 -35.82 12.69
CA ILE A 1177 33.06 -36.54 11.77
C ILE A 1177 33.14 -35.79 10.45
N ARG A 1178 34.34 -35.30 10.11
CA ARG A 1178 34.64 -34.63 8.83
C ARG A 1178 34.97 -35.66 7.75
N LYS A 1179 34.43 -35.46 6.55
CA LYS A 1179 34.56 -36.35 5.38
C LYS A 1179 34.24 -37.81 5.75
N VAL A 1180 32.95 -38.08 5.88
CA VAL A 1180 32.40 -39.42 6.13
C VAL A 1180 32.61 -40.29 4.90
N LYS A 1181 33.10 -41.50 5.12
CA LYS A 1181 33.24 -42.59 4.14
C LYS A 1181 32.37 -43.77 4.56
N GLN A 1182 32.29 -44.79 3.71
CA GLN A 1182 31.65 -46.08 4.01
C GLN A 1182 32.17 -46.74 5.32
N GLU A 1183 33.46 -46.58 5.66
CA GLU A 1183 34.05 -47.10 6.92
C GLU A 1183 33.53 -46.39 8.19
N ASP A 1184 32.96 -45.19 8.05
CA ASP A 1184 32.42 -44.40 9.16
C ASP A 1184 30.93 -44.70 9.44
N ALA A 1185 30.23 -45.42 8.57
CA ALA A 1185 28.85 -45.87 8.78
C ALA A 1185 28.74 -46.94 9.87
N GLY A 1186 27.62 -46.98 10.60
CA GLY A 1186 27.39 -47.92 11.71
C GLY A 1186 26.58 -47.32 12.86
N PHE A 1187 26.46 -48.06 13.96
CA PHE A 1187 25.69 -47.65 15.13
C PHE A 1187 26.56 -46.88 16.12
N TYR A 1188 26.22 -45.61 16.35
CA TYR A 1188 26.87 -44.73 17.31
C TYR A 1188 26.03 -44.60 18.58
N LYS A 1189 26.59 -45.04 19.70
CA LYS A 1189 25.99 -44.98 21.02
C LYS A 1189 26.63 -43.86 21.83
N CYS A 1190 25.82 -42.90 22.27
CA CYS A 1190 26.19 -41.91 23.27
C CYS A 1190 25.99 -42.52 24.67
N VAL A 1191 27.06 -42.53 25.47
CA VAL A 1191 27.12 -43.14 26.80
C VAL A 1191 27.45 -42.06 27.82
N VAL A 1192 26.59 -41.91 28.81
CA VAL A 1192 26.72 -40.95 29.91
C VAL A 1192 26.86 -41.71 31.22
N THR A 1193 27.92 -41.42 31.98
CA THR A 1193 28.09 -41.94 33.35
C THR A 1193 27.99 -40.77 34.34
N SER A 1194 27.03 -40.84 35.25
CA SER A 1194 26.84 -39.88 36.33
C SER A 1194 27.81 -40.14 37.50
N SER A 1195 27.92 -39.18 38.42
CA SER A 1195 28.82 -39.23 39.58
C SER A 1195 28.48 -40.32 40.61
N ASP A 1196 27.22 -40.77 40.64
CA ASP A 1196 26.74 -41.92 41.42
C ASP A 1196 27.05 -43.28 40.76
N GLY A 1197 27.65 -43.27 39.55
CA GLY A 1197 27.92 -44.47 38.76
C GLY A 1197 26.75 -44.94 37.90
N SER A 1198 25.61 -44.23 37.88
CA SER A 1198 24.50 -44.58 36.98
C SER A 1198 24.90 -44.33 35.51
N ARG A 1199 24.65 -45.31 34.64
CA ARG A 1199 24.96 -45.29 33.21
C ARG A 1199 23.65 -45.19 32.43
N VAL A 1200 23.50 -44.12 31.65
CA VAL A 1200 22.41 -43.97 30.68
C VAL A 1200 23.00 -43.86 29.27
N GLU A 1201 22.35 -44.47 28.29
CA GLU A 1201 22.87 -44.55 26.92
C GLU A 1201 21.74 -44.51 25.88
N ALA A 1202 22.03 -43.91 24.72
CA ALA A 1202 21.13 -43.83 23.57
C ALA A 1202 21.93 -44.04 22.27
N SER A 1203 21.30 -44.52 21.20
CA SER A 1203 21.99 -44.95 19.97
C SER A 1203 21.38 -44.34 18.71
N SER A 1204 22.22 -44.05 17.72
CA SER A 1204 21.87 -43.49 16.41
C SER A 1204 22.60 -44.22 15.29
N GLU A 1205 21.93 -44.49 14.18
CA GLU A 1205 22.48 -45.18 13.00
C GLU A 1205 23.01 -44.17 11.96
N VAL A 1206 24.31 -44.21 11.65
CA VAL A 1206 24.88 -43.43 10.54
C VAL A 1206 24.89 -44.30 9.28
N ILE A 1207 24.07 -43.90 8.30
CA ILE A 1207 23.86 -44.63 7.04
C ILE A 1207 24.64 -43.91 5.93
N PHE A 1208 25.61 -44.59 5.33
CA PHE A 1208 26.35 -44.07 4.17
C PHE A 1208 25.62 -44.46 2.87
N SER A 1209 25.17 -43.45 2.13
CA SER A 1209 24.37 -43.66 0.91
C SER A 1209 25.23 -43.47 -0.35
N THR A 1210 25.21 -44.46 -1.24
CA THR A 1210 25.87 -44.42 -2.55
C THR A 1210 24.84 -44.17 -3.63
N GLU A 1211 24.38 -42.92 -3.74
CA GLU A 1211 23.25 -42.58 -4.59
C GLU A 1211 23.57 -42.45 -6.09
N THR A 1212 22.58 -42.90 -6.86
CA THR A 1212 22.43 -42.87 -8.31
C THR A 1212 22.46 -41.44 -8.88
N LEU A 1213 22.26 -41.31 -10.19
CA LEU A 1213 22.07 -40.00 -10.83
C LEU A 1213 20.84 -39.31 -10.20
N PRO A 1214 20.98 -38.13 -9.59
CA PRO A 1214 19.88 -37.50 -8.87
C PRO A 1214 18.80 -37.08 -9.86
N VAL A 1215 17.56 -37.48 -9.54
CA VAL A 1215 16.39 -37.06 -10.31
C VAL A 1215 16.27 -35.55 -10.20
N ASN A 1216 16.13 -34.86 -11.35
CA ASN A 1216 15.91 -33.41 -11.37
C ASN A 1216 14.81 -33.04 -10.37
N PRO A 1217 15.03 -32.03 -9.49
CA PRO A 1217 14.04 -31.66 -8.50
C PRO A 1217 12.75 -31.27 -9.22
N LYS A 1218 11.65 -31.99 -8.93
CA LYS A 1218 10.32 -31.56 -9.34
C LYS A 1218 10.14 -30.12 -8.85
N LEU A 1219 9.61 -29.23 -9.69
CA LEU A 1219 9.02 -28.01 -9.16
C LEU A 1219 7.89 -28.46 -8.25
N ILE A 1220 8.01 -28.23 -6.93
CA ILE A 1220 6.99 -28.69 -5.98
C ILE A 1220 5.64 -28.06 -6.31
N LEU A 1221 5.63 -26.77 -6.69
CA LEU A 1221 4.44 -26.09 -7.18
C LEU A 1221 3.82 -26.81 -8.39
N GLN A 1222 4.62 -27.15 -9.40
CA GLN A 1222 4.17 -27.89 -10.59
C GLN A 1222 3.63 -29.28 -10.23
N CYS A 1223 4.27 -29.99 -9.30
CA CYS A 1223 3.74 -31.27 -8.81
C CYS A 1223 2.37 -31.08 -8.15
N CYS A 1224 2.18 -30.01 -7.37
CA CYS A 1224 0.90 -29.71 -6.74
C CYS A 1224 -0.17 -29.27 -7.76
N GLU A 1225 0.22 -28.62 -8.86
CA GLU A 1225 -0.64 -28.34 -10.02
C GLU A 1225 -1.03 -29.64 -10.74
N ASP A 1226 -0.06 -30.52 -11.06
CA ASP A 1226 -0.26 -31.84 -11.68
C ASP A 1226 -1.16 -32.78 -10.82
N GLU A 1227 -1.06 -32.70 -9.48
CA GLU A 1227 -1.86 -33.47 -8.53
C GLU A 1227 -3.17 -32.77 -8.08
N GLY A 1228 -3.56 -31.68 -8.75
CA GLY A 1228 -4.87 -31.03 -8.60
C GLY A 1228 -5.08 -30.24 -7.29
N ILE A 1229 -4.00 -29.82 -6.62
CA ILE A 1229 -4.06 -29.11 -5.34
C ILE A 1229 -4.44 -27.64 -5.59
N THR A 1230 -5.53 -27.18 -4.95
CA THR A 1230 -6.14 -25.87 -5.26
C THR A 1230 -6.56 -25.07 -4.02
N GLY A 1231 -6.53 -23.75 -4.16
CA GLY A 1231 -6.78 -22.78 -3.07
C GLY A 1231 -5.61 -22.72 -2.09
N ASP A 1232 -5.90 -22.41 -0.83
CA ASP A 1232 -4.94 -22.32 0.28
C ASP A 1232 -3.91 -23.46 0.33
N CYS A 1233 -4.32 -24.68 0.02
CA CYS A 1233 -3.44 -25.84 0.10
C CYS A 1233 -2.36 -25.87 -0.99
N LEU A 1234 -2.49 -25.07 -2.06
CA LEU A 1234 -1.41 -24.83 -3.02
C LEU A 1234 -0.33 -23.90 -2.43
N GLN A 1235 -0.67 -23.06 -1.44
CA GLN A 1235 0.31 -22.23 -0.73
C GLN A 1235 1.28 -23.11 0.09
N ALA A 1236 0.85 -24.29 0.56
CA ALA A 1236 1.72 -25.26 1.21
C ALA A 1236 2.83 -25.81 0.27
N CYS A 1237 2.68 -25.63 -1.05
CA CYS A 1237 3.64 -26.02 -2.09
C CYS A 1237 4.53 -24.87 -2.58
N ASN A 1238 4.33 -23.65 -2.07
CA ASN A 1238 5.12 -22.48 -2.43
C ASN A 1238 5.91 -21.97 -1.21
N ILE A 1239 6.98 -21.22 -1.44
CA ILE A 1239 7.85 -20.72 -0.36
C ILE A 1239 7.63 -19.22 -0.18
N GLY A 1240 7.30 -18.81 1.05
CA GLY A 1240 7.02 -17.42 1.40
C GLY A 1240 6.94 -17.19 2.91
N ARG A 1241 7.01 -15.92 3.33
CA ARG A 1241 7.03 -15.51 4.75
C ARG A 1241 5.71 -15.79 5.49
N THR A 1242 4.63 -16.12 4.80
CA THR A 1242 3.28 -16.39 5.33
C THR A 1242 3.09 -17.76 6.00
N SER A 1243 4.13 -18.60 6.10
CA SER A 1243 4.02 -19.96 6.68
C SER A 1243 3.63 -20.05 8.17
N LEU A 1244 3.42 -18.91 8.84
CA LEU A 1244 2.86 -18.83 10.19
C LEU A 1244 1.34 -19.04 10.25
N SER A 1245 0.58 -18.67 9.20
CA SER A 1245 -0.89 -18.85 9.17
C SER A 1245 -1.29 -20.29 8.79
N ILE A 1246 -0.44 -20.97 8.01
CA ILE A 1246 -0.66 -22.31 7.43
C ILE A 1246 -0.99 -23.38 8.49
N LYS A 1247 -0.58 -23.21 9.76
CA LYS A 1247 -0.93 -24.15 10.85
C LYS A 1247 -2.43 -24.25 11.15
N ASN A 1248 -3.26 -23.31 10.68
CA ASN A 1248 -4.71 -23.34 10.86
C ASN A 1248 -5.48 -23.84 9.61
N GLN A 1249 -4.81 -24.15 8.50
CA GLN A 1249 -5.45 -24.57 7.25
C GLN A 1249 -5.58 -26.10 7.14
N ASN A 1250 -6.82 -26.60 7.26
CA ASN A 1250 -7.13 -28.03 7.22
C ASN A 1250 -7.12 -28.58 5.78
N CYS A 1251 -5.92 -28.89 5.27
CA CYS A 1251 -5.70 -29.42 3.92
C CYS A 1251 -5.79 -30.96 3.80
N THR A 1252 -6.46 -31.63 4.74
CA THR A 1252 -6.66 -33.10 4.74
C THR A 1252 -7.15 -33.64 3.40
N ARG A 1253 -8.03 -32.91 2.69
CA ARG A 1253 -8.52 -33.29 1.34
C ARG A 1253 -7.43 -33.49 0.27
N PHE A 1254 -6.27 -32.85 0.44
CA PHE A 1254 -5.11 -32.98 -0.45
C PHE A 1254 -3.93 -33.70 0.20
N ALA A 1255 -4.10 -34.28 1.40
CA ALA A 1255 -2.98 -34.85 2.14
C ALA A 1255 -2.17 -35.87 1.33
N VAL A 1256 -2.84 -36.72 0.55
CA VAL A 1256 -2.19 -37.71 -0.33
C VAL A 1256 -1.39 -37.03 -1.44
N SER A 1257 -1.96 -36.03 -2.11
CA SER A 1257 -1.29 -35.23 -3.16
C SER A 1257 -0.09 -34.45 -2.59
N LEU A 1258 -0.26 -33.79 -1.45
CA LEU A 1258 0.79 -33.09 -0.72
C LEU A 1258 1.93 -34.05 -0.38
N LEU A 1259 1.65 -35.19 0.27
CA LEU A 1259 2.68 -36.17 0.63
C LEU A 1259 3.42 -36.74 -0.60
N LYS A 1260 2.72 -36.93 -1.72
CA LYS A 1260 3.27 -37.38 -3.02
C LYS A 1260 4.14 -36.32 -3.74
N CYS A 1261 3.99 -35.05 -3.38
CA CYS A 1261 4.85 -33.96 -3.84
C CYS A 1261 5.92 -33.53 -2.83
N ALA A 1262 5.72 -33.83 -1.54
CA ALA A 1262 6.70 -33.68 -0.47
C ALA A 1262 7.75 -34.81 -0.46
N SER A 1263 7.41 -35.99 -0.98
CA SER A 1263 8.29 -37.16 -1.01
C SER A 1263 9.45 -36.98 -2.00
N ASP A 1264 10.63 -36.69 -1.47
CA ASP A 1264 11.91 -36.82 -2.16
C ASP A 1264 12.85 -37.82 -1.44
N ILE A 1265 14.14 -37.82 -1.77
CA ILE A 1265 15.14 -38.77 -1.24
C ILE A 1265 15.82 -38.26 0.05
N ARG A 1266 15.50 -37.05 0.52
CA ARG A 1266 16.18 -36.35 1.61
C ARG A 1266 15.52 -36.60 2.97
N ASP A 1267 16.28 -36.30 4.02
CA ASP A 1267 15.86 -36.46 5.41
C ASP A 1267 15.47 -35.11 6.05
N HIS A 1268 14.18 -34.81 6.02
CA HIS A 1268 13.56 -33.63 6.62
C HIS A 1268 13.17 -33.81 8.10
N SER A 1269 13.58 -34.90 8.76
CA SER A 1269 13.18 -35.23 10.15
C SER A 1269 13.41 -34.09 11.16
N ASP A 1270 14.55 -33.38 11.12
CA ASP A 1270 14.82 -32.21 11.97
C ASP A 1270 13.70 -31.15 11.86
N CYS A 1271 13.24 -30.89 10.64
CA CYS A 1271 12.20 -29.90 10.37
C CYS A 1271 10.83 -30.43 10.79
N CYS A 1272 10.50 -31.69 10.51
CA CYS A 1272 9.23 -32.29 10.92
C CYS A 1272 9.07 -32.32 12.45
N ILE A 1273 10.13 -32.67 13.18
CA ILE A 1273 10.19 -32.61 14.65
C ILE A 1273 9.97 -31.17 15.14
N ALA A 1274 10.61 -30.17 14.50
CA ALA A 1274 10.42 -28.76 14.84
C ALA A 1274 9.03 -28.20 14.47
N SER A 1275 8.38 -28.75 13.44
CA SER A 1275 7.05 -28.35 12.99
C SER A 1275 5.91 -28.94 13.83
N GLY A 1276 6.15 -30.07 14.51
CA GLY A 1276 5.16 -30.77 15.36
C GLY A 1276 4.56 -32.03 14.75
N VAL A 1277 5.25 -32.67 13.79
CA VAL A 1277 4.83 -33.95 13.21
C VAL A 1277 5.00 -35.07 14.24
N THR A 1278 3.95 -35.85 14.50
CA THR A 1278 3.98 -36.97 15.45
C THR A 1278 4.97 -38.06 15.03
N SER A 1279 5.48 -38.80 16.02
CA SER A 1279 6.47 -39.87 15.81
C SER A 1279 6.01 -40.97 14.84
N LYS A 1280 4.71 -41.20 14.72
CA LYS A 1280 4.11 -42.13 13.74
C LYS A 1280 4.28 -41.68 12.28
N CYS A 1281 4.35 -40.37 12.05
CA CYS A 1281 4.37 -39.74 10.73
C CYS A 1281 5.76 -39.25 10.30
N LEU A 1282 6.76 -39.28 11.18
CA LEU A 1282 8.16 -38.95 10.84
C LEU A 1282 8.77 -39.76 9.67
N PRO A 1283 8.41 -41.04 9.38
CA PRO A 1283 8.93 -41.76 8.21
C PRO A 1283 8.64 -41.09 6.87
N LEU A 1284 7.50 -40.38 6.75
CA LEU A 1284 7.16 -39.60 5.55
C LEU A 1284 8.14 -38.43 5.33
N CYS A 1285 8.86 -38.01 6.37
CA CYS A 1285 9.87 -36.95 6.30
C CYS A 1285 11.26 -37.45 5.90
N SER A 1286 11.53 -38.76 5.91
CA SER A 1286 12.80 -39.36 5.51
C SER A 1286 12.75 -40.08 4.16
N GLY A 1287 11.67 -39.86 3.39
CA GLY A 1287 11.39 -40.56 2.14
C GLY A 1287 11.13 -42.06 2.33
N ASP A 1288 10.87 -42.52 3.55
CA ASP A 1288 10.68 -43.94 3.88
C ASP A 1288 9.23 -44.38 3.62
N SER A 1289 9.06 -45.63 3.17
CA SER A 1289 7.74 -46.16 2.80
C SER A 1289 6.81 -46.28 4.01
N PHE A 1290 5.60 -45.75 3.83
CA PHE A 1290 4.63 -45.54 4.89
C PHE A 1290 3.62 -46.69 5.02
N SER A 1291 3.10 -46.94 6.22
CA SER A 1291 2.06 -47.94 6.46
C SER A 1291 0.67 -47.36 6.17
N PRO A 1292 -0.16 -48.02 5.34
CA PRO A 1292 -1.48 -47.49 4.96
C PRO A 1292 -2.50 -47.46 6.11
N ASP A 1293 -2.19 -48.06 7.26
CA ASP A 1293 -3.08 -48.16 8.43
C ASP A 1293 -3.02 -46.92 9.36
N ILE A 1294 -2.19 -45.92 9.04
CA ILE A 1294 -1.98 -44.71 9.86
C ILE A 1294 -2.44 -43.49 9.05
N ASP A 1295 -3.32 -42.67 9.62
CA ASP A 1295 -3.66 -41.38 9.03
C ASP A 1295 -2.67 -40.31 9.46
N CYS A 1296 -1.93 -39.74 8.50
CA CYS A 1296 -1.03 -38.60 8.69
C CYS A 1296 -1.53 -37.33 7.97
N SER A 1297 -2.81 -37.27 7.60
CA SER A 1297 -3.38 -36.17 6.83
C SER A 1297 -3.36 -34.83 7.57
N GLU A 1298 -3.41 -34.85 8.91
CA GLU A 1298 -3.17 -33.69 9.78
C GLU A 1298 -1.75 -33.10 9.66
N HIS A 1299 -0.77 -33.92 9.27
CA HIS A 1299 0.64 -33.51 9.19
C HIS A 1299 1.13 -33.26 7.77
N ALA A 1300 0.36 -33.63 6.74
CA ALA A 1300 0.77 -33.51 5.33
C ALA A 1300 1.31 -32.12 4.99
N VAL A 1301 0.67 -31.05 5.49
CA VAL A 1301 1.09 -29.65 5.31
C VAL A 1301 2.41 -29.33 6.02
N SER A 1302 2.63 -29.87 7.23
CA SER A 1302 3.89 -29.67 7.97
C SER A 1302 5.06 -30.40 7.31
N ILE A 1303 4.80 -31.59 6.75
CA ILE A 1303 5.75 -32.39 5.98
C ILE A 1303 6.09 -31.64 4.67
N MET A 1304 5.06 -31.18 3.94
CA MET A 1304 5.17 -30.35 2.74
C MET A 1304 6.07 -29.13 2.96
N THR A 1305 5.77 -28.33 4.00
CA THR A 1305 6.51 -27.13 4.38
C THR A 1305 8.00 -27.42 4.60
N CYS A 1306 8.34 -28.60 5.11
CA CYS A 1306 9.71 -29.01 5.34
C CYS A 1306 10.46 -29.41 4.06
N SER A 1307 9.82 -30.13 3.13
CA SER A 1307 10.41 -30.40 1.80
C SER A 1307 10.62 -29.11 1.01
N VAL A 1308 9.61 -28.23 1.00
CA VAL A 1308 9.60 -26.90 0.37
C VAL A 1308 10.76 -26.03 0.87
N LYS A 1309 10.90 -25.88 2.19
CA LYS A 1309 11.98 -25.11 2.84
C LYS A 1309 13.39 -25.64 2.53
N SER A 1310 13.52 -26.95 2.34
CA SER A 1310 14.79 -27.57 1.92
C SER A 1310 15.12 -27.37 0.43
N HIS A 1311 14.16 -27.04 -0.44
CA HIS A 1311 14.48 -26.62 -1.82
C HIS A 1311 14.95 -25.16 -1.90
N GLU A 1312 14.39 -24.27 -1.09
CA GLU A 1312 14.66 -22.82 -1.11
C GLU A 1312 16.15 -22.45 -1.01
N HIS A 1313 16.96 -23.30 -0.35
CA HIS A 1313 18.38 -23.08 -0.09
C HIS A 1313 19.31 -23.99 -0.94
N ALA A 1314 18.78 -24.64 -1.98
CA ALA A 1314 19.57 -25.42 -2.93
C ALA A 1314 20.34 -24.48 -3.91
N PRO A 1315 21.47 -24.92 -4.48
CA PRO A 1315 22.19 -24.11 -5.47
C PRO A 1315 21.37 -23.89 -6.76
N SER A 1316 21.56 -22.75 -7.42
CA SER A 1316 20.99 -22.51 -8.76
C SER A 1316 21.61 -23.43 -9.81
N GLU A 1317 20.91 -23.60 -10.94
CA GLU A 1317 21.43 -24.30 -12.13
C GLU A 1317 22.74 -23.67 -12.63
N VAL A 1318 23.58 -24.50 -13.26
CA VAL A 1318 24.95 -24.15 -13.66
C VAL A 1318 24.93 -23.62 -15.09
N SER A 1319 25.35 -22.37 -15.28
CA SER A 1319 25.21 -21.65 -16.56
C SER A 1319 26.45 -21.72 -17.45
N ASN A 1320 26.26 -21.48 -18.75
CA ASN A 1320 27.31 -21.27 -19.76
C ASN A 1320 28.36 -22.39 -19.79
N VAL A 1321 27.92 -23.64 -19.94
CA VAL A 1321 28.81 -24.79 -20.15
C VAL A 1321 29.53 -24.63 -21.50
N ARG A 1322 30.85 -24.53 -21.47
CA ARG A 1322 31.78 -24.34 -22.59
C ARG A 1322 32.68 -25.57 -22.71
N ILE A 1323 32.75 -26.15 -23.90
CA ILE A 1323 33.55 -27.35 -24.18
C ILE A 1323 34.71 -27.00 -25.12
N LYS A 1324 35.93 -27.40 -24.74
CA LYS A 1324 37.19 -27.11 -25.45
C LYS A 1324 37.99 -28.41 -25.61
N ALA A 1325 38.03 -28.96 -26.82
CA ALA A 1325 38.79 -30.17 -27.13
C ALA A 1325 40.24 -29.87 -27.58
N SER A 1326 41.17 -30.76 -27.25
CA SER A 1326 42.58 -30.72 -27.68
C SER A 1326 43.22 -32.11 -27.58
N GLU A 1327 43.63 -32.70 -28.71
CA GLU A 1327 44.44 -33.93 -28.82
C GLU A 1327 44.12 -35.03 -27.76
N GLY A 1328 42.90 -35.57 -27.80
CA GLY A 1328 42.45 -36.68 -26.92
C GLY A 1328 41.91 -36.25 -25.55
N LYS A 1329 41.93 -34.95 -25.25
CA LYS A 1329 41.41 -34.37 -24.00
C LYS A 1329 40.30 -33.37 -24.27
N VAL A 1330 39.31 -33.34 -23.39
CA VAL A 1330 38.20 -32.37 -23.44
C VAL A 1330 38.12 -31.62 -22.11
N ASN A 1331 38.35 -30.32 -22.18
CA ASN A 1331 38.22 -29.40 -21.05
C ASN A 1331 36.81 -28.78 -21.08
N ILE A 1332 36.02 -29.07 -20.05
CA ILE A 1332 34.67 -28.57 -19.84
C ILE A 1332 34.74 -27.49 -18.78
N GLU A 1333 34.17 -26.31 -19.05
CA GLU A 1333 34.25 -25.11 -18.22
C GLU A 1333 32.85 -24.51 -18.07
N TRP A 1334 32.50 -23.95 -16.92
CA TRP A 1334 31.17 -23.38 -16.66
C TRP A 1334 31.25 -22.16 -15.74
N ASP A 1335 30.17 -21.39 -15.67
CA ASP A 1335 30.08 -20.22 -14.78
C ASP A 1335 29.51 -20.63 -13.41
N TYR A 1336 29.82 -19.84 -12.36
CA TYR A 1336 29.38 -20.12 -10.99
C TYR A 1336 27.87 -19.90 -10.80
N PRO A 1337 27.19 -20.71 -9.96
CA PRO A 1337 25.80 -20.49 -9.56
C PRO A 1337 25.56 -19.09 -8.97
N LEU A 1338 24.36 -18.52 -9.22
CA LEU A 1338 23.93 -17.23 -8.68
C LEU A 1338 23.86 -17.23 -7.14
N THR A 1339 23.65 -18.40 -6.54
CA THR A 1339 23.71 -18.67 -5.10
C THR A 1339 25.15 -18.99 -4.66
N LYS A 1340 25.76 -18.13 -3.84
CA LYS A 1340 27.16 -18.27 -3.39
C LYS A 1340 27.42 -19.48 -2.46
N ASP A 1341 26.37 -20.14 -1.98
CA ASP A 1341 26.45 -21.19 -0.96
C ASP A 1341 26.47 -22.63 -1.54
N TYR A 1342 27.02 -22.82 -2.74
CA TYR A 1342 27.33 -24.16 -3.27
C TYR A 1342 28.64 -24.71 -2.64
N LYS A 1343 28.75 -26.03 -2.50
CA LYS A 1343 29.89 -26.71 -1.82
C LYS A 1343 30.79 -27.48 -2.80
N TYR A 1344 30.23 -28.07 -3.85
CA TYR A 1344 30.95 -28.73 -4.94
C TYR A 1344 30.08 -28.81 -6.19
N PHE A 1345 30.72 -29.02 -7.34
CA PHE A 1345 30.07 -29.47 -8.56
C PHE A 1345 30.17 -31.00 -8.67
N ALA A 1346 29.12 -31.63 -9.17
CA ALA A 1346 29.17 -33.02 -9.63
C ALA A 1346 29.00 -33.04 -11.15
N VAL A 1347 29.98 -33.63 -11.83
CA VAL A 1347 29.98 -33.85 -13.27
C VAL A 1347 29.74 -35.34 -13.49
N TYR A 1348 28.69 -35.67 -14.22
CA TYR A 1348 28.33 -37.01 -14.66
C TYR A 1348 28.63 -37.13 -16.15
N TYR A 1349 29.18 -38.24 -16.63
CA TYR A 1349 29.38 -38.48 -18.06
C TYR A 1349 29.27 -39.95 -18.46
N ARG A 1350 28.84 -40.21 -19.70
CA ARG A 1350 28.81 -41.53 -20.38
C ARG A 1350 28.91 -41.35 -21.90
N LYS A 1351 29.11 -42.42 -22.67
CA LYS A 1351 28.91 -42.40 -24.13
C LYS A 1351 27.44 -42.17 -24.48
N ALA A 1352 27.18 -41.30 -25.44
CA ALA A 1352 25.81 -40.91 -25.85
C ALA A 1352 25.08 -41.99 -26.66
N HIS A 1353 25.72 -43.12 -26.97
CA HIS A 1353 25.18 -44.24 -27.76
C HIS A 1353 25.26 -45.59 -27.03
N ASP A 1354 25.62 -45.60 -25.74
CA ASP A 1354 25.62 -46.81 -24.91
C ASP A 1354 24.67 -46.65 -23.71
N ASP A 1355 23.43 -47.15 -23.88
CA ASP A 1355 22.42 -47.23 -22.82
C ASP A 1355 22.68 -48.37 -21.81
N HIS A 1356 23.85 -49.01 -21.88
CA HIS A 1356 24.32 -50.00 -20.90
C HIS A 1356 25.60 -49.53 -20.16
N GLU A 1357 26.14 -48.34 -20.47
CA GLU A 1357 27.28 -47.77 -19.76
C GLU A 1357 26.86 -47.03 -18.48
N ASP A 1358 27.44 -47.41 -17.34
CA ASP A 1358 27.24 -46.73 -16.06
C ASP A 1358 27.78 -45.29 -16.10
N TRP A 1359 26.97 -44.33 -15.67
CA TRP A 1359 27.37 -42.93 -15.56
C TRP A 1359 28.58 -42.73 -14.65
N HIS A 1360 29.72 -42.38 -15.25
CA HIS A 1360 30.91 -41.96 -14.53
C HIS A 1360 30.67 -40.64 -13.79
N LYS A 1361 31.17 -40.51 -12.56
CA LYS A 1361 30.90 -39.37 -11.67
C LYS A 1361 32.20 -38.78 -11.12
N LEU A 1362 32.37 -37.48 -11.33
CA LEU A 1362 33.48 -36.69 -10.81
C LEU A 1362 32.95 -35.56 -9.91
N LYS A 1363 33.64 -35.29 -8.81
CA LYS A 1363 33.39 -34.13 -7.94
C LYS A 1363 34.51 -33.12 -8.16
N THR A 1364 34.17 -31.84 -8.32
CA THR A 1364 35.17 -30.77 -8.37
C THR A 1364 34.71 -29.53 -7.59
N ILE A 1365 35.67 -28.72 -7.17
CA ILE A 1365 35.47 -27.36 -6.63
C ILE A 1365 35.92 -26.28 -7.62
N GLN A 1366 36.51 -26.69 -8.74
CA GLN A 1366 36.97 -25.82 -9.82
C GLN A 1366 35.80 -25.57 -10.80
N GLN A 1367 35.84 -24.44 -11.50
CA GLN A 1367 34.88 -24.06 -12.54
C GLN A 1367 35.09 -24.81 -13.88
N ASN A 1368 35.95 -25.83 -13.88
CA ASN A 1368 36.29 -26.65 -15.03
C ASN A 1368 36.73 -28.05 -14.63
N ILE A 1369 36.79 -28.94 -15.62
CA ILE A 1369 37.32 -30.31 -15.51
C ILE A 1369 37.89 -30.76 -16.86
N GLU A 1370 39.00 -31.49 -16.82
CA GLU A 1370 39.61 -32.12 -17.99
C GLU A 1370 39.26 -33.61 -18.00
N LEU A 1371 38.61 -34.09 -19.06
CA LEU A 1371 38.29 -35.50 -19.28
C LEU A 1371 39.21 -36.07 -20.36
N ASP A 1372 39.82 -37.22 -20.09
CA ASP A 1372 40.34 -38.10 -21.13
C ASP A 1372 39.14 -38.87 -21.74
N VAL A 1373 38.85 -38.67 -23.03
CA VAL A 1373 37.70 -39.26 -23.74
C VAL A 1373 38.12 -39.79 -25.10
N ASP A 1374 37.49 -40.89 -25.55
CA ASP A 1374 37.77 -41.46 -26.87
C ASP A 1374 37.26 -40.52 -27.98
N PRO A 1375 38.14 -39.98 -28.86
CA PRO A 1375 37.72 -39.02 -29.90
C PRO A 1375 36.89 -39.65 -31.04
N SER A 1376 36.65 -40.97 -31.02
CA SER A 1376 35.79 -41.66 -31.98
C SER A 1376 34.33 -41.82 -31.53
N GLU A 1377 34.01 -41.50 -30.28
CA GLU A 1377 32.67 -41.65 -29.66
C GLU A 1377 32.08 -40.29 -29.25
N ASP A 1378 30.75 -40.18 -29.29
CA ASP A 1378 30.01 -39.03 -28.73
C ASP A 1378 29.75 -39.26 -27.23
N TYR A 1379 29.83 -38.21 -26.39
CA TYR A 1379 29.57 -38.31 -24.94
C TYR A 1379 28.45 -37.38 -24.47
N GLU A 1380 27.63 -37.88 -23.55
CA GLU A 1380 26.64 -37.13 -22.80
C GLU A 1380 27.25 -36.71 -21.45
N VAL A 1381 27.14 -35.43 -21.09
CA VAL A 1381 27.63 -34.87 -19.81
C VAL A 1381 26.50 -34.16 -19.08
N GLY A 1382 26.38 -34.38 -17.78
CA GLY A 1382 25.42 -33.70 -16.91
C GLY A 1382 26.10 -33.05 -15.70
N ILE A 1383 25.86 -31.76 -15.48
CA ILE A 1383 26.55 -30.95 -14.45
C ILE A 1383 25.54 -30.40 -13.46
N LEU A 1384 25.83 -30.50 -12.16
CA LEU A 1384 25.05 -29.86 -11.10
C LEU A 1384 25.95 -29.23 -10.03
N ALA A 1385 25.41 -28.24 -9.32
CA ALA A 1385 26.00 -27.68 -8.10
C ALA A 1385 25.25 -28.21 -6.86
N ALA A 1386 25.97 -28.59 -5.81
CA ALA A 1386 25.38 -29.18 -4.59
C ALA A 1386 25.91 -28.53 -3.31
N ASN A 1387 25.07 -28.44 -2.27
CA ASN A 1387 25.44 -27.98 -0.93
C ASN A 1387 24.90 -28.91 0.17
N ALA A 1388 24.70 -28.38 1.38
CA ALA A 1388 24.19 -29.15 2.53
C ALA A 1388 22.65 -29.19 2.62
N LEU A 1389 21.94 -28.50 1.70
CA LEU A 1389 20.50 -28.25 1.75
C LEU A 1389 19.81 -28.79 0.49
N GLY A 1390 20.46 -28.70 -0.67
CA GLY A 1390 20.03 -29.38 -1.90
C GLY A 1390 21.08 -29.40 -3.01
N HIS A 1391 20.60 -29.71 -4.21
CA HIS A 1391 21.35 -29.68 -5.46
C HIS A 1391 20.57 -28.88 -6.51
N SER A 1392 21.28 -28.32 -7.48
CA SER A 1392 20.68 -27.65 -8.63
C SER A 1392 20.00 -28.63 -9.57
N ARG A 1393 19.21 -28.12 -10.50
CA ARG A 1393 18.86 -28.87 -11.72
C ARG A 1393 20.13 -29.32 -12.45
N LEU A 1394 20.02 -30.45 -13.13
CA LEU A 1394 21.11 -31.15 -13.81
C LEU A 1394 21.20 -30.64 -15.25
N MET A 1395 22.21 -29.81 -15.52
CA MET A 1395 22.46 -29.16 -16.81
C MET A 1395 23.18 -30.12 -17.75
N TYR A 1396 22.51 -30.56 -18.81
CA TYR A 1396 23.06 -31.49 -19.80
C TYR A 1396 23.82 -30.75 -20.92
N SER A 1397 24.90 -31.35 -21.42
CA SER A 1397 25.66 -30.91 -22.59
C SER A 1397 26.26 -32.12 -23.32
N ALA A 1398 26.39 -32.04 -24.64
CA ALA A 1398 27.01 -33.08 -25.46
C ALA A 1398 28.46 -32.73 -25.82
N ILE A 1399 29.35 -33.73 -25.85
CA ILE A 1399 30.67 -33.67 -26.48
C ILE A 1399 30.55 -34.38 -27.83
N PRO A 1400 30.52 -33.64 -28.96
CA PRO A 1400 30.45 -34.24 -30.28
C PRO A 1400 31.82 -34.67 -30.80
N LYS A 1401 31.80 -35.75 -31.58
CA LYS A 1401 32.83 -36.22 -32.50
C LYS A 1401 33.30 -35.14 -33.48
N ASP A 1402 34.53 -35.27 -33.97
CA ASP A 1402 35.19 -34.40 -34.98
C ASP A 1402 35.46 -32.92 -34.59
N SER A 1403 35.74 -32.64 -33.32
CA SER A 1403 36.10 -31.30 -32.82
C SER A 1403 37.55 -30.86 -33.14
N GLU A 1404 37.94 -30.77 -34.42
CA GLU A 1404 39.28 -30.30 -34.85
C GLU A 1404 39.47 -28.76 -34.87
N PRO A 1405 40.68 -28.24 -34.53
CA PRO A 1405 40.95 -26.81 -34.46
C PRO A 1405 41.26 -26.16 -35.82
N ARG A 1406 40.24 -25.57 -36.47
CA ARG A 1406 40.39 -24.83 -37.74
C ARG A 1406 41.30 -23.59 -37.61
N ARG A 1407 42.55 -23.70 -38.07
CA ARG A 1407 43.50 -22.58 -38.21
C ARG A 1407 43.14 -21.67 -39.39
N SER A 1408 43.46 -20.39 -39.26
CA SER A 1408 43.10 -19.30 -40.20
C SER A 1408 44.00 -19.21 -41.44
N ALA A 1409 43.42 -19.08 -42.65
CA ALA A 1409 44.14 -18.66 -43.86
C ALA A 1409 43.28 -17.88 -44.88
N SER A 1410 43.78 -16.70 -45.23
CA SER A 1410 43.43 -15.71 -46.28
C SER A 1410 42.61 -16.06 -47.55
N LYS A 1411 41.73 -15.10 -47.91
CA LYS A 1411 41.47 -14.48 -49.26
C LYS A 1411 40.89 -15.29 -50.45
N GLY A 1412 39.89 -14.68 -51.11
CA GLY A 1412 39.41 -14.98 -52.48
C GLY A 1412 38.04 -15.68 -52.50
N SER A 1413 36.90 -15.10 -52.90
CA SER A 1413 36.47 -14.23 -54.03
C SER A 1413 35.83 -15.01 -55.18
N SER A 1414 34.55 -14.71 -55.47
CA SER A 1414 33.74 -15.15 -56.64
C SER A 1414 33.36 -16.65 -56.72
N SER A 1415 32.23 -17.09 -57.32
CA SER A 1415 30.84 -16.58 -57.36
C SER A 1415 29.87 -17.66 -57.92
N ALA A 1416 28.56 -17.38 -57.92
CA ALA A 1416 27.61 -17.85 -58.95
C ALA A 1416 27.31 -19.36 -59.16
N PHE A 1417 27.14 -20.19 -58.11
CA PHE A 1417 26.63 -21.58 -58.31
C PHE A 1417 25.50 -22.09 -57.39
N TRP A 1418 25.28 -21.52 -56.20
CA TRP A 1418 24.35 -22.10 -55.21
C TRP A 1418 22.89 -21.62 -55.26
N ILE A 1419 22.59 -20.55 -56.01
CA ILE A 1419 21.25 -19.92 -56.02
C ILE A 1419 20.18 -20.78 -56.72
N VAL A 1420 20.57 -21.64 -57.68
CA VAL A 1420 19.62 -22.43 -58.49
C VAL A 1420 19.06 -23.64 -57.75
N VAL A 1421 19.85 -24.29 -56.88
CA VAL A 1421 19.46 -25.56 -56.24
C VAL A 1421 18.35 -25.36 -55.20
N ILE A 1422 18.42 -24.29 -54.41
CA ILE A 1422 17.50 -24.03 -53.29
C ILE A 1422 16.08 -23.71 -53.80
N LEU A 1423 15.95 -23.02 -54.95
CA LEU A 1423 14.67 -22.65 -55.54
C LEU A 1423 13.91 -23.86 -56.14
N VAL A 1424 14.59 -24.92 -56.55
CA VAL A 1424 13.96 -26.12 -57.12
C VAL A 1424 13.33 -26.99 -56.02
N VAL A 1425 13.97 -27.12 -54.86
CA VAL A 1425 13.50 -28.01 -53.78
C VAL A 1425 12.19 -27.51 -53.15
N PHE A 1426 12.07 -26.19 -52.90
CA PHE A 1426 10.83 -25.61 -52.36
C PHE A 1426 9.66 -25.67 -53.35
N GLY A 1427 9.91 -25.57 -54.65
CA GLY A 1427 8.85 -25.65 -55.67
C GLY A 1427 8.16 -27.02 -55.77
N VAL A 1428 8.87 -28.11 -55.47
CA VAL A 1428 8.33 -29.47 -55.56
C VAL A 1428 7.45 -29.84 -54.36
N LEU A 1429 7.79 -29.37 -53.15
CA LEU A 1429 7.03 -29.68 -51.93
C LEU A 1429 5.63 -29.04 -51.91
N ILE A 1430 5.49 -27.82 -52.43
CA ILE A 1430 4.22 -27.09 -52.46
C ILE A 1430 3.23 -27.73 -53.46
N ALA A 1431 3.72 -28.37 -54.53
CA ALA A 1431 2.87 -29.08 -55.50
C ALA A 1431 2.34 -30.42 -54.98
N GLY A 1432 3.02 -31.07 -54.03
CA GLY A 1432 2.69 -32.43 -53.59
C GLY A 1432 1.42 -32.55 -52.75
N LEU A 1433 1.08 -31.53 -51.96
CA LEU A 1433 -0.03 -31.59 -51.00
C LEU A 1433 -1.41 -31.23 -51.62
N ALA A 1434 -1.44 -30.65 -52.81
CA ALA A 1434 -2.67 -30.26 -53.50
C ALA A 1434 -3.45 -31.43 -54.16
N VAL A 1435 -2.93 -32.67 -54.10
CA VAL A 1435 -3.41 -33.80 -54.94
C VAL A 1435 -4.22 -34.85 -54.18
N LEU A 1436 -4.22 -34.84 -52.83
CA LEU A 1436 -4.84 -35.90 -52.02
C LEU A 1436 -6.26 -35.60 -51.50
N SER A 1437 -6.97 -34.64 -52.10
CA SER A 1437 -8.42 -34.48 -51.87
C SER A 1437 -9.25 -35.60 -52.54
N LYS A 1438 -10.30 -36.09 -51.84
CA LYS A 1438 -11.43 -36.95 -52.30
C LYS A 1438 -11.25 -38.49 -52.37
N ARG A 1439 -11.80 -39.19 -51.35
CA ARG A 1439 -12.58 -40.48 -51.34
C ARG A 1439 -12.82 -40.87 -49.86
N ARG A 1440 -14.02 -41.13 -49.28
CA ARG A 1440 -15.34 -41.74 -49.62
C ARG A 1440 -15.53 -43.21 -49.13
N GLU A 1441 -16.13 -43.32 -47.92
CA GLU A 1441 -17.38 -44.09 -47.58
C GLU A 1441 -17.44 -45.57 -47.06
N LEU A 1442 -18.39 -45.78 -46.11
CA LEU A 1442 -19.17 -46.99 -45.71
C LEU A 1442 -18.50 -48.12 -44.84
N PRO A 1443 -19.25 -49.00 -44.10
CA PRO A 1443 -20.27 -48.70 -43.06
C PRO A 1443 -20.31 -49.64 -41.80
N TYR A 1444 -21.24 -49.32 -40.87
CA TYR A 1444 -21.91 -50.02 -39.71
C TYR A 1444 -22.03 -51.59 -39.75
N PRO A 1445 -22.37 -52.36 -38.65
CA PRO A 1445 -22.98 -51.99 -37.34
C PRO A 1445 -22.52 -52.78 -36.05
N ILE A 1446 -23.17 -52.51 -34.88
CA ILE A 1446 -23.19 -53.26 -33.57
C ILE A 1446 -21.88 -53.25 -32.73
N GLY A 1447 -21.86 -53.01 -31.41
CA GLY A 1447 -22.91 -52.52 -30.49
C GLY A 1447 -22.70 -52.88 -29.00
N LYS A 1448 -22.67 -51.85 -28.11
CA LYS A 1448 -22.70 -51.89 -26.61
C LYS A 1448 -21.63 -52.70 -25.85
N PHE A 1449 -20.87 -52.05 -24.97
CA PHE A 1449 -21.04 -52.09 -23.50
C PHE A 1449 -19.98 -51.24 -22.76
N ILE A 1450 -20.26 -50.90 -21.50
CA ILE A 1450 -19.44 -50.09 -20.56
C ILE A 1450 -19.29 -48.62 -20.99
N GLY A 1451 -19.92 -47.71 -20.24
CA GLY A 1451 -20.00 -46.29 -20.57
C GLY A 1451 -18.89 -45.45 -19.92
N ARG A 1452 -18.45 -44.40 -20.62
CA ARG A 1452 -17.77 -43.26 -20.00
C ARG A 1452 -18.82 -42.31 -19.43
N ARG A 1453 -18.62 -41.82 -18.20
CA ARG A 1453 -19.38 -40.68 -17.68
C ARG A 1453 -19.01 -39.45 -18.50
N ASN A 1454 -20.02 -38.69 -18.94
CA ASN A 1454 -19.84 -37.24 -19.05
C ASN A 1454 -19.59 -36.73 -17.63
N ASP A 1455 -18.65 -35.81 -17.44
CA ASP A 1455 -18.28 -35.30 -16.12
C ASP A 1455 -18.85 -33.87 -15.95
N PRO A 1456 -19.97 -33.68 -15.23
CA PRO A 1456 -20.65 -32.39 -15.11
C PRO A 1456 -20.00 -31.56 -13.99
N ASN A 1457 -18.74 -31.16 -14.18
CA ASN A 1457 -17.92 -30.52 -13.16
C ASN A 1457 -17.24 -29.23 -13.66
N GLN A 1458 -18.05 -28.23 -14.04
CA GLN A 1458 -17.61 -26.83 -14.08
C GLN A 1458 -17.92 -26.17 -12.71
N PRO A 1459 -16.91 -25.80 -11.90
CA PRO A 1459 -17.13 -25.09 -10.64
C PRO A 1459 -17.37 -23.59 -10.89
N THR A 1460 -18.64 -23.18 -10.99
CA THR A 1460 -19.04 -21.78 -11.22
C THR A 1460 -18.84 -20.94 -9.95
N VAL A 1461 -17.76 -20.15 -9.87
CA VAL A 1461 -17.40 -19.41 -8.64
C VAL A 1461 -18.19 -18.10 -8.50
N ALA A 1462 -18.90 -17.95 -7.37
CA ALA A 1462 -19.73 -16.80 -7.04
C ALA A 1462 -19.28 -16.08 -5.75
N PHE A 1463 -19.53 -14.77 -5.76
CA PHE A 1463 -19.13 -13.68 -4.84
C PHE A 1463 -19.36 -13.90 -3.33
N GLU A 1464 -18.54 -13.23 -2.51
CA GLU A 1464 -19.05 -12.34 -1.46
C GLU A 1464 -18.06 -11.20 -1.15
N ASN A 1465 -18.57 -9.98 -0.96
CA ASN A 1465 -17.87 -8.85 -0.32
C ASN A 1465 -18.82 -8.22 0.70
N PRO A 1466 -18.51 -8.35 2.00
CA PRO A 1466 -18.87 -7.29 2.93
C PRO A 1466 -17.75 -6.91 3.92
N ALA A 1467 -17.67 -5.61 4.15
CA ALA A 1467 -16.95 -4.87 5.19
C ALA A 1467 -16.54 -5.63 6.47
N TYR A 1468 -15.28 -5.40 6.89
CA TYR A 1468 -14.87 -5.31 8.28
C TYR A 1468 -13.94 -4.10 8.44
N GLY A 1469 -14.50 -2.96 8.85
CA GLY A 1469 -13.74 -1.83 9.36
C GLY A 1469 -13.76 -1.80 10.90
N GLU A 1470 -12.82 -1.07 11.49
CA GLU A 1470 -12.85 -0.45 12.84
C GLU A 1470 -11.41 0.01 13.19
N PRO A 1471 -11.18 1.23 13.70
CA PRO A 1471 -11.84 2.50 13.42
C PRO A 1471 -10.83 3.64 13.09
N TRP A 1472 -11.28 4.90 13.12
CA TRP A 1472 -10.51 6.17 13.01
C TRP A 1472 -10.15 6.71 11.61
N GLY A 1473 -11.17 7.19 10.89
CA GLY A 1473 -11.08 8.48 10.16
C GLY A 1473 -10.89 8.44 8.64
N GLY A 1474 -12.00 8.63 7.91
CA GLY A 1474 -12.06 8.83 6.46
C GLY A 1474 -13.45 8.44 5.95
N ALA A 1475 -14.07 9.26 5.09
CA ALA A 1475 -15.47 9.06 4.70
C ALA A 1475 -15.62 7.98 3.61
N GLU A 1476 -16.44 6.97 3.88
CA GLU A 1476 -16.94 5.99 2.91
C GLU A 1476 -18.42 5.69 3.24
N VAL A 1477 -19.20 5.30 2.22
CA VAL A 1477 -20.67 5.42 2.23
C VAL A 1477 -21.34 4.18 2.83
N GLU A 1478 -21.59 4.19 4.14
CA GLU A 1478 -22.13 3.04 4.87
C GLU A 1478 -23.66 3.11 5.05
N ILE A 1479 -24.41 2.23 4.36
CA ILE A 1479 -25.89 2.18 4.45
C ILE A 1479 -26.32 1.53 5.78
N ARG A 1480 -26.52 2.36 6.81
CA ARG A 1480 -26.91 2.00 8.19
C ARG A 1480 -28.37 2.41 8.50
N GLY A 1481 -29.25 1.42 8.43
CA GLY A 1481 -30.61 1.47 8.98
C GLY A 1481 -31.19 0.06 9.07
N LEU A 1482 -32.12 -0.15 9.99
CA LEU A 1482 -32.79 -1.43 10.33
C LEU A 1482 -31.88 -2.44 11.06
N GLY A 1483 -31.98 -2.46 12.39
CA GLY A 1483 -31.36 -3.43 13.29
C GLY A 1483 -32.05 -4.80 13.32
N GLY A 1484 -31.98 -5.58 14.41
CA GLY A 1484 -31.32 -5.33 15.69
C GLY A 1484 -31.67 -6.38 16.77
N SER A 1485 -31.21 -6.14 18.00
CA SER A 1485 -31.52 -6.87 19.25
C SER A 1485 -31.21 -8.37 19.35
N ALA A 1486 -30.39 -8.71 20.35
CA ALA A 1486 -30.36 -10.05 20.93
C ALA A 1486 -31.60 -10.31 21.83
N THR A 1487 -31.74 -11.55 22.30
CA THR A 1487 -32.63 -12.01 23.41
C THR A 1487 -34.15 -11.84 23.24
N THR A 1488 -34.77 -12.89 22.67
CA THR A 1488 -35.97 -13.60 23.18
C THR A 1488 -37.24 -12.80 23.59
N GLY A 1489 -38.34 -12.92 22.84
CA GLY A 1489 -39.61 -12.29 23.30
C GLY A 1489 -40.93 -12.46 22.52
N THR A 1490 -41.13 -13.50 21.68
CA THR A 1490 -42.43 -13.91 21.07
C THR A 1490 -43.33 -12.87 20.35
N ALA A 1491 -43.48 -13.09 19.03
CA ALA A 1491 -44.65 -12.81 18.18
C ALA A 1491 -44.93 -11.39 17.61
N ALA A 1492 -45.08 -11.36 16.28
CA ALA A 1492 -45.88 -10.44 15.46
C ALA A 1492 -45.42 -8.98 15.28
N ALA A 1493 -44.30 -8.79 14.58
CA ALA A 1493 -44.07 -7.65 13.68
C ALA A 1493 -43.23 -8.10 12.47
N THR A 1494 -43.44 -7.52 11.28
CA THR A 1494 -42.93 -8.02 9.99
C THR A 1494 -41.44 -7.74 9.74
N GLN A 1495 -40.67 -8.75 9.34
CA GLN A 1495 -39.30 -8.60 8.82
C GLN A 1495 -39.30 -8.53 7.27
N SER A 1496 -38.27 -7.93 6.67
CA SER A 1496 -38.06 -7.95 5.21
C SER A 1496 -37.22 -9.16 4.78
N GLU A 1497 -37.57 -9.77 3.64
CA GLU A 1497 -37.02 -11.06 3.19
C GLU A 1497 -35.52 -11.02 2.87
N TRP A 1498 -34.99 -9.83 2.61
CA TRP A 1498 -33.57 -9.51 2.46
C TRP A 1498 -32.67 -10.08 3.58
N GLN A 1499 -33.22 -10.27 4.78
CA GLN A 1499 -32.49 -10.80 5.94
C GLN A 1499 -32.65 -12.32 6.14
N SER A 1500 -33.64 -12.98 5.52
CA SER A 1500 -34.10 -14.32 5.93
C SER A 1500 -33.90 -15.45 4.90
N ALA A 1501 -33.45 -15.15 3.68
CA ALA A 1501 -33.29 -16.12 2.59
C ALA A 1501 -32.09 -17.09 2.76
N ASN A 1502 -32.17 -18.00 3.75
CA ASN A 1502 -31.27 -19.16 3.88
C ASN A 1502 -31.81 -20.37 3.11
N LEU A 1503 -30.93 -21.08 2.39
CA LEU A 1503 -31.27 -22.31 1.67
C LEU A 1503 -31.33 -23.51 2.64
N GLU A 1504 -32.53 -23.88 3.08
CA GLU A 1504 -32.76 -25.16 3.76
C GLU A 1504 -32.69 -26.34 2.77
N ALA A 1505 -31.83 -27.31 3.04
CA ALA A 1505 -31.78 -28.57 2.30
C ALA A 1505 -32.36 -29.70 3.18
N ASN A 1506 -33.62 -30.06 2.94
CA ASN A 1506 -34.31 -31.07 3.72
C ASN A 1506 -33.70 -32.48 3.51
N SER A 1507 -33.83 -33.31 4.54
CA SER A 1507 -33.38 -34.70 4.55
C SER A 1507 -34.31 -35.65 3.78
N THR A 1508 -33.78 -36.86 3.51
CA THR A 1508 -34.47 -38.06 2.98
C THR A 1508 -34.78 -38.13 1.47
N THR A 1509 -33.98 -38.99 0.81
CA THR A 1509 -34.35 -39.98 -0.23
C THR A 1509 -34.96 -39.56 -1.58
N ASP A 1510 -34.32 -40.13 -2.62
CA ASP A 1510 -34.86 -40.64 -3.90
C ASP A 1510 -34.81 -39.75 -5.17
N ASN A 1511 -33.91 -40.15 -6.07
CA ASN A 1511 -34.00 -40.11 -7.54
C ASN A 1511 -34.45 -38.83 -8.28
N SER A 1512 -33.53 -37.86 -8.48
CA SER A 1512 -33.38 -37.13 -9.76
C SER A 1512 -32.03 -36.37 -9.82
N HIS A 1513 -31.78 -35.64 -10.92
CA HIS A 1513 -30.50 -34.98 -11.23
C HIS A 1513 -30.40 -33.53 -10.70
N GLU A 1514 -29.19 -32.96 -10.82
CA GLU A 1514 -28.86 -31.52 -10.73
C GLU A 1514 -28.79 -30.86 -9.33
N TYR A 1515 -28.31 -29.61 -9.31
CA TYR A 1515 -28.02 -28.73 -8.17
C TYR A 1515 -26.94 -29.18 -7.16
N ARG A 1516 -25.66 -28.93 -7.50
CA ARG A 1516 -24.56 -28.82 -6.52
C ARG A 1516 -23.37 -27.98 -7.01
N ASN A 1517 -23.41 -26.67 -6.80
CA ASN A 1517 -22.23 -25.78 -6.87
C ASN A 1517 -22.30 -24.76 -5.72
N GLY A 1518 -21.19 -24.56 -5.01
CA GLY A 1518 -21.10 -23.66 -3.85
C GLY A 1518 -19.70 -23.71 -3.22
N MET A 1519 -19.10 -22.54 -3.00
CA MET A 1519 -17.69 -22.38 -2.65
C MET A 1519 -17.53 -21.67 -1.31
N ARG A 1520 -16.33 -21.77 -0.74
CA ARG A 1520 -15.87 -20.95 0.40
C ARG A 1520 -14.67 -20.12 -0.05
N TYR A 1521 -14.63 -18.88 0.43
CA TYR A 1521 -13.47 -17.99 0.28
C TYR A 1521 -12.42 -18.25 1.37
N ALA A 1522 -11.20 -17.78 1.11
CA ALA A 1522 -10.09 -17.78 2.05
C ALA A 1522 -9.55 -16.35 2.26
N LYS A 1523 -8.94 -16.13 3.43
CA LYS A 1523 -8.56 -14.81 3.93
C LYS A 1523 -7.06 -14.59 3.75
N LEU A 1524 -6.67 -13.55 3.01
CA LEU A 1524 -5.31 -13.01 3.08
C LEU A 1524 -5.18 -12.19 4.36
N GLU A 1525 -4.57 -12.78 5.39
CA GLU A 1525 -4.00 -12.03 6.51
C GLU A 1525 -2.55 -11.62 6.19
N THR A 1526 -2.12 -10.51 6.77
CA THR A 1526 -0.80 -9.86 6.60
C THR A 1526 0.36 -10.65 7.19
#